data_AF-G3WYB1-F1
#
_entry.id   AF-G3WYB1-F1
#
_cell.length_a   1.000
_cell.length_b   1.000
_cell.length_c   1.000
_cell.angle_alpha   90.00
_cell.angle_beta   90.00
_cell.angle_gamma   90.00
#
_symmetry.space_group_name_H-M   'P 1'
#
loop_
_entity.id
_entity.type
_entity.pdbx_description
1 polymer ?
#
loop_
_entity_poly.entity_id
_entity_poly.type
_entity_poly.pdbx_seq_one_letter_code
_entity_poly.pdbx_strand_id
1 'polypeptide(L)'
;MSSSYSPGYAKLNKRGGAGGWSPSDSDHYQWLQVDFGNRKQISAIATQGRYSSSDWVTQYRMLYSDTGRNWKPYHQDGNIWAFPGNINSDGVVRHDLQHPVIARYVRIVPLDWNGEGRIGLRIEVYGCSYWADVINFDGHVVLPYRFKNKKMKTLKDVIALKFKTSESEGVIFHGEGQQGDYITLELKKAKLVLNLNLGSNQFGSIYGHTSVMTGSLLDDHHWHSVIIERHGRNINLTLDRHLQHFRTNGEFDYLDLDYEITFGGLPFSGKPSSSSRKNFKGCMESINYNGNNITDLAKRKKLEPSNVGNLSFSCVEPHTVPVFFNATSYLEVLGRPNQDLFSVSFRFRTWNPNGLLLFSNFADGLGNVEIDLTETKVGVRINITLNKKNQIDISSGSGLNDGQWHEVRFLAKENFAVLTIDGDEASAVRTNSPLQVKTGEKYYFGGFLTQMNTSDHSVLQPSFQGCMQLIQVDDQLVNLHEIEQRKPGSFANVSIDMCAIIDRCVPNHCEHGGKCSQTWDSFKCTCDGTGYSGATCHNSIYELSCEAYKHLGKTSNFYWIDPDGSGALGPLKVYCNMTEDKVWSTVNHDLQKQTPVVGYGPEKYSVVQLNYSASMDQITAITSSAEYCEQFVSYSCKMSRLLNTPDGSPYTWWVGKANEKHYYWGGSGPGIQKCACGIERNCTDSRYYCNCDADHKQWRKDVGLLSYKDHLPVSQVVVGDIDRPGSEAKLTVGPVRCQGDRNYWNAASFFTPSSYLYFSTFQGETSADISFYFKTSAADGVFLENLGNTDFIKLELKSATEVSFSFDVGNGPVEIVVRSPSPLNDDQWHRVIAERNVKQASLQVDQLPQQVRKAPTEGHTRLELYSQLYVGAAGGQRGFLGCIRSLRMNGVTLDLEERAKVTLGVKPGCSGHCTSYGMYCENGGKCVEKYNGYSCDCSKTAYDGPFCIKDVGAFFEEGMWLRYNFQAPGTKDAPNRSGSSPDTQNSMPDLAKEELSFSFSTTKVPCILLYVSSQTTDFLAVLVKPSGNLQIRYNLGGTREPYNIDVDHRNMANGQPHSVNITRNEKDIILQLDHYSPVSYSLPSSSDTLFNSPKALFLGKVIETGKIDQEIHKYNTPGFTGCLSRVQFNQIAPLKAALRPTNASSQVHIQGELVESNCGASPLTIPPMSAATDPWHLDSASADFPYNAGQAIRDGVNRNSAIIGGVIAVVIFTILCTLVFLIRYMFRHKGTYHTNEAKGAESAESADAAIMNHDPNFTETIDESKKEWLI
;
A
#
# COMPACT_ATOMS: atom_id res chain seq x y z
N MET A 1 8.35 5.31 -60.04
CA MET A 1 7.91 4.24 -59.14
C MET A 1 7.21 3.16 -59.95
N SER A 2 7.70 1.92 -59.93
CA SER A 2 6.97 0.78 -60.51
C SER A 2 5.64 0.61 -59.78
N SER A 3 4.54 0.41 -60.50
CA SER A 3 3.19 0.22 -59.92
C SER A 3 3.11 -0.94 -58.90
N SER A 4 4.14 -1.80 -58.86
CA SER A 4 4.27 -2.98 -58.02
C SER A 4 4.45 -2.71 -56.50
N TYR A 5 4.75 -1.48 -56.08
CA TYR A 5 4.90 -1.08 -54.67
C TYR A 5 3.72 -0.25 -54.12
N SER A 6 2.66 -0.10 -54.92
CA SER A 6 1.53 0.77 -54.58
C SER A 6 0.80 0.34 -53.28
N PRO A 7 0.07 1.27 -52.62
CA PRO A 7 -0.67 0.97 -51.39
C PRO A 7 -1.63 -0.22 -51.48
N GLY A 8 -2.14 -0.54 -52.69
CA GLY A 8 -3.01 -1.71 -52.91
C GLY A 8 -2.34 -3.07 -52.66
N TYR A 9 -1.01 -3.13 -52.60
CA TYR A 9 -0.26 -4.33 -52.23
C TYR A 9 0.03 -4.45 -50.73
N ALA A 10 -0.37 -3.47 -49.93
CA ALA A 10 -0.17 -3.46 -48.48
C ALA A 10 -1.12 -4.41 -47.73
N LYS A 11 -1.94 -5.23 -48.39
CA LYS A 11 -2.82 -6.16 -47.65
C LYS A 11 -2.01 -7.26 -46.98
N LEU A 12 -2.37 -7.62 -45.75
CA LEU A 12 -1.75 -8.74 -45.03
C LEU A 12 -1.73 -10.02 -45.88
N ASN A 13 -0.63 -10.78 -45.80
CA ASN A 13 -0.37 -12.01 -46.56
C ASN A 13 -0.36 -11.85 -48.10
N LYS A 14 -0.46 -10.63 -48.64
CA LYS A 14 -0.34 -10.41 -50.09
C LYS A 14 1.07 -10.77 -50.57
N ARG A 15 1.13 -11.51 -51.69
CA ARG A 15 2.38 -11.90 -52.38
C ARG A 15 2.49 -11.33 -53.81
N GLY A 16 1.42 -10.73 -54.32
CA GLY A 16 1.42 -10.08 -55.64
C GLY A 16 2.14 -8.73 -55.63
N GLY A 17 2.47 -8.21 -56.82
CA GLY A 17 3.31 -7.01 -56.95
C GLY A 17 4.74 -7.30 -56.50
N ALA A 18 5.40 -6.33 -55.87
CA ALA A 18 6.72 -6.49 -55.26
C ALA A 18 6.65 -7.02 -53.81
N GLY A 19 5.54 -7.66 -53.44
CA GLY A 19 5.39 -8.34 -52.15
C GLY A 19 4.88 -7.49 -50.97
N GLY A 20 4.54 -6.22 -51.18
CA GLY A 20 4.06 -5.30 -50.13
C GLY A 20 4.16 -3.83 -50.56
N TRP A 21 3.71 -2.90 -49.70
CA TRP A 21 3.91 -1.47 -49.90
C TRP A 21 5.31 -1.05 -49.46
N SER A 22 5.92 -0.14 -50.22
CA SER A 22 7.19 0.50 -49.87
C SER A 22 7.22 1.91 -50.49
N PRO A 23 7.56 2.96 -49.74
CA PRO A 23 7.67 4.33 -50.24
C PRO A 23 8.91 4.53 -51.14
N SER A 24 8.97 5.68 -51.83
CA SER A 24 10.11 6.01 -52.70
C SER A 24 11.37 6.29 -51.90
N ASP A 25 11.21 7.10 -50.87
CA ASP A 25 12.24 7.46 -49.92
C ASP A 25 11.94 6.73 -48.61
N SER A 26 12.96 6.27 -47.89
CA SER A 26 12.81 5.75 -46.53
C SER A 26 13.23 6.83 -45.55
N ASP A 27 12.33 7.77 -45.32
CA ASP A 27 12.48 8.85 -44.33
C ASP A 27 11.33 8.82 -43.31
N HIS A 28 11.44 9.63 -42.25
CA HIS A 28 10.46 9.69 -41.17
C HIS A 28 9.15 10.42 -41.53
N TYR A 29 8.98 10.84 -42.79
CA TYR A 29 7.78 11.54 -43.28
C TYR A 29 6.85 10.63 -44.07
N GLN A 30 7.23 9.37 -44.28
CA GLN A 30 6.42 8.41 -45.00
C GLN A 30 5.27 7.89 -44.15
N TRP A 31 4.14 7.57 -44.79
CA TRP A 31 3.00 6.96 -44.12
C TRP A 31 2.19 6.11 -45.10
N LEU A 32 1.47 5.12 -44.57
CA LEU A 32 0.49 4.33 -45.29
C LEU A 32 -0.91 4.64 -44.73
N GLN A 33 -1.83 5.09 -45.58
CA GLN A 33 -3.18 5.47 -45.18
C GLN A 33 -4.24 4.49 -45.68
N VAL A 34 -5.23 4.22 -44.83
CA VAL A 34 -6.44 3.47 -45.15
C VAL A 34 -7.65 4.39 -45.00
N ASP A 35 -8.49 4.47 -46.03
CA ASP A 35 -9.84 5.08 -45.97
C ASP A 35 -10.89 3.96 -45.96
N PHE A 36 -11.69 3.90 -44.89
CA PHE A 36 -12.77 2.91 -44.77
C PHE A 36 -14.06 3.31 -45.48
N GLY A 37 -14.13 4.50 -46.07
CA GLY A 37 -15.31 5.10 -46.69
C GLY A 37 -16.32 5.66 -45.68
N ASN A 38 -16.53 4.98 -44.56
CA ASN A 38 -17.35 5.43 -43.43
C ASN A 38 -16.67 5.15 -42.08
N ARG A 39 -17.13 5.82 -41.01
CA ARG A 39 -16.59 5.63 -39.65
C ARG A 39 -16.67 4.17 -39.22
N LYS A 40 -15.56 3.63 -38.71
CA LYS A 40 -15.43 2.29 -38.13
C LYS A 40 -14.97 2.39 -36.70
N GLN A 41 -15.40 1.44 -35.87
CA GLN A 41 -14.83 1.22 -34.55
C GLN A 41 -13.70 0.19 -34.69
N ILE A 42 -12.47 0.68 -34.66
CA ILE A 42 -11.23 -0.09 -34.84
C ILE A 42 -10.81 -0.65 -33.48
N SER A 43 -10.44 -1.92 -33.45
CA SER A 43 -10.12 -2.68 -32.23
C SER A 43 -8.73 -3.32 -32.25
N ALA A 44 -8.15 -3.58 -33.43
CA ALA A 44 -6.81 -4.14 -33.51
C ALA A 44 -6.15 -3.80 -34.86
N ILE A 45 -4.82 -3.89 -34.89
CA ILE A 45 -4.03 -3.77 -36.10
C ILE A 45 -3.02 -4.92 -36.18
N ALA A 46 -2.81 -5.46 -37.38
CA ALA A 46 -1.74 -6.40 -37.66
C ALA A 46 -0.79 -5.83 -38.71
N THR A 47 0.51 -6.08 -38.53
CA THR A 47 1.59 -5.69 -39.44
C THR A 47 2.43 -6.90 -39.84
N GLN A 48 2.99 -6.84 -41.04
CA GLN A 48 3.86 -7.85 -41.63
C GLN A 48 4.85 -7.14 -42.57
N GLY A 49 6.11 -7.57 -42.60
CA GLY A 49 7.12 -7.02 -43.51
C GLY A 49 6.81 -7.29 -44.97
N ARG A 50 7.55 -6.67 -45.91
CA ARG A 50 7.38 -6.92 -47.36
C ARG A 50 7.91 -8.31 -47.71
N TYR A 51 7.09 -9.10 -48.41
CA TYR A 51 7.37 -10.51 -48.70
C TYR A 51 8.73 -10.73 -49.39
N SER A 52 9.49 -11.71 -48.92
CA SER A 52 10.77 -12.13 -49.51
C SER A 52 11.79 -10.99 -49.68
N SER A 53 11.85 -10.09 -48.68
CA SER A 53 12.76 -8.94 -48.69
C SER A 53 13.31 -8.62 -47.29
N SER A 54 14.34 -7.78 -47.24
CA SER A 54 14.83 -7.17 -46.00
C SER A 54 14.01 -5.96 -45.54
N ASP A 55 12.91 -5.62 -46.24
CA ASP A 55 12.13 -4.40 -46.00
C ASP A 55 10.99 -4.67 -45.01
N TRP A 56 11.18 -4.29 -43.74
CA TRP A 56 10.13 -4.33 -42.72
C TRP A 56 10.31 -3.22 -41.69
N VAL A 57 9.18 -2.80 -41.12
CA VAL A 57 9.12 -1.78 -40.07
C VAL A 57 9.22 -2.44 -38.71
N THR A 58 10.15 -2.00 -37.87
CA THR A 58 10.42 -2.52 -36.52
C THR A 58 9.67 -1.72 -35.44
N GLN A 59 9.25 -0.49 -35.75
CA GLN A 59 8.43 0.33 -34.87
C GLN A 59 7.55 1.30 -35.67
N TYR A 60 6.31 1.52 -35.25
CA TYR A 60 5.38 2.44 -35.94
C TYR A 60 4.41 3.15 -34.99
N ARG A 61 3.81 4.25 -35.46
CA ARG A 61 2.68 4.93 -34.82
C ARG A 61 1.40 4.78 -35.64
N MET A 62 0.27 4.78 -34.95
CA MET A 62 -1.05 4.85 -35.56
C MET A 62 -1.62 6.26 -35.35
N LEU A 63 -1.98 6.94 -36.44
CA LEU A 63 -2.78 8.16 -36.42
C LEU A 63 -4.18 7.87 -36.97
N TYR A 64 -5.18 8.61 -36.51
CA TYR A 64 -6.56 8.46 -36.98
C TYR A 64 -7.25 9.81 -37.18
N SER A 65 -8.24 9.84 -38.08
CA SER A 65 -9.04 11.03 -38.40
C SER A 65 -10.42 10.63 -38.95
N ASP A 66 -11.41 11.50 -38.77
CA ASP A 66 -12.73 11.37 -39.42
C ASP A 66 -12.76 11.97 -40.83
N THR A 67 -11.90 12.94 -41.11
CA THR A 67 -11.95 13.80 -42.31
C THR A 67 -10.75 13.59 -43.24
N GLY A 68 -9.71 12.91 -42.74
CA GLY A 68 -8.41 12.81 -43.41
C GLY A 68 -7.52 14.02 -43.12
N ARG A 69 -7.98 14.92 -42.24
CA ARG A 69 -7.29 16.10 -41.72
C ARG A 69 -7.31 16.13 -40.20
N ASN A 70 -6.56 17.03 -39.56
CA ASN A 70 -6.45 17.14 -38.11
C ASN A 70 -6.20 15.77 -37.46
N TRP A 71 -5.04 15.19 -37.72
CA TRP A 71 -4.71 13.83 -37.28
C TRP A 71 -4.53 13.75 -35.77
N LYS A 72 -5.08 12.69 -35.15
CA LYS A 72 -4.85 12.38 -33.74
C LYS A 72 -4.00 11.12 -33.62
N PRO A 73 -2.89 11.16 -32.85
CA PRO A 73 -2.16 9.96 -32.53
C PRO A 73 -2.96 9.06 -31.59
N TYR A 74 -2.77 7.75 -31.74
CA TYR A 74 -3.26 6.78 -30.76
C TYR A 74 -2.48 6.94 -29.44
N HIS A 75 -3.22 7.10 -28.35
CA HIS A 75 -2.66 7.18 -27.00
C HIS A 75 -2.90 5.87 -26.24
N GLN A 76 -1.90 5.48 -25.46
CA GLN A 76 -1.95 4.36 -24.52
C GLN A 76 -1.21 4.78 -23.25
N ASP A 77 -1.84 4.52 -22.10
CA ASP A 77 -1.36 4.94 -20.77
C ASP A 77 -0.98 6.43 -20.68
N GLY A 78 -1.74 7.28 -21.37
CA GLY A 78 -1.55 8.75 -21.40
C GLY A 78 -0.44 9.24 -22.34
N ASN A 79 0.24 8.36 -23.07
CA ASN A 79 1.36 8.70 -23.96
C ASN A 79 1.07 8.39 -25.43
N ILE A 80 1.73 9.11 -26.35
CA ILE A 80 1.68 8.81 -27.79
C ILE A 80 2.34 7.45 -28.01
N TRP A 81 1.56 6.46 -28.41
CA TRP A 81 2.03 5.08 -28.41
C TRP A 81 2.86 4.74 -29.64
N ALA A 82 3.98 4.05 -29.42
CA ALA A 82 4.81 3.47 -30.47
C ALA A 82 4.68 1.94 -30.41
N PHE A 83 4.06 1.36 -31.42
CA PHE A 83 3.86 -0.09 -31.51
C PHE A 83 5.16 -0.77 -31.95
N PRO A 84 5.57 -1.87 -31.29
CA PRO A 84 6.62 -2.72 -31.82
C PRO A 84 6.12 -3.41 -33.10
N GLY A 85 6.90 -3.30 -34.16
CA GLY A 85 6.60 -3.85 -35.48
C GLY A 85 7.17 -5.25 -35.67
N ASN A 86 7.61 -5.52 -36.89
CA ASN A 86 8.09 -6.82 -37.32
C ASN A 86 9.60 -6.99 -37.07
N ILE A 87 10.01 -8.23 -36.82
CA ILE A 87 11.43 -8.63 -36.76
C ILE A 87 11.92 -9.30 -38.05
N ASN A 88 11.01 -9.56 -39.00
CA ASN A 88 11.28 -10.24 -40.26
C ASN A 88 10.17 -9.95 -41.30
N SER A 89 10.34 -10.52 -42.50
CA SER A 89 9.44 -10.31 -43.64
C SER A 89 8.10 -11.05 -43.56
N ASP A 90 8.00 -12.14 -42.79
CA ASP A 90 6.90 -13.12 -42.88
C ASP A 90 6.01 -13.21 -41.63
N GLY A 91 6.55 -12.93 -40.44
CA GLY A 91 5.84 -12.98 -39.17
C GLY A 91 4.78 -11.89 -39.09
N VAL A 92 3.56 -12.28 -38.70
CA VAL A 92 2.47 -11.33 -38.43
C VAL A 92 2.54 -10.90 -36.98
N VAL A 93 2.62 -9.59 -36.76
CA VAL A 93 2.58 -8.99 -35.42
C VAL A 93 1.24 -8.29 -35.28
N ARG A 94 0.43 -8.72 -34.32
CA ARG A 94 -0.90 -8.17 -34.03
C ARG A 94 -0.89 -7.48 -32.68
N HIS A 95 -1.44 -6.28 -32.66
CA HIS A 95 -1.71 -5.50 -31.45
C HIS A 95 -3.21 -5.26 -31.35
N ASP A 96 -3.82 -5.80 -30.30
CA ASP A 96 -5.15 -5.39 -29.89
C ASP A 96 -5.03 -4.03 -29.21
N LEU A 97 -5.84 -3.06 -29.64
CA LEU A 97 -5.83 -1.73 -29.06
C LEU A 97 -6.40 -1.84 -27.64
N GLN A 98 -5.67 -1.35 -26.63
CA GLN A 98 -6.16 -1.21 -25.25
C GLN A 98 -7.58 -0.64 -25.22
N HIS A 99 -7.87 0.26 -26.17
CA HIS A 99 -9.18 0.84 -26.33
C HIS A 99 -9.54 1.07 -27.80
N PRO A 100 -10.78 0.77 -28.21
CA PRO A 100 -11.22 1.01 -29.58
C PRO A 100 -11.19 2.49 -29.97
N VAL A 101 -10.92 2.74 -31.25
CA VAL A 101 -10.91 4.08 -31.87
C VAL A 101 -12.01 4.16 -32.90
N ILE A 102 -12.79 5.24 -32.88
CA ILE A 102 -13.77 5.51 -33.93
C ILE A 102 -13.12 6.49 -34.92
N ALA A 103 -12.96 6.05 -36.16
CA ALA A 103 -12.37 6.87 -37.23
C ALA A 103 -12.78 6.37 -38.62
N ARG A 104 -12.67 7.23 -39.63
CA ARG A 104 -12.80 6.86 -41.05
C ARG A 104 -11.44 6.59 -41.70
N TYR A 105 -10.42 7.32 -41.29
CA TYR A 105 -9.07 7.23 -41.82
C TYR A 105 -8.09 6.78 -40.75
N VAL A 106 -7.16 5.92 -41.13
CA VAL A 106 -6.04 5.49 -40.30
C VAL A 106 -4.75 5.65 -41.09
N ARG A 107 -3.72 6.22 -40.46
CA ARG A 107 -2.35 6.31 -40.99
C ARG A 107 -1.41 5.48 -40.13
N ILE A 108 -0.58 4.69 -40.79
CA ILE A 108 0.55 3.97 -40.20
C ILE A 108 1.80 4.75 -40.55
N VAL A 109 2.46 5.28 -39.52
CA VAL A 109 3.67 6.11 -39.65
C VAL A 109 4.85 5.27 -39.14
N PRO A 110 5.73 4.78 -40.02
CA PRO A 110 6.95 4.10 -39.61
C PRO A 110 7.83 5.03 -38.76
N LEU A 111 8.29 4.54 -37.62
CA LEU A 111 9.27 5.22 -36.77
C LEU A 111 10.67 4.67 -36.98
N ASP A 112 10.78 3.35 -37.11
CA ASP A 112 12.05 2.66 -37.31
C ASP A 112 11.84 1.41 -38.18
N TRP A 113 12.89 0.98 -38.86
CA TRP A 113 12.86 -0.14 -39.80
C TRP A 113 14.19 -0.89 -39.83
N ASN A 114 14.22 -2.02 -40.53
CA ASN A 114 15.44 -2.82 -40.65
C ASN A 114 16.59 -2.01 -41.27
N GLY A 115 17.72 -1.93 -40.56
CA GLY A 115 18.90 -1.17 -41.02
C GLY A 115 19.52 -1.71 -42.33
N GLU A 116 19.29 -2.97 -42.66
CA GLU A 116 19.74 -3.59 -43.92
C GLU A 116 18.71 -3.49 -45.06
N GLY A 117 17.57 -2.84 -44.82
CA GLY A 117 16.46 -2.74 -45.77
C GLY A 117 15.84 -1.34 -45.85
N ARG A 118 14.62 -1.30 -46.38
CA ARG A 118 13.79 -0.08 -46.49
C ARG A 118 12.49 -0.23 -45.72
N ILE A 119 11.71 0.84 -45.68
CA ILE A 119 10.33 0.79 -45.19
C ILE A 119 9.53 -0.19 -46.07
N GLY A 120 8.97 -1.22 -45.44
CA GLY A 120 8.12 -2.22 -46.09
C GLY A 120 6.98 -2.66 -45.19
N LEU A 121 5.73 -2.57 -45.67
CA LEU A 121 4.56 -2.93 -44.87
C LEU A 121 3.52 -3.73 -45.65
N ARG A 122 2.91 -4.67 -44.93
CA ARG A 122 1.61 -5.26 -45.16
C ARG A 122 0.82 -5.17 -43.86
N ILE A 123 -0.44 -4.76 -43.93
CA ILE A 123 -1.28 -4.45 -42.79
C ILE A 123 -2.68 -5.08 -42.92
N GLU A 124 -3.33 -5.30 -41.78
CA GLU A 124 -4.77 -5.56 -41.66
C GLU A 124 -5.30 -4.76 -40.46
N VAL A 125 -6.49 -4.16 -40.60
CA VAL A 125 -7.13 -3.39 -39.52
C VAL A 125 -8.45 -4.08 -39.17
N TYR A 126 -8.63 -4.39 -37.89
CA TYR A 126 -9.79 -5.14 -37.39
C TYR A 126 -10.75 -4.21 -36.65
N GLY A 127 -12.06 -4.37 -36.88
CA GLY A 127 -13.09 -3.56 -36.25
C GLY A 127 -14.49 -3.85 -36.78
N CYS A 128 -15.45 -3.01 -36.40
CA CYS A 128 -16.84 -3.10 -36.85
C CYS A 128 -17.35 -1.76 -37.41
N SER A 129 -18.46 -1.79 -38.16
CA SER A 129 -19.10 -0.58 -38.68
C SER A 129 -19.68 0.26 -37.55
N TYR A 130 -19.47 1.57 -37.59
CA TYR A 130 -20.01 2.52 -36.62
C TYR A 130 -20.92 3.53 -37.33
N TRP A 131 -22.09 3.80 -36.76
CA TRP A 131 -23.02 4.82 -37.24
C TRP A 131 -23.67 5.52 -36.05
N ALA A 132 -23.75 6.85 -36.15
CA ALA A 132 -24.36 7.70 -35.14
C ALA A 132 -24.90 8.96 -35.81
N ASP A 133 -26.06 9.42 -35.34
CA ASP A 133 -26.64 10.69 -35.76
C ASP A 133 -25.92 11.85 -35.06
N VAL A 134 -25.60 12.88 -35.84
CA VAL A 134 -24.86 14.06 -35.38
C VAL A 134 -25.77 15.28 -35.45
N ILE A 135 -25.66 16.20 -34.49
CA ILE A 135 -26.30 17.51 -34.51
C ILE A 135 -25.21 18.57 -34.43
N ASN A 136 -25.29 19.57 -35.31
CA ASN A 136 -24.39 20.72 -35.30
C ASN A 136 -25.02 21.90 -34.54
N PHE A 137 -24.27 22.44 -33.58
CA PHE A 137 -24.60 23.60 -32.78
C PHE A 137 -23.70 24.77 -33.19
N ASP A 138 -24.29 25.91 -33.52
CA ASP A 138 -23.60 27.10 -34.03
C ASP A 138 -23.40 28.20 -32.96
N GLY A 139 -23.77 27.93 -31.71
CA GLY A 139 -23.82 28.89 -30.60
C GLY A 139 -25.15 29.63 -30.45
N HIS A 140 -26.07 29.52 -31.41
CA HIS A 140 -27.41 30.14 -31.34
C HIS A 140 -28.51 29.11 -31.13
N VAL A 141 -28.28 27.88 -31.58
CA VAL A 141 -29.22 26.77 -31.43
C VAL A 141 -29.15 26.17 -30.02
N VAL A 142 -30.30 26.06 -29.36
CA VAL A 142 -30.49 25.32 -28.11
C VAL A 142 -31.60 24.29 -28.34
N LEU A 143 -31.35 23.05 -27.92
CA LEU A 143 -32.27 21.93 -28.08
C LEU A 143 -32.92 21.58 -26.74
N PRO A 144 -34.18 22.00 -26.50
CA PRO A 144 -34.89 21.68 -25.27
C PRO A 144 -35.50 20.28 -25.33
N TYR A 145 -35.33 19.51 -24.26
CA TYR A 145 -36.06 18.27 -24.01
C TYR A 145 -37.04 18.49 -22.86
N ARG A 146 -38.34 18.57 -23.21
CA ARG A 146 -39.42 18.77 -22.23
C ARG A 146 -39.86 17.43 -21.64
N PHE A 147 -39.96 17.38 -20.33
CA PHE A 147 -40.42 16.21 -19.59
C PHE A 147 -41.93 16.03 -19.76
N LYS A 148 -42.40 14.77 -19.76
CA LYS A 148 -43.84 14.46 -19.82
C LYS A 148 -44.60 15.01 -18.61
N ASN A 149 -43.96 15.02 -17.45
CA ASN A 149 -44.47 15.60 -16.21
C ASN A 149 -43.91 17.02 -16.07
N LYS A 150 -44.73 18.00 -15.64
CA LYS A 150 -44.33 19.41 -15.51
C LYS A 150 -43.21 19.66 -14.47
N LYS A 151 -42.88 18.66 -13.66
CA LYS A 151 -41.75 18.63 -12.72
C LYS A 151 -41.13 17.24 -12.76
N MET A 152 -39.81 17.16 -12.70
CA MET A 152 -39.08 15.91 -12.72
C MET A 152 -38.21 15.80 -11.47
N LYS A 153 -38.58 14.84 -10.61
CA LYS A 153 -37.86 14.48 -9.38
C LYS A 153 -37.18 13.14 -9.59
N THR A 154 -35.85 13.10 -9.60
CA THR A 154 -35.10 11.86 -9.85
C THR A 154 -34.17 11.52 -8.69
N LEU A 155 -34.05 10.22 -8.39
CA LEU A 155 -33.01 9.67 -7.51
C LEU A 155 -31.82 9.15 -8.32
N LYS A 156 -32.06 8.77 -9.58
CA LYS A 156 -31.06 8.25 -10.50
C LYS A 156 -31.15 8.97 -11.84
N ASP A 157 -30.01 9.42 -12.36
CA ASP A 157 -29.90 10.03 -13.69
C ASP A 157 -28.75 9.41 -14.47
N VAL A 158 -28.97 9.17 -15.77
CA VAL A 158 -27.94 8.74 -16.71
C VAL A 158 -27.97 9.68 -17.90
N ILE A 159 -26.91 10.47 -18.05
CA ILE A 159 -26.72 11.42 -19.16
C ILE A 159 -25.49 10.97 -19.95
N ALA A 160 -25.66 10.65 -21.22
CA ALA A 160 -24.56 10.25 -22.09
C ALA A 160 -24.61 11.03 -23.40
N LEU A 161 -23.47 11.53 -23.86
CA LEU A 161 -23.32 12.20 -25.14
C LEU A 161 -21.87 12.16 -25.60
N LYS A 162 -21.63 12.36 -26.90
CA LYS A 162 -20.31 12.69 -27.41
C LYS A 162 -20.32 14.09 -27.99
N PHE A 163 -19.26 14.85 -27.79
CA PHE A 163 -19.13 16.20 -28.33
C PHE A 163 -17.81 16.40 -29.05
N LYS A 164 -17.77 17.37 -29.95
CA LYS A 164 -16.59 17.77 -30.73
C LYS A 164 -16.61 19.27 -30.94
N THR A 165 -15.56 19.98 -30.53
CA THR A 165 -15.49 21.46 -30.61
C THR A 165 -14.05 21.96 -30.76
N SER A 166 -13.91 23.19 -31.27
CA SER A 166 -12.66 23.96 -31.31
C SER A 166 -12.71 25.20 -30.41
N GLU A 167 -13.80 25.41 -29.68
CA GLU A 167 -13.95 26.51 -28.73
C GLU A 167 -13.50 26.03 -27.34
N SER A 168 -12.87 26.90 -26.56
CA SER A 168 -12.43 26.59 -25.19
C SER A 168 -13.53 26.81 -24.14
N GLU A 169 -14.68 27.34 -24.52
CA GLU A 169 -15.82 27.64 -23.64
C GLU A 169 -17.16 27.29 -24.29
N GLY A 170 -18.12 26.81 -23.50
CA GLY A 170 -19.50 26.60 -23.99
C GLY A 170 -20.34 25.69 -23.10
N VAL A 171 -21.62 26.04 -22.88
CA VAL A 171 -22.56 25.21 -22.10
C VAL A 171 -23.05 24.03 -22.94
N ILE A 172 -22.71 22.80 -22.55
CA ILE A 172 -23.09 21.57 -23.24
C ILE A 172 -24.54 21.19 -22.91
N PHE A 173 -24.89 21.16 -21.63
CA PHE A 173 -26.28 21.00 -21.21
C PHE A 173 -26.56 21.71 -19.88
N HIS A 174 -27.82 22.02 -19.65
CA HIS A 174 -28.29 22.67 -18.44
C HIS A 174 -29.73 22.25 -18.09
N GLY A 175 -29.98 21.98 -16.82
CA GLY A 175 -31.31 21.86 -16.25
C GLY A 175 -31.34 22.59 -14.91
N GLU A 176 -32.41 23.33 -14.67
CA GLU A 176 -32.65 24.09 -13.43
C GLU A 176 -34.11 23.89 -12.99
N GLY A 177 -34.32 23.82 -11.68
CA GLY A 177 -35.63 23.78 -11.04
C GLY A 177 -35.94 25.06 -10.27
N GLN A 178 -37.23 25.36 -10.10
CA GLN A 178 -37.73 26.52 -9.33
C GLN A 178 -37.20 26.60 -7.88
N GLN A 179 -36.75 25.47 -7.32
CA GLN A 179 -36.24 25.38 -5.95
C GLN A 179 -34.73 25.64 -5.85
N GLY A 180 -34.06 25.94 -6.97
CA GLY A 180 -32.62 26.23 -7.02
C GLY A 180 -31.74 25.01 -7.25
N ASP A 181 -32.34 23.84 -7.45
CA ASP A 181 -31.69 22.62 -7.92
C ASP A 181 -31.26 22.80 -9.37
N TYR A 182 -30.05 22.36 -9.71
CA TYR A 182 -29.60 22.42 -11.09
C TYR A 182 -28.53 21.39 -11.38
N ILE A 183 -28.39 21.06 -12.65
CA ILE A 183 -27.28 20.30 -13.21
C ILE A 183 -26.81 21.00 -14.48
N THR A 184 -25.52 21.32 -14.57
CA THR A 184 -24.93 22.00 -15.73
C THR A 184 -23.60 21.37 -16.08
N LEU A 185 -23.44 20.99 -17.34
CA LEU A 185 -22.16 20.61 -17.90
C LEU A 185 -21.69 21.69 -18.88
N GLU A 186 -20.52 22.24 -18.64
CA GLU A 186 -19.95 23.31 -19.46
C GLU A 186 -18.47 23.09 -19.72
N LEU A 187 -17.99 23.61 -20.85
CA LEU A 187 -16.57 23.71 -21.16
C LEU A 187 -16.07 25.06 -20.62
N LYS A 188 -14.95 25.05 -19.89
CA LYS A 188 -14.24 26.23 -19.38
C LYS A 188 -12.74 26.01 -19.57
N LYS A 189 -12.07 26.89 -20.31
CA LYS A 189 -10.63 26.78 -20.62
C LYS A 189 -10.24 25.40 -21.19
N ALA A 190 -11.04 24.87 -22.11
CA ALA A 190 -10.90 23.54 -22.72
C ALA A 190 -10.94 22.36 -21.71
N LYS A 191 -11.50 22.57 -20.51
CA LYS A 191 -11.78 21.55 -19.50
C LYS A 191 -13.28 21.45 -19.27
N LEU A 192 -13.76 20.27 -18.90
CA LEU A 192 -15.16 20.00 -18.63
C LEU A 192 -15.47 20.29 -17.16
N VAL A 193 -16.51 21.08 -16.88
CA VAL A 193 -16.96 21.44 -15.54
C VAL A 193 -18.40 20.99 -15.36
N LEU A 194 -18.63 20.08 -14.41
CA LEU A 194 -19.95 19.65 -13.97
C LEU A 194 -20.31 20.42 -12.68
N ASN A 195 -21.34 21.25 -12.76
CA ASN A 195 -21.91 21.95 -11.62
C ASN A 195 -23.27 21.33 -11.28
N LEU A 196 -23.49 20.98 -10.02
CA LEU A 196 -24.70 20.35 -9.54
C LEU A 196 -25.11 20.90 -8.18
N ASN A 197 -26.41 21.07 -7.95
CA ASN A 197 -27.00 21.41 -6.66
C ASN A 197 -28.27 20.58 -6.46
N LEU A 198 -28.36 19.85 -5.34
CA LEU A 198 -29.53 19.04 -4.94
C LEU A 198 -30.36 19.71 -3.81
N GLY A 199 -30.04 20.97 -3.47
CA GLY A 199 -30.70 21.73 -2.41
C GLY A 199 -29.78 22.10 -1.25
N SER A 200 -30.16 23.11 -0.47
CA SER A 200 -29.42 23.58 0.72
C SER A 200 -30.33 23.66 1.94
N ASN A 201 -29.80 23.41 3.14
CA ASN A 201 -30.59 23.41 4.37
C ASN A 201 -31.03 24.85 4.75
N GLN A 202 -32.26 25.00 5.25
CA GLN A 202 -32.88 26.28 5.63
C GLN A 202 -32.13 27.02 6.75
N PHE A 203 -31.28 26.33 7.51
CA PHE A 203 -30.46 26.89 8.59
C PHE A 203 -29.04 27.31 8.18
N GLY A 204 -28.68 27.21 6.89
CA GLY A 204 -27.51 27.88 6.29
C GLY A 204 -26.12 27.31 6.61
N SER A 205 -26.00 26.17 7.30
CA SER A 205 -24.69 25.60 7.67
C SER A 205 -24.04 24.72 6.58
N ILE A 206 -24.81 24.19 5.62
CA ILE A 206 -24.31 23.28 4.57
C ILE A 206 -24.82 23.73 3.20
N TYR A 207 -23.90 24.19 2.34
CA TYR A 207 -24.18 24.54 0.94
C TYR A 207 -24.19 23.27 0.07
N GLY A 208 -25.26 23.05 -0.70
CA GLY A 208 -25.42 21.86 -1.58
C GLY A 208 -24.68 21.94 -2.92
N HIS A 209 -24.06 23.08 -3.24
CA HIS A 209 -23.37 23.26 -4.51
C HIS A 209 -22.12 22.36 -4.60
N THR A 210 -22.03 21.60 -5.68
CA THR A 210 -20.91 20.73 -6.04
C THR A 210 -20.40 21.14 -7.41
N SER A 211 -19.09 21.34 -7.55
CA SER A 211 -18.43 21.65 -8.83
C SER A 211 -17.24 20.72 -9.01
N VAL A 212 -17.18 20.01 -10.13
CA VAL A 212 -16.11 19.05 -10.45
C VAL A 212 -15.60 19.34 -11.86
N MET A 213 -14.27 19.45 -11.99
CA MET A 213 -13.59 19.69 -13.26
C MET A 213 -12.81 18.45 -13.70
N THR A 214 -12.93 18.08 -14.98
CA THR A 214 -12.23 16.94 -15.57
C THR A 214 -11.83 17.20 -17.02
N GLY A 215 -10.85 16.46 -17.53
CA GLY A 215 -10.33 16.59 -18.89
C GLY A 215 -9.43 17.80 -19.10
N SER A 216 -8.83 17.83 -20.28
CA SER A 216 -7.99 18.91 -20.77
C SER A 216 -7.92 18.85 -22.29
N LEU A 217 -7.62 20.00 -22.93
CA LEU A 217 -7.43 20.09 -24.38
C LEU A 217 -8.63 19.55 -25.18
N LEU A 218 -9.84 19.72 -24.64
CA LEU A 218 -11.09 19.23 -25.25
C LEU A 218 -11.56 20.10 -26.45
N ASP A 219 -10.78 21.12 -26.78
CA ASP A 219 -10.91 22.01 -27.94
C ASP A 219 -10.08 21.53 -29.15
N ASP A 220 -9.69 20.25 -29.17
CA ASP A 220 -8.85 19.63 -30.20
C ASP A 220 -9.60 19.28 -31.51
N HIS A 221 -10.89 19.59 -31.59
CA HIS A 221 -11.78 19.24 -32.69
C HIS A 221 -11.85 17.72 -32.97
N HIS A 222 -11.70 16.89 -31.94
CA HIS A 222 -11.99 15.46 -31.94
C HIS A 222 -13.23 15.13 -31.12
N TRP A 223 -13.74 13.91 -31.29
CA TRP A 223 -14.86 13.42 -30.49
C TRP A 223 -14.38 13.03 -29.09
N HIS A 224 -15.08 13.59 -28.10
CA HIS A 224 -14.96 13.23 -26.69
C HIS A 224 -16.28 12.64 -26.19
N SER A 225 -16.21 11.60 -25.37
CA SER A 225 -17.38 10.90 -24.81
C SER A 225 -17.60 11.29 -23.37
N VAL A 226 -18.83 11.64 -22.98
CA VAL A 226 -19.18 11.96 -21.59
C VAL A 226 -20.32 11.06 -21.15
N ILE A 227 -20.17 10.43 -20.00
CA ILE A 227 -21.22 9.65 -19.33
C ILE A 227 -21.28 10.10 -17.87
N ILE A 228 -22.45 10.53 -17.43
CA ILE A 228 -22.75 10.90 -16.05
C ILE A 228 -23.78 9.91 -15.53
N GLU A 229 -23.43 9.15 -14.51
CA GLU A 229 -24.35 8.28 -13.78
C GLU A 229 -24.45 8.77 -12.34
N ARG A 230 -25.62 9.27 -11.97
CA ARG A 230 -25.92 9.71 -10.60
C ARG A 230 -26.84 8.70 -9.93
N HIS A 231 -26.55 8.34 -8.69
CA HIS A 231 -27.44 7.61 -7.80
C HIS A 231 -27.43 8.26 -6.40
N GLY A 232 -28.52 8.93 -6.04
CA GLY A 232 -28.58 9.79 -4.87
C GLY A 232 -27.51 10.88 -4.95
N ARG A 233 -26.62 10.91 -3.96
CA ARG A 233 -25.46 11.81 -3.92
C ARG A 233 -24.20 11.26 -4.57
N ASN A 234 -24.17 9.99 -4.98
CA ASN A 234 -22.99 9.39 -5.60
C ASN A 234 -23.03 9.58 -7.11
N ILE A 235 -21.92 10.05 -7.70
CA ILE A 235 -21.82 10.34 -9.13
C ILE A 235 -20.57 9.70 -9.70
N ASN A 236 -20.77 9.01 -10.82
CA ASN A 236 -19.73 8.53 -11.71
C ASN A 236 -19.72 9.43 -12.96
N LEU A 237 -18.67 10.25 -13.10
CA LEU A 237 -18.42 11.06 -14.28
C LEU A 237 -17.31 10.40 -15.11
N THR A 238 -17.65 9.86 -16.27
CA THR A 238 -16.70 9.30 -17.22
C THR A 238 -16.49 10.27 -18.37
N LEU A 239 -15.25 10.76 -18.52
CA LEU A 239 -14.82 11.52 -19.70
C LEU A 239 -13.83 10.69 -20.51
N ASP A 240 -14.19 10.42 -21.76
CA ASP A 240 -13.59 9.46 -22.66
C ASP A 240 -13.50 8.07 -22.04
N ARG A 241 -12.47 7.83 -21.22
CA ARG A 241 -12.17 6.57 -20.54
C ARG A 241 -11.85 6.77 -19.05
N HIS A 242 -11.68 8.02 -18.62
CA HIS A 242 -11.33 8.36 -17.24
C HIS A 242 -12.61 8.50 -16.42
N LEU A 243 -12.81 7.57 -15.49
CA LEU A 243 -13.89 7.60 -14.53
C LEU A 243 -13.45 8.39 -13.29
N GLN A 244 -14.26 9.36 -12.91
CA GLN A 244 -14.13 10.09 -11.66
C GLN A 244 -15.37 9.81 -10.79
N HIS A 245 -15.16 9.21 -9.63
CA HIS A 245 -16.20 8.99 -8.63
C HIS A 245 -16.15 10.11 -7.58
N PHE A 246 -17.29 10.72 -7.29
CA PHE A 246 -17.41 11.70 -6.20
C PHE A 246 -18.82 11.71 -5.61
N ARG A 247 -18.93 12.31 -4.42
CA ARG A 247 -20.20 12.51 -3.72
C ARG A 247 -20.53 14.00 -3.70
N THR A 248 -21.81 14.34 -3.89
CA THR A 248 -22.26 15.73 -3.82
C THR A 248 -22.23 16.27 -2.40
N ASN A 249 -22.04 17.58 -2.27
CA ASN A 249 -22.23 18.31 -1.03
C ASN A 249 -23.72 18.34 -0.63
N GLY A 250 -24.01 18.55 0.65
CA GLY A 250 -25.37 18.60 1.17
C GLY A 250 -25.96 17.24 1.59
N GLU A 251 -27.20 17.27 2.06
CA GLU A 251 -27.91 16.13 2.65
C GLU A 251 -28.99 15.53 1.74
N PHE A 252 -29.36 16.23 0.66
CA PHE A 252 -30.44 15.83 -0.24
C PHE A 252 -29.95 14.85 -1.31
N ASP A 253 -30.77 13.85 -1.62
CA ASP A 253 -30.44 12.80 -2.60
C ASP A 253 -31.22 12.93 -3.93
N TYR A 254 -32.23 13.81 -3.99
CA TYR A 254 -33.07 13.99 -5.18
C TYR A 254 -32.63 15.22 -5.97
N LEU A 255 -32.72 15.13 -7.31
CA LEU A 255 -32.58 16.26 -8.22
C LEU A 255 -33.98 16.67 -8.69
N ASP A 256 -34.40 17.88 -8.32
CA ASP A 256 -35.71 18.44 -8.65
C ASP A 256 -35.58 19.47 -9.79
N LEU A 257 -35.71 19.02 -11.04
CA LEU A 257 -35.72 19.88 -12.23
C LEU A 257 -37.15 20.35 -12.56
N ASP A 258 -37.28 21.48 -13.27
CA ASP A 258 -38.57 22.00 -13.76
C ASP A 258 -39.15 21.10 -14.88
N TYR A 259 -39.54 21.67 -16.01
CA TYR A 259 -40.21 20.95 -17.09
C TYR A 259 -39.30 20.65 -18.28
N GLU A 260 -38.04 21.11 -18.29
CA GLU A 260 -37.10 20.86 -19.38
C GLU A 260 -35.62 20.78 -18.95
N ILE A 261 -34.84 20.08 -19.77
CA ILE A 261 -33.37 20.11 -19.81
C ILE A 261 -32.94 20.56 -21.21
N THR A 262 -31.95 21.44 -21.33
CA THR A 262 -31.50 22.00 -22.60
C THR A 262 -30.11 21.50 -22.97
N PHE A 263 -29.88 21.26 -24.27
CA PHE A 263 -28.58 20.92 -24.85
C PHE A 263 -28.12 22.02 -25.80
N GLY A 264 -26.83 22.31 -25.83
CA GLY A 264 -26.21 23.32 -26.69
C GLY A 264 -26.17 24.74 -26.11
N GLY A 265 -26.79 24.99 -24.95
CA GLY A 265 -26.79 26.30 -24.32
C GLY A 265 -27.85 26.46 -23.24
N LEU A 266 -27.97 27.69 -22.75
CA LEU A 266 -29.03 28.10 -21.83
C LEU A 266 -30.23 28.63 -22.62
N PRO A 267 -31.48 28.32 -22.20
CA PRO A 267 -32.64 29.00 -22.76
C PRO A 267 -32.57 30.50 -22.42
N PHE A 268 -32.97 31.38 -23.35
CA PHE A 268 -32.91 32.83 -23.17
C PHE A 268 -33.77 33.26 -21.96
N SER A 269 -33.17 33.39 -20.78
CA SER A 269 -33.87 33.84 -19.58
C SER A 269 -33.80 35.37 -19.52
N GLY A 270 -34.95 36.02 -19.39
CA GLY A 270 -35.08 37.49 -19.34
C GLY A 270 -34.50 38.17 -18.10
N LYS A 271 -33.52 37.56 -17.41
CA LYS A 271 -32.80 38.18 -16.29
C LYS A 271 -31.29 37.98 -16.46
N PRO A 272 -30.49 39.06 -16.53
CA PRO A 272 -29.04 38.95 -16.59
C PRO A 272 -28.52 38.53 -15.21
N SER A 273 -28.33 37.23 -14.99
CA SER A 273 -27.48 36.75 -13.90
C SER A 273 -26.01 36.87 -14.32
N SER A 274 -25.15 37.19 -13.36
CA SER A 274 -23.86 37.86 -13.56
C SER A 274 -22.69 36.98 -14.01
N SER A 275 -22.87 36.15 -15.03
CA SER A 275 -21.75 35.53 -15.76
C SER A 275 -22.15 35.27 -17.21
N SER A 276 -21.46 35.90 -18.16
CA SER A 276 -21.66 35.75 -19.61
C SER A 276 -21.30 34.33 -20.10
N ARG A 277 -22.11 33.32 -19.75
CA ARG A 277 -21.90 31.95 -20.22
C ARG A 277 -22.21 31.89 -21.72
N LYS A 278 -21.25 31.39 -22.50
CA LYS A 278 -21.41 31.18 -23.94
C LYS A 278 -22.15 29.87 -24.22
N ASN A 279 -22.99 29.86 -25.24
CA ASN A 279 -23.59 28.63 -25.76
C ASN A 279 -22.54 27.77 -26.47
N PHE A 280 -22.80 26.47 -26.56
CA PHE A 280 -21.88 25.53 -27.21
C PHE A 280 -21.89 25.70 -28.72
N LYS A 281 -20.70 25.67 -29.31
CA LYS A 281 -20.47 25.66 -30.76
C LYS A 281 -19.62 24.44 -31.11
N GLY A 282 -20.12 23.60 -32.00
CA GLY A 282 -19.52 22.31 -32.31
C GLY A 282 -20.58 21.27 -32.64
N CYS A 283 -20.22 20.00 -32.50
CA CYS A 283 -21.09 18.88 -32.87
C CYS A 283 -21.34 17.99 -31.66
N MET A 284 -22.54 17.43 -31.55
CA MET A 284 -22.84 16.37 -30.59
C MET A 284 -23.47 15.16 -31.28
N GLU A 285 -23.17 13.97 -30.79
CA GLU A 285 -23.84 12.73 -31.23
C GLU A 285 -24.27 11.88 -30.04
N SER A 286 -25.25 11.02 -30.28
CA SER A 286 -25.76 10.04 -29.30
C SER A 286 -26.19 10.68 -27.96
N ILE A 287 -26.87 11.83 -28.00
CA ILE A 287 -27.40 12.48 -26.80
C ILE A 287 -28.49 11.60 -26.21
N ASN A 288 -28.27 11.14 -24.98
CA ASN A 288 -29.14 10.25 -24.24
C ASN A 288 -29.39 10.80 -22.84
N TYR A 289 -30.66 10.87 -22.45
CA TYR A 289 -31.09 11.27 -21.11
C TYR A 289 -32.09 10.24 -20.56
N ASN A 290 -31.69 9.53 -19.50
CA ASN A 290 -32.51 8.51 -18.83
C ASN A 290 -33.13 7.49 -19.81
N GLY A 291 -32.33 7.03 -20.78
CA GLY A 291 -32.72 6.05 -21.81
C GLY A 291 -33.45 6.64 -23.03
N ASN A 292 -33.72 7.94 -23.05
CA ASN A 292 -34.31 8.62 -24.20
C ASN A 292 -33.22 9.16 -25.13
N ASN A 293 -33.18 8.66 -26.37
CA ASN A 293 -32.27 9.14 -27.41
C ASN A 293 -32.77 10.47 -27.99
N ILE A 294 -32.27 11.58 -27.44
CA ILE A 294 -32.65 12.95 -27.80
C ILE A 294 -32.25 13.27 -29.24
N THR A 295 -31.13 12.71 -29.72
CA THR A 295 -30.67 12.89 -31.09
C THR A 295 -31.66 12.32 -32.12
N ASP A 296 -32.16 11.10 -31.90
CA ASP A 296 -33.19 10.48 -32.77
C ASP A 296 -34.51 11.29 -32.73
N LEU A 297 -34.91 11.76 -31.55
CA LEU A 297 -36.11 12.60 -31.40
C LEU A 297 -35.99 13.92 -32.19
N ALA A 298 -34.83 14.58 -32.14
CA ALA A 298 -34.56 15.79 -32.89
C ALA A 298 -34.57 15.54 -34.41
N LYS A 299 -33.92 14.46 -34.86
CA LYS A 299 -33.87 14.08 -36.28
C LYS A 299 -35.25 13.77 -36.87
N ARG A 300 -36.14 13.17 -36.08
CA ARG A 300 -37.54 12.91 -36.44
C ARG A 300 -38.46 14.12 -36.26
N LYS A 301 -37.92 15.31 -35.97
CA LYS A 301 -38.67 16.56 -35.73
C LYS A 301 -39.71 16.44 -34.61
N LYS A 302 -39.43 15.64 -33.58
CA LYS A 302 -40.27 15.52 -32.37
C LYS A 302 -39.89 16.51 -31.28
N LEU A 303 -38.80 17.26 -31.47
CA LEU A 303 -38.33 18.32 -30.59
C LEU A 303 -38.28 19.62 -31.39
N GLU A 304 -38.83 20.70 -30.82
CA GLU A 304 -38.77 22.04 -31.41
C GLU A 304 -37.60 22.82 -30.79
N PRO A 305 -36.60 23.25 -31.57
CA PRO A 305 -35.48 24.05 -31.05
C PRO A 305 -35.94 25.45 -30.61
N SER A 306 -35.26 26.05 -29.63
CA SER A 306 -35.65 27.35 -29.04
C SER A 306 -35.57 28.52 -30.03
N ASN A 307 -34.73 28.43 -31.06
CA ASN A 307 -34.61 29.41 -32.14
C ASN A 307 -35.08 28.80 -33.48
N VAL A 308 -35.79 29.60 -34.28
CA VAL A 308 -36.37 29.21 -35.58
C VAL A 308 -35.27 29.05 -36.64
N GLY A 309 -34.49 27.97 -36.54
CA GLY A 309 -33.46 27.56 -37.50
C GLY A 309 -33.50 26.06 -37.73
N ASN A 310 -33.25 25.62 -38.97
CA ASN A 310 -33.18 24.19 -39.27
C ASN A 310 -31.91 23.59 -38.62
N LEU A 311 -32.08 22.56 -37.80
CA LEU A 311 -30.98 21.75 -37.27
C LEU A 311 -30.21 21.11 -38.43
N SER A 312 -28.89 21.31 -38.44
CA SER A 312 -27.99 20.60 -39.35
C SER A 312 -27.55 19.27 -38.72
N PHE A 313 -27.66 18.19 -39.49
CA PHE A 313 -27.28 16.83 -39.06
C PHE A 313 -25.91 16.38 -39.60
N SER A 314 -25.07 17.35 -39.97
CA SER A 314 -23.69 17.13 -40.42
C SER A 314 -22.75 18.05 -39.65
N CYS A 315 -21.60 17.53 -39.23
CA CYS A 315 -20.60 18.34 -38.55
C CYS A 315 -19.85 19.23 -39.54
N VAL A 316 -19.67 20.52 -39.22
CA VAL A 316 -18.90 21.46 -40.04
C VAL A 316 -17.42 21.30 -39.73
N GLU A 317 -16.60 21.16 -40.78
CA GLU A 317 -15.15 21.06 -40.64
C GLU A 317 -14.50 22.45 -40.54
N PRO A 318 -13.58 22.69 -39.58
CA PRO A 318 -12.84 23.93 -39.45
C PRO A 318 -11.74 24.02 -40.52
N HIS A 319 -11.44 25.25 -40.94
CA HIS A 319 -10.41 25.54 -41.95
C HIS A 319 -9.00 25.72 -41.36
N THR A 320 -8.76 25.33 -40.11
CA THR A 320 -7.48 25.52 -39.42
C THR A 320 -6.59 24.29 -39.56
N VAL A 321 -5.34 24.49 -40.03
CA VAL A 321 -4.31 23.44 -40.10
C VAL A 321 -3.28 23.71 -39.00
N PRO A 322 -3.29 22.94 -37.90
CA PRO A 322 -2.28 23.09 -36.85
C PRO A 322 -0.97 22.43 -37.24
N VAL A 323 0.12 22.94 -36.69
CA VAL A 323 1.48 22.45 -36.89
C VAL A 323 2.07 22.08 -35.54
N PHE A 324 2.50 20.83 -35.39
CA PHE A 324 3.12 20.33 -34.16
C PHE A 324 4.65 20.38 -34.26
N PHE A 325 5.26 21.07 -33.31
CA PHE A 325 6.70 21.28 -33.18
C PHE A 325 7.27 20.46 -32.02
N ASN A 326 8.34 19.73 -32.30
CA ASN A 326 9.20 19.03 -31.34
C ASN A 326 10.51 19.81 -31.09
N ALA A 327 11.36 19.37 -30.15
CA ALA A 327 12.57 20.07 -29.68
C ALA A 327 13.62 20.38 -30.75
N THR A 328 13.53 19.74 -31.92
CA THR A 328 14.45 19.91 -33.04
C THR A 328 13.74 20.41 -34.31
N SER A 329 12.56 20.99 -34.15
CA SER A 329 11.68 21.34 -35.26
C SER A 329 11.86 22.76 -35.73
N TYR A 330 11.78 22.95 -37.04
CA TYR A 330 11.64 24.27 -37.63
C TYR A 330 10.71 24.23 -38.84
N LEU A 331 10.06 25.37 -39.09
CA LEU A 331 9.23 25.61 -40.26
C LEU A 331 9.71 26.91 -40.94
N GLU A 332 10.30 26.79 -42.12
CA GLU A 332 10.70 27.90 -42.98
C GLU A 332 9.57 28.27 -43.94
N VAL A 333 9.13 29.52 -43.84
CA VAL A 333 8.09 30.12 -44.67
C VAL A 333 8.68 31.29 -45.46
N LEU A 334 8.25 31.44 -46.71
CA LEU A 334 8.63 32.58 -47.55
C LEU A 334 7.71 33.78 -47.31
N GLY A 335 8.31 34.96 -47.16
CA GLY A 335 7.58 36.23 -47.10
C GLY A 335 7.74 37.06 -48.37
N ARG A 336 7.23 38.29 -48.32
CA ARG A 336 7.35 39.29 -49.40
C ARG A 336 8.51 40.22 -49.08
N PRO A 337 9.64 40.18 -49.84
CA PRO A 337 10.79 41.02 -49.52
C PRO A 337 10.52 42.51 -49.77
N ASN A 338 11.30 43.36 -49.10
CA ASN A 338 11.35 44.82 -49.30
C ASN A 338 10.03 45.58 -49.05
N GLN A 339 9.18 45.10 -48.13
CA GLN A 339 8.04 45.84 -47.62
C GLN A 339 8.45 46.68 -46.40
N ASP A 340 7.87 47.88 -46.26
CA ASP A 340 8.15 48.80 -45.15
C ASP A 340 7.36 48.47 -43.86
N LEU A 341 6.55 47.42 -43.89
CA LEU A 341 5.77 46.91 -42.76
C LEU A 341 6.09 45.43 -42.56
N PHE A 342 6.67 45.11 -41.41
CA PHE A 342 6.81 43.73 -40.94
C PHE A 342 5.58 43.37 -40.11
N SER A 343 4.81 42.39 -40.58
CA SER A 343 3.58 41.93 -39.94
C SER A 343 3.62 40.42 -39.79
N VAL A 344 3.50 39.92 -38.56
CA VAL A 344 3.38 38.49 -38.29
C VAL A 344 2.26 38.27 -37.27
N SER A 345 1.40 37.29 -37.56
CA SER A 345 0.33 36.88 -36.67
C SER A 345 0.23 35.36 -36.65
N PHE A 346 0.08 34.74 -35.47
CA PHE A 346 -0.13 33.31 -35.34
C PHE A 346 -0.77 33.00 -33.99
N ARG A 347 -1.39 31.82 -33.88
CA ARG A 347 -1.79 31.26 -32.58
C ARG A 347 -0.84 30.18 -32.15
N PHE A 348 -0.48 30.12 -30.88
CA PHE A 348 0.34 29.06 -30.32
C PHE A 348 -0.26 28.50 -29.03
N ARG A 349 0.10 27.25 -28.70
CA ARG A 349 -0.13 26.66 -27.38
C ARG A 349 1.03 25.76 -26.99
N THR A 350 1.45 25.83 -25.73
CA THR A 350 2.57 25.05 -25.18
C THR A 350 2.43 24.88 -23.66
N TRP A 351 3.18 23.93 -23.11
CA TRP A 351 3.42 23.77 -21.67
C TRP A 351 4.77 24.33 -21.23
N ASN A 352 5.69 24.56 -22.18
CA ASN A 352 7.03 25.02 -21.86
C ASN A 352 7.00 26.52 -21.51
N PRO A 353 7.70 26.93 -20.44
CA PRO A 353 7.78 28.33 -20.05
C PRO A 353 8.68 29.15 -20.96
N ASN A 354 9.53 28.49 -21.77
CA ASN A 354 10.48 29.12 -22.68
C ASN A 354 10.50 28.45 -24.06
N GLY A 355 10.77 29.21 -25.12
CA GLY A 355 10.99 28.67 -26.48
C GLY A 355 10.97 29.73 -27.58
N LEU A 356 11.75 29.54 -28.65
CA LEU A 356 11.78 30.47 -29.79
C LEU A 356 10.56 30.27 -30.70
N LEU A 357 9.71 31.29 -30.81
CA LEU A 357 8.50 31.23 -31.63
C LEU A 357 8.78 31.61 -33.09
N LEU A 358 9.50 32.71 -33.32
CA LEU A 358 9.84 33.22 -34.66
C LEU A 358 11.25 33.81 -34.69
N PHE A 359 11.97 33.59 -35.79
CA PHE A 359 13.15 34.35 -36.19
C PHE A 359 13.06 34.81 -37.64
N SER A 360 13.44 36.06 -37.93
CA SER A 360 13.59 36.56 -39.30
C SER A 360 14.64 37.67 -39.38
N ASN A 361 15.35 37.75 -40.51
CA ASN A 361 16.28 38.83 -40.79
C ASN A 361 15.58 39.92 -41.60
N PHE A 362 15.88 41.18 -41.30
CA PHE A 362 15.49 42.29 -42.17
C PHE A 362 16.35 42.32 -43.43
N ALA A 363 15.80 42.84 -44.52
CA ALA A 363 16.55 43.10 -45.74
C ALA A 363 17.62 44.19 -45.53
N ASP A 364 18.51 44.35 -46.51
CA ASP A 364 19.57 45.39 -46.53
C ASP A 364 20.51 45.40 -45.31
N GLY A 365 20.58 44.30 -44.53
CA GLY A 365 21.42 44.23 -43.33
C GLY A 365 20.93 45.11 -42.17
N LEU A 366 19.65 45.50 -42.18
CA LEU A 366 19.05 46.37 -41.16
C LEU A 366 18.98 45.74 -39.76
N GLY A 367 19.17 44.42 -39.67
CA GLY A 367 19.23 43.66 -38.42
C GLY A 367 18.31 42.43 -38.46
N ASN A 368 17.77 42.05 -37.31
CA ASN A 368 16.88 40.89 -37.20
C ASN A 368 15.81 41.09 -36.11
N VAL A 369 14.80 40.20 -36.14
CA VAL A 369 13.75 40.12 -35.14
C VAL A 369 13.60 38.70 -34.62
N GLU A 370 13.57 38.58 -33.30
CA GLU A 370 13.29 37.36 -32.56
C GLU A 370 11.98 37.56 -31.78
N ILE A 371 11.07 36.60 -31.88
CA ILE A 371 9.91 36.48 -30.99
C ILE A 371 10.07 35.19 -30.22
N ASP A 372 10.15 35.30 -28.90
CA ASP A 372 10.38 34.17 -28.00
C ASP A 372 9.37 34.18 -26.85
N LEU A 373 9.18 33.01 -26.25
CA LEU A 373 8.52 32.85 -24.98
C LEU A 373 9.63 32.82 -23.91
N THR A 374 9.56 33.71 -22.94
CA THR A 374 10.49 33.77 -21.79
C THR A 374 9.70 33.96 -20.50
N GLU A 375 9.92 33.09 -19.52
CA GLU A 375 9.20 33.13 -18.24
C GLU A 375 7.68 33.27 -18.41
N THR A 376 7.09 32.53 -19.35
CA THR A 376 5.65 32.52 -19.66
C THR A 376 5.09 33.80 -20.31
N LYS A 377 5.95 34.72 -20.77
CA LYS A 377 5.60 35.95 -21.49
C LYS A 377 6.16 35.93 -22.90
N VAL A 378 5.46 36.54 -23.85
CA VAL A 378 5.99 36.71 -25.21
C VAL A 378 6.89 37.93 -25.24
N GLY A 379 8.17 37.71 -25.52
CA GLY A 379 9.20 38.70 -25.77
C GLY A 379 9.44 38.90 -27.26
N VAL A 380 9.73 40.14 -27.66
CA VAL A 380 10.20 40.50 -29.00
C VAL A 380 11.51 41.25 -28.84
N ARG A 381 12.56 40.76 -29.49
CA ARG A 381 13.89 41.38 -29.51
C ARG A 381 14.23 41.77 -30.92
N ILE A 382 14.47 43.06 -31.14
CA ILE A 382 14.81 43.63 -32.44
C ILE A 382 16.23 44.16 -32.38
N ASN A 383 17.15 43.54 -33.11
CA ASN A 383 18.52 44.01 -33.22
C ASN A 383 18.64 44.96 -34.41
N ILE A 384 19.27 46.13 -34.20
CA ILE A 384 19.39 47.18 -35.22
C ILE A 384 20.86 47.45 -35.49
N THR A 385 21.29 47.32 -36.75
CA THR A 385 22.70 47.46 -37.13
C THR A 385 23.16 48.92 -37.30
N LEU A 386 22.22 49.87 -37.50
CA LEU A 386 22.51 51.24 -37.96
C LEU A 386 22.63 52.32 -36.86
N ASN A 387 22.26 52.06 -35.60
CA ASN A 387 22.16 53.08 -34.54
C ASN A 387 22.95 52.74 -33.26
N LYS A 388 23.33 53.77 -32.46
CA LYS A 388 24.01 53.63 -31.13
C LYS A 388 23.21 52.83 -30.07
N LYS A 389 21.92 52.58 -30.31
CA LYS A 389 21.09 51.65 -29.54
C LYS A 389 21.00 50.36 -30.36
N ASN A 390 21.69 49.32 -29.91
CA ASN A 390 21.84 48.09 -30.69
C ASN A 390 20.61 47.15 -30.60
N GLN A 391 19.65 47.41 -29.70
CA GLN A 391 18.56 46.48 -29.38
C GLN A 391 17.29 47.18 -28.87
N ILE A 392 16.11 46.68 -29.29
CA ILE A 392 14.78 47.04 -28.75
C ILE A 392 14.14 45.77 -28.21
N ASP A 393 13.69 45.80 -26.95
CA ASP A 393 12.98 44.68 -26.31
C ASP A 393 11.55 45.08 -25.94
N ILE A 394 10.59 44.22 -26.26
CA ILE A 394 9.15 44.38 -25.95
C ILE A 394 8.68 43.08 -25.32
N SER A 395 7.90 43.12 -24.24
CA SER A 395 7.32 41.91 -23.65
C SER A 395 5.86 42.13 -23.26
N SER A 396 4.97 41.17 -23.52
CA SER A 396 3.56 41.22 -23.12
C SER A 396 3.01 39.85 -22.72
N GLY A 397 1.89 39.87 -21.99
CA GLY A 397 1.21 38.70 -21.45
C GLY A 397 1.80 38.14 -20.15
N SER A 398 1.19 37.07 -19.65
CA SER A 398 1.64 36.31 -18.48
C SER A 398 0.96 34.95 -18.44
N GLY A 399 1.69 33.88 -18.08
CA GLY A 399 1.12 32.54 -17.94
C GLY A 399 0.68 31.91 -19.27
N LEU A 400 1.34 32.27 -20.37
CA LEU A 400 0.97 31.82 -21.73
C LEU A 400 1.39 30.37 -22.06
N ASN A 401 1.79 29.60 -21.04
CA ASN A 401 2.16 28.19 -21.12
C ASN A 401 1.12 27.30 -20.40
N ASP A 402 -0.16 27.67 -20.49
CA ASP A 402 -1.28 27.02 -19.83
C ASP A 402 -1.98 25.96 -20.70
N GLY A 403 -1.40 25.65 -21.87
CA GLY A 403 -1.94 24.72 -22.85
C GLY A 403 -3.09 25.28 -23.69
N GLN A 404 -3.55 26.51 -23.45
CA GLN A 404 -4.59 27.17 -24.25
C GLN A 404 -3.99 27.82 -25.49
N TRP A 405 -4.84 28.05 -26.50
CA TRP A 405 -4.46 28.79 -27.69
C TRP A 405 -4.38 30.29 -27.39
N HIS A 406 -3.19 30.86 -27.57
CA HIS A 406 -2.94 32.29 -27.48
C HIS A 406 -2.61 32.89 -28.86
N GLU A 407 -3.14 34.06 -29.15
CA GLU A 407 -2.88 34.79 -30.40
C GLU A 407 -1.77 35.83 -30.20
N VAL A 408 -0.74 35.76 -31.04
CA VAL A 408 0.36 36.73 -31.09
C VAL A 408 0.21 37.53 -32.35
N ARG A 409 0.15 38.87 -32.23
CA ARG A 409 0.24 39.80 -33.37
C ARG A 409 1.37 40.77 -33.13
N PHE A 410 2.32 40.80 -34.06
CA PHE A 410 3.45 41.72 -34.03
C PHE A 410 3.52 42.53 -35.32
N LEU A 411 3.62 43.84 -35.15
CA LEU A 411 3.69 44.82 -36.23
C LEU A 411 4.87 45.75 -35.98
N ALA A 412 5.77 45.87 -36.97
CA ALA A 412 6.87 46.83 -36.94
C ALA A 412 6.91 47.65 -38.22
N LYS A 413 6.96 48.97 -38.06
CA LYS A 413 7.03 49.96 -39.12
C LYS A 413 7.99 51.07 -38.69
N GLU A 414 8.35 51.95 -39.60
CA GLU A 414 9.24 53.08 -39.31
C GLU A 414 8.88 53.78 -37.99
N ASN A 415 9.87 53.86 -37.10
CA ASN A 415 9.80 54.47 -35.76
C ASN A 415 8.82 53.86 -34.75
N PHE A 416 8.09 52.80 -35.06
CA PHE A 416 7.23 52.14 -34.07
C PHE A 416 7.11 50.62 -34.23
N ALA A 417 6.95 49.93 -33.10
CA ALA A 417 6.59 48.52 -33.08
C ALA A 417 5.51 48.25 -32.03
N VAL A 418 4.60 47.32 -32.32
CA VAL A 418 3.45 46.95 -31.49
C VAL A 418 3.37 45.44 -31.37
N LEU A 419 3.29 44.96 -30.12
CA LEU A 419 2.97 43.57 -29.78
C LEU A 419 1.60 43.52 -29.11
N THR A 420 0.70 42.69 -29.62
CA THR A 420 -0.62 42.43 -29.03
C THR A 420 -0.80 40.94 -28.78
N ILE A 421 -1.32 40.59 -27.60
CA ILE A 421 -1.62 39.21 -27.19
C ILE A 421 -3.15 39.06 -27.04
N ASP A 422 -3.71 37.96 -27.56
CA ASP A 422 -5.13 37.56 -27.47
C ASP A 422 -6.14 38.60 -27.98
N GLY A 423 -5.68 39.56 -28.79
CA GLY A 423 -6.50 40.66 -29.31
C GLY A 423 -6.97 41.67 -28.26
N ASP A 424 -6.43 41.60 -27.04
CA ASP A 424 -6.76 42.52 -25.95
C ASP A 424 -5.97 43.83 -26.11
N GLU A 425 -6.69 44.95 -26.26
CA GLU A 425 -6.07 46.28 -26.35
C GLU A 425 -5.29 46.65 -25.07
N ALA A 426 -5.68 46.14 -23.90
CA ALA A 426 -4.95 46.35 -22.66
C ALA A 426 -3.59 45.61 -22.64
N SER A 427 -3.45 44.57 -23.46
CA SER A 427 -2.23 43.79 -23.64
C SER A 427 -1.33 44.32 -24.76
N ALA A 428 -1.71 45.40 -25.44
CA ALA A 428 -0.94 45.99 -26.53
C ALA A 428 0.23 46.85 -26.02
N VAL A 429 1.47 46.42 -26.26
CA VAL A 429 2.67 47.18 -25.90
C VAL A 429 3.23 47.86 -27.14
N ARG A 430 3.41 49.18 -27.08
CA ARG A 430 3.93 50.01 -28.17
C ARG A 430 5.26 50.65 -27.79
N THR A 431 6.22 50.66 -28.71
CA THR A 431 7.49 51.39 -28.57
C THR A 431 7.68 52.36 -29.72
N ASN A 432 8.08 53.59 -29.41
CA ASN A 432 8.35 54.66 -30.39
C ASN A 432 9.87 54.91 -30.46
N SER A 433 10.62 53.90 -30.89
CA SER A 433 12.08 53.94 -30.98
C SER A 433 12.53 54.09 -32.44
N PRO A 434 13.65 54.79 -32.73
CA PRO A 434 14.17 54.89 -34.10
C PRO A 434 14.45 53.50 -34.68
N LEU A 435 13.66 53.11 -35.67
CA LEU A 435 13.66 51.78 -36.28
C LEU A 435 13.39 51.93 -37.77
N GLN A 436 14.22 51.28 -38.60
CA GLN A 436 13.95 51.07 -40.02
C GLN A 436 13.74 49.58 -40.25
N VAL A 437 12.67 49.23 -40.96
CA VAL A 437 12.30 47.85 -41.24
C VAL A 437 12.10 47.69 -42.73
N LYS A 438 12.76 46.67 -43.29
CA LYS A 438 12.40 46.09 -44.58
C LYS A 438 12.28 44.59 -44.42
N THR A 439 11.16 44.02 -44.83
CA THR A 439 10.91 42.57 -44.72
C THR A 439 11.96 41.78 -45.51
N GLY A 440 12.44 40.68 -44.92
CA GLY A 440 13.33 39.72 -45.57
C GLY A 440 12.57 38.68 -46.39
N GLU A 441 13.29 37.73 -46.99
CA GLU A 441 12.69 36.65 -47.80
C GLU A 441 12.17 35.48 -46.96
N LYS A 442 12.72 35.27 -45.76
CA LYS A 442 12.56 34.03 -44.98
C LYS A 442 12.12 34.29 -43.54
N TYR A 443 11.18 33.48 -43.08
CA TYR A 443 10.63 33.49 -41.74
C TYR A 443 10.74 32.07 -41.17
N TYR A 444 11.37 31.94 -40.00
CA TYR A 444 11.58 30.65 -39.35
C TYR A 444 10.70 30.57 -38.10
N PHE A 445 9.77 29.62 -38.09
CA PHE A 445 8.92 29.34 -36.94
C PHE A 445 9.44 28.13 -36.17
N GLY A 446 9.38 28.23 -34.85
CA GLY A 446 9.71 27.15 -33.91
C GLY A 446 11.20 26.85 -33.73
N GLY A 447 12.08 27.24 -34.64
CA GLY A 447 13.52 27.01 -34.56
C GLY A 447 14.22 27.46 -35.84
N PHE A 448 15.55 27.52 -35.85
CA PHE A 448 16.33 27.75 -37.07
C PHE A 448 17.73 27.13 -36.97
N LEU A 449 18.35 26.91 -38.13
CA LEU A 449 19.72 26.41 -38.25
C LEU A 449 20.70 27.59 -38.32
N THR A 450 21.70 27.63 -37.45
CA THR A 450 22.82 28.58 -37.57
C THR A 450 24.02 27.88 -38.19
N GLN A 451 24.56 28.42 -39.29
CA GLN A 451 25.83 27.97 -39.87
C GLN A 451 26.99 28.66 -39.15
N MET A 452 27.89 27.89 -38.51
CA MET A 452 29.16 28.40 -37.99
C MET A 452 30.19 28.44 -39.11
N ASN A 453 30.94 29.54 -39.24
CA ASN A 453 31.93 29.78 -40.29
C ASN A 453 33.20 28.88 -40.23
N THR A 454 33.20 27.83 -39.42
CA THR A 454 34.31 26.86 -39.33
C THR A 454 33.74 25.46 -39.12
N SER A 455 33.86 24.60 -40.13
CA SER A 455 33.38 23.20 -40.24
C SER A 455 31.87 22.99 -40.42
N ASP A 456 31.51 21.95 -41.20
CA ASP A 456 30.18 21.49 -41.66
C ASP A 456 29.12 21.19 -40.57
N HIS A 457 29.27 21.71 -39.35
CA HIS A 457 28.32 21.51 -38.25
C HIS A 457 27.38 22.71 -38.09
N SER A 458 26.16 22.56 -38.60
CA SER A 458 25.04 23.46 -38.27
C SER A 458 24.57 23.21 -36.84
N VAL A 459 24.51 24.25 -36.01
CA VAL A 459 23.96 24.15 -34.64
C VAL A 459 22.49 24.59 -34.68
N LEU A 460 21.60 23.72 -34.19
CA LEU A 460 20.18 24.05 -34.04
C LEU A 460 20.01 24.88 -32.75
N GLN A 461 19.42 26.07 -32.85
CA GLN A 461 19.07 26.88 -31.68
C GLN A 461 17.87 26.24 -30.93
N PRO A 462 17.73 26.47 -29.60
CA PRO A 462 16.65 25.87 -28.81
C PRO A 462 15.29 26.14 -29.44
N SER A 463 14.61 25.06 -29.81
CA SER A 463 13.36 25.10 -30.59
C SER A 463 12.14 25.10 -29.67
N PHE A 464 11.10 25.84 -30.06
CA PHE A 464 9.78 25.77 -29.45
C PHE A 464 9.18 24.36 -29.59
N GLN A 465 8.60 23.88 -28.51
CA GLN A 465 7.78 22.67 -28.49
C GLN A 465 6.34 23.08 -28.21
N GLY A 466 5.42 22.65 -29.06
CA GLY A 466 4.03 23.06 -28.97
C GLY A 466 3.32 22.98 -30.30
N CYS A 467 2.21 23.68 -30.40
CA CYS A 467 1.49 23.81 -31.65
C CYS A 467 1.39 25.25 -32.09
N MET A 468 1.42 25.49 -33.40
CA MET A 468 1.04 26.76 -33.99
C MET A 468 -0.06 26.57 -35.04
N GLN A 469 -0.92 27.56 -35.21
CA GLN A 469 -1.93 27.60 -36.26
C GLN A 469 -2.22 29.04 -36.70
N LEU A 470 -2.97 29.21 -37.78
CA LEU A 470 -3.33 30.53 -38.34
C LEU A 470 -2.10 31.41 -38.59
N ILE A 471 -1.00 30.81 -39.07
CA ILE A 471 0.26 31.52 -39.33
C ILE A 471 0.06 32.48 -40.50
N GLN A 472 0.28 33.76 -40.24
CA GLN A 472 0.22 34.85 -41.19
C GLN A 472 1.58 35.57 -41.22
N VAL A 473 2.10 35.77 -42.42
CA VAL A 473 3.35 36.48 -42.70
C VAL A 473 3.04 37.58 -43.70
N ASP A 474 3.46 38.81 -43.39
CA ASP A 474 3.22 40.00 -44.19
C ASP A 474 1.73 40.16 -44.58
N ASP A 475 0.80 39.98 -43.62
CA ASP A 475 -0.66 39.99 -43.81
C ASP A 475 -1.22 38.92 -44.77
N GLN A 476 -0.48 37.86 -45.09
CA GLN A 476 -0.96 36.70 -45.86
C GLN A 476 -0.95 35.42 -45.03
N LEU A 477 -2.06 34.67 -45.09
CA LEU A 477 -2.15 33.35 -44.45
C LEU A 477 -1.29 32.34 -45.20
N VAL A 478 -0.43 31.64 -44.46
CA VAL A 478 0.49 30.64 -45.01
C VAL A 478 -0.27 29.38 -45.41
N ASN A 479 -0.08 28.92 -46.65
CA ASN A 479 -0.64 27.65 -47.11
C ASN A 479 0.25 26.47 -46.69
N LEU A 480 -0.01 25.93 -45.49
CA LEU A 480 0.76 24.82 -44.92
C LEU A 480 0.71 23.53 -45.72
N HIS A 481 -0.33 23.32 -46.55
CA HIS A 481 -0.45 22.12 -47.37
C HIS A 481 0.51 22.14 -48.58
N GLU A 482 0.79 23.32 -49.13
CA GLU A 482 1.81 23.46 -50.18
C GLU A 482 3.22 23.15 -49.61
N ILE A 483 3.48 23.61 -48.38
CA ILE A 483 4.74 23.34 -47.66
C ILE A 483 4.90 21.84 -47.37
N GLU A 484 3.83 21.15 -46.95
CA GLU A 484 3.82 19.68 -46.77
C GLU A 484 4.22 18.94 -48.06
N GLN A 485 3.82 19.47 -49.23
CA GLN A 485 4.19 18.95 -50.55
C GLN A 485 5.59 19.39 -51.03
N ARG A 486 6.41 19.99 -50.14
CA ARG A 486 7.76 20.51 -50.40
C ARG A 486 7.81 21.57 -51.53
N LYS A 487 6.80 22.46 -51.59
CA LYS A 487 6.71 23.57 -52.57
C LYS A 487 6.18 24.86 -51.93
N PRO A 488 6.73 26.03 -52.28
CA PRO A 488 8.01 26.52 -51.75
C PRO A 488 7.99 26.71 -50.21
N GLY A 489 9.10 26.38 -49.54
CA GLY A 489 9.26 26.35 -48.08
C GLY A 489 10.06 25.10 -47.64
N SER A 490 10.56 25.07 -46.41
CA SER A 490 11.29 23.89 -45.87
C SER A 490 10.92 23.63 -44.41
N PHE A 491 11.02 22.38 -43.96
CA PHE A 491 10.74 22.02 -42.56
C PHE A 491 11.55 20.79 -42.16
N ALA A 492 11.79 20.63 -40.84
CA ALA A 492 12.35 19.41 -40.28
C ALA A 492 11.65 19.05 -38.97
N ASN A 493 11.39 17.76 -38.74
CA ASN A 493 10.80 17.19 -37.52
C ASN A 493 9.44 17.78 -37.09
N VAL A 494 8.77 18.48 -38.00
CA VAL A 494 7.42 19.03 -37.83
C VAL A 494 6.37 18.02 -38.28
N SER A 495 5.24 17.96 -37.60
CA SER A 495 4.03 17.28 -38.09
C SER A 495 2.96 18.31 -38.45
N ILE A 496 2.65 18.41 -39.74
CA ILE A 496 1.62 19.30 -40.27
C ILE A 496 0.25 18.63 -40.15
N ASP A 497 -0.79 19.42 -39.90
CA ASP A 497 -2.17 18.98 -39.75
C ASP A 497 -2.37 18.04 -38.54
N MET A 498 -1.66 18.34 -37.45
CA MET A 498 -1.70 17.62 -36.18
C MET A 498 -1.35 18.59 -35.04
N CYS A 499 -1.99 18.44 -33.89
CA CYS A 499 -1.55 19.05 -32.64
C CYS A 499 -1.65 18.07 -31.49
N ALA A 500 -0.52 17.50 -31.09
CA ALA A 500 -0.44 16.39 -30.14
C ALA A 500 0.25 16.78 -28.82
N ILE A 501 -0.08 17.95 -28.26
CA ILE A 501 0.36 18.29 -26.90
C ILE A 501 -0.41 17.43 -25.89
N ILE A 502 0.26 17.03 -24.80
CA ILE A 502 -0.30 16.16 -23.77
C ILE A 502 -0.36 16.96 -22.47
N ASP A 503 -1.51 16.98 -21.80
CA ASP A 503 -1.61 17.46 -20.42
C ASP A 503 -1.28 16.30 -19.46
N ARG A 504 -0.06 16.31 -18.92
CA ARG A 504 0.47 15.34 -17.95
C ARG A 504 -0.02 15.58 -16.52
N CYS A 505 -0.76 16.66 -16.28
CA CYS A 505 -1.44 16.91 -15.01
C CYS A 505 -2.91 16.47 -15.04
N VAL A 506 -3.39 15.85 -16.14
CA VAL A 506 -4.76 15.33 -16.25
C VAL A 506 -4.74 13.88 -16.75
N PRO A 507 -5.15 12.90 -15.94
CA PRO A 507 -5.64 13.05 -14.56
C PRO A 507 -4.54 13.55 -13.62
N ASN A 508 -4.94 14.22 -12.53
CA ASN A 508 -3.97 14.75 -11.57
C ASN A 508 -3.33 13.60 -10.79
N HIS A 509 -2.06 13.33 -11.06
CA HIS A 509 -1.26 12.33 -10.37
C HIS A 509 -0.69 12.82 -9.03
N CYS A 510 -0.90 14.09 -8.66
CA CYS A 510 -0.52 14.62 -7.36
C CYS A 510 -1.65 14.37 -6.35
N GLU A 511 -1.36 13.49 -5.39
CA GLU A 511 -2.31 13.03 -4.39
C GLU A 511 -2.44 14.03 -3.22
N HIS A 512 -3.43 13.80 -2.35
CA HIS A 512 -3.66 14.56 -1.10
C HIS A 512 -3.70 16.09 -1.27
N GLY A 513 -4.25 16.58 -2.39
CA GLY A 513 -4.36 18.01 -2.68
C GLY A 513 -3.07 18.66 -3.17
N GLY A 514 -2.05 17.87 -3.54
CA GLY A 514 -0.82 18.35 -4.14
C GLY A 514 -1.06 19.13 -5.43
N LYS A 515 -0.29 20.21 -5.64
CA LYS A 515 -0.42 21.04 -6.84
C LYS A 515 0.45 20.48 -7.96
N CYS A 516 -0.19 20.13 -9.08
CA CYS A 516 0.52 19.68 -10.28
C CYS A 516 0.98 20.87 -11.13
N SER A 517 2.22 20.81 -11.58
CA SER A 517 2.82 21.67 -12.60
C SER A 517 3.50 20.80 -13.64
N GLN A 518 3.68 21.28 -14.86
CA GLN A 518 4.28 20.46 -15.90
C GLN A 518 5.18 21.20 -16.87
N THR A 519 5.97 20.40 -17.55
CA THR A 519 6.83 20.70 -18.69
C THR A 519 6.48 19.74 -19.82
N TRP A 520 7.12 19.86 -20.98
CA TRP A 520 6.85 18.99 -22.13
C TRP A 520 7.00 17.49 -21.84
N ASP A 521 8.07 17.11 -21.13
CA ASP A 521 8.46 15.72 -20.88
C ASP A 521 8.00 15.19 -19.52
N SER A 522 7.64 16.08 -18.58
CA SER A 522 7.45 15.69 -17.18
C SER A 522 6.52 16.62 -16.41
N PHE A 523 5.69 16.08 -15.51
CA PHE A 523 5.03 16.84 -14.44
C PHE A 523 5.81 16.87 -13.11
N LYS A 524 5.49 17.79 -12.21
CA LYS A 524 6.01 17.93 -10.85
C LYS A 524 4.85 18.21 -9.89
N CYS A 525 4.87 17.52 -8.75
CA CYS A 525 3.96 17.79 -7.64
C CYS A 525 4.63 18.66 -6.57
N THR A 526 3.92 19.68 -6.12
CA THR A 526 4.29 20.48 -4.95
C THR A 526 3.40 20.05 -3.78
N CYS A 527 4.02 19.45 -2.76
CA CYS A 527 3.34 18.86 -1.59
C CYS A 527 3.34 19.79 -0.37
N ASP A 528 3.78 21.04 -0.53
CA ASP A 528 3.89 21.98 0.59
C ASP A 528 2.53 22.24 1.24
N GLY A 529 2.46 22.05 2.55
CA GLY A 529 1.23 22.25 3.33
C GLY A 529 0.19 21.14 3.24
N THR A 530 0.47 20.03 2.54
CA THR A 530 -0.47 18.88 2.48
C THR A 530 -0.27 17.91 3.64
N GLY A 531 0.92 17.87 4.26
CA GLY A 531 1.28 16.82 5.22
C GLY A 531 1.85 15.56 4.55
N TYR A 532 2.13 15.61 3.25
CA TYR A 532 2.63 14.50 2.45
C TYR A 532 3.91 14.88 1.70
N SER A 533 4.62 13.86 1.22
CA SER A 533 5.90 13.95 0.54
C SER A 533 6.02 12.91 -0.59
N GLY A 534 7.18 12.85 -1.23
CA GLY A 534 7.41 11.99 -2.39
C GLY A 534 7.10 12.67 -3.73
N ALA A 535 7.35 11.96 -4.83
CA ALA A 535 7.24 12.54 -6.18
C ALA A 535 5.78 12.87 -6.59
N THR A 536 4.81 12.18 -5.99
CA THR A 536 3.37 12.31 -6.25
C THR A 536 2.59 12.75 -5.00
N CYS A 537 3.26 13.21 -3.94
CA CYS A 537 2.64 13.51 -2.64
C CYS A 537 1.88 12.33 -2.02
N HIS A 538 2.35 11.10 -2.26
CA HIS A 538 1.72 9.87 -1.79
C HIS A 538 2.09 9.55 -0.33
N ASN A 539 3.32 9.84 0.09
CA ASN A 539 3.84 9.36 1.37
C ASN A 539 3.52 10.34 2.50
N SER A 540 2.84 9.87 3.54
CA SER A 540 2.63 10.69 4.74
C SER A 540 3.97 11.02 5.40
N ILE A 541 4.11 12.25 5.90
CA ILE A 541 5.29 12.65 6.69
C ILE A 541 5.11 12.32 8.19
N TYR A 542 3.94 11.83 8.57
CA TYR A 542 3.56 11.54 9.94
C TYR A 542 3.43 10.04 10.17
N GLU A 543 3.64 9.60 11.40
CA GLU A 543 3.47 8.19 11.76
C GLU A 543 1.99 7.82 11.89
N LEU A 544 1.72 6.52 11.74
CA LEU A 544 0.35 6.01 11.64
C LEU A 544 -0.45 6.14 12.94
N SER A 545 0.24 6.05 14.08
CA SER A 545 -0.41 6.06 15.38
C SER A 545 0.53 6.56 16.48
N CYS A 546 -0.04 6.80 17.66
CA CYS A 546 0.75 7.09 18.86
C CYS A 546 1.66 5.91 19.26
N GLU A 547 1.25 4.66 18.97
CA GLU A 547 2.04 3.46 19.25
C GLU A 547 3.32 3.46 18.41
N ALA A 548 3.20 3.77 17.12
CA ALA A 548 4.35 3.91 16.21
C ALA A 548 5.36 4.96 16.73
N TYR A 549 4.90 6.14 17.18
CA TYR A 549 5.80 7.14 17.75
C TYR A 549 6.50 6.69 19.03
N LYS A 550 5.82 5.94 19.93
CA LYS A 550 6.46 5.37 21.13
C LYS A 550 7.62 4.47 20.75
N HIS A 551 7.46 3.64 19.71
CA HIS A 551 8.51 2.75 19.22
C HIS A 551 9.68 3.46 18.51
N LEU A 552 9.50 4.72 18.11
CA LEU A 552 10.57 5.60 17.66
C LEU A 552 11.27 6.36 18.81
N GLY A 553 10.95 6.03 20.07
CA GLY A 553 11.53 6.66 21.25
C GLY A 553 10.97 8.05 21.57
N LYS A 554 9.77 8.39 21.07
CA LYS A 554 9.08 9.65 21.41
C LYS A 554 8.35 9.53 22.76
N THR A 555 8.10 10.67 23.40
CA THR A 555 7.41 10.77 24.70
C THR A 555 6.03 11.42 24.57
N SER A 556 5.19 11.38 25.61
CA SER A 556 3.86 11.97 25.62
C SER A 556 3.83 13.45 25.21
N ASN A 557 3.07 13.77 24.15
CA ASN A 557 2.87 15.13 23.64
C ASN A 557 1.72 15.14 22.61
N PHE A 558 1.42 16.30 22.02
CA PHE A 558 0.61 16.41 20.82
C PHE A 558 1.42 16.00 19.59
N TYR A 559 0.88 15.07 18.82
CA TYR A 559 1.46 14.61 17.55
C TYR A 559 0.40 14.67 16.45
N TRP A 560 0.87 14.88 15.22
CA TRP A 560 0.09 14.56 14.04
C TRP A 560 0.26 13.07 13.75
N ILE A 561 -0.86 12.37 13.60
CA ILE A 561 -0.89 10.98 13.17
C ILE A 561 -1.68 10.86 11.88
N ASP A 562 -1.35 9.85 11.10
CA ASP A 562 -2.01 9.55 9.83
C ASP A 562 -2.46 8.08 9.80
N PRO A 563 -3.65 7.76 10.36
CA PRO A 563 -4.07 6.37 10.56
C PRO A 563 -4.13 5.55 9.28
N ASP A 564 -4.52 6.16 8.16
CA ASP A 564 -4.60 5.49 6.86
C ASP A 564 -3.33 5.65 5.99
N GLY A 565 -2.39 6.51 6.38
CA GLY A 565 -1.10 6.67 5.70
C GLY A 565 -1.33 7.28 4.32
N SER A 566 -1.01 6.55 3.25
CA SER A 566 -1.31 6.99 1.87
C SER A 566 -2.77 6.78 1.44
N GLY A 567 -3.69 6.74 2.40
CA GLY A 567 -5.12 6.54 2.18
C GLY A 567 -5.86 7.84 1.84
N ALA A 568 -7.19 7.83 1.89
CA ALA A 568 -7.99 8.99 1.49
C ALA A 568 -8.12 10.06 2.60
N LEU A 569 -7.86 9.71 3.85
CA LEU A 569 -8.01 10.60 5.00
C LEU A 569 -6.73 11.44 5.17
N GLY A 570 -6.91 12.69 5.59
CA GLY A 570 -5.77 13.54 5.94
C GLY A 570 -5.21 13.19 7.33
N PRO A 571 -4.01 13.68 7.66
CA PRO A 571 -3.48 13.58 9.01
C PRO A 571 -4.32 14.37 10.01
N LEU A 572 -4.36 13.91 11.25
CA LEU A 572 -5.06 14.59 12.34
C LEU A 572 -4.15 14.79 13.56
N LYS A 573 -4.43 15.84 14.33
CA LYS A 573 -3.67 16.15 15.55
C LYS A 573 -4.32 15.49 16.77
N VAL A 574 -3.56 14.68 17.49
CA VAL A 574 -4.01 13.99 18.71
C VAL A 574 -3.06 14.24 19.88
N TYR A 575 -3.56 14.10 21.10
CA TYR A 575 -2.69 14.00 22.26
C TYR A 575 -2.32 12.54 22.50
N CYS A 576 -1.05 12.21 22.39
CA CYS A 576 -0.52 10.89 22.69
C CYS A 576 -0.03 10.86 24.15
N ASN A 577 -0.64 10.04 24.98
CA ASN A 577 -0.15 9.74 26.32
C ASN A 577 0.50 8.35 26.33
N MET A 578 1.83 8.33 26.29
CA MET A 578 2.69 7.16 26.20
C MET A 578 3.26 6.85 27.60
N THR A 579 2.81 5.74 28.18
CA THR A 579 3.37 5.15 29.41
C THR A 579 4.11 3.85 29.10
N GLU A 580 4.82 3.27 30.06
CA GLU A 580 5.54 1.99 29.87
C GLU A 580 4.61 0.90 29.33
N ASP A 581 3.42 0.76 29.93
CA ASP A 581 2.48 -0.32 29.60
C ASP A 581 1.42 0.07 28.56
N LYS A 582 1.08 1.35 28.42
CA LYS A 582 -0.11 1.78 27.65
C LYS A 582 0.14 3.04 26.84
N VAL A 583 -0.38 3.06 25.61
CA VAL A 583 -0.41 4.25 24.76
C VAL A 583 -1.86 4.66 24.50
N TRP A 584 -2.18 5.92 24.82
CA TRP A 584 -3.49 6.50 24.59
C TRP A 584 -3.45 7.58 23.52
N SER A 585 -4.37 7.50 22.57
CA SER A 585 -4.70 8.56 21.61
C SER A 585 -5.96 9.29 22.08
N THR A 586 -5.87 10.60 22.30
CA THR A 586 -7.00 11.43 22.77
C THR A 586 -7.37 12.47 21.72
N VAL A 587 -8.66 12.52 21.34
CA VAL A 587 -9.23 13.52 20.43
C VAL A 587 -10.23 14.39 21.16
N ASN A 588 -10.02 15.71 21.12
CA ASN A 588 -10.85 16.69 21.83
C ASN A 588 -11.98 17.25 20.95
N HIS A 589 -13.06 17.67 21.61
CA HIS A 589 -14.18 18.42 21.06
C HIS A 589 -14.34 19.79 21.76
N ASP A 590 -15.21 20.64 21.24
CA ASP A 590 -15.46 22.02 21.69
C ASP A 590 -16.36 22.16 22.92
N LEU A 591 -17.20 21.16 23.23
CA LEU A 591 -18.11 21.22 24.38
C LEU A 591 -17.37 21.42 25.72
N GLN A 592 -17.78 22.45 26.46
CA GLN A 592 -17.22 22.78 27.77
C GLN A 592 -17.70 21.82 28.87
N LYS A 593 -16.98 21.75 29.99
CA LYS A 593 -17.44 20.98 31.16
C LYS A 593 -18.65 21.69 31.80
N GLN A 594 -19.66 20.90 32.16
CA GLN A 594 -20.91 21.36 32.78
C GLN A 594 -21.72 22.38 31.95
N THR A 595 -21.83 22.16 30.64
CA THR A 595 -22.64 23.01 29.74
C THR A 595 -24.12 22.97 30.13
N PRO A 596 -24.74 24.11 30.47
CA PRO A 596 -26.19 24.16 30.72
C PRO A 596 -26.95 23.96 29.42
N VAL A 597 -28.00 23.13 29.47
CA VAL A 597 -28.85 22.86 28.31
C VAL A 597 -30.11 23.70 28.42
N VAL A 598 -30.41 24.49 27.38
CA VAL A 598 -31.57 25.38 27.36
C VAL A 598 -32.51 24.96 26.24
N GLY A 599 -33.80 24.81 26.57
CA GLY A 599 -34.85 24.50 25.61
C GLY A 599 -35.43 25.77 25.01
N TYR A 600 -35.03 26.11 23.79
CA TYR A 600 -35.66 27.19 23.01
C TYR A 600 -36.12 26.62 21.67
N GLY A 601 -37.29 25.99 21.63
CA GLY A 601 -37.87 25.51 20.38
C GLY A 601 -39.25 24.87 20.54
N PRO A 602 -40.06 24.83 19.46
CA PRO A 602 -41.37 24.17 19.44
C PRO A 602 -41.31 22.64 19.59
N GLU A 603 -40.12 22.04 19.46
CA GLU A 603 -39.92 20.59 19.38
C GLU A 603 -39.78 19.86 20.73
N LYS A 604 -39.81 20.56 21.88
CA LYS A 604 -39.69 19.98 23.25
C LYS A 604 -38.38 19.26 23.60
N TYR A 605 -37.38 19.27 22.72
CA TYR A 605 -36.02 18.76 22.98
C TYR A 605 -34.96 19.79 22.57
N SER A 606 -33.76 19.66 23.14
CA SER A 606 -32.57 20.44 22.78
C SER A 606 -31.46 19.51 22.29
N VAL A 607 -30.84 19.86 21.16
CA VAL A 607 -29.78 19.08 20.53
C VAL A 607 -28.44 19.74 20.80
N VAL A 608 -27.56 19.04 21.52
CA VAL A 608 -26.19 19.47 21.78
C VAL A 608 -25.27 18.76 20.79
N GLN A 609 -24.78 19.49 19.79
CA GLN A 609 -23.80 19.02 18.82
C GLN A 609 -22.38 19.10 19.41
N LEU A 610 -21.56 18.07 19.17
CA LEU A 610 -20.14 18.10 19.50
C LEU A 610 -19.32 18.29 18.23
N ASN A 611 -18.50 19.34 18.19
CA ASN A 611 -17.56 19.56 17.08
C ASN A 611 -16.16 19.12 17.51
N TYR A 612 -15.68 18.05 16.89
CA TYR A 612 -14.33 17.54 17.11
C TYR A 612 -13.31 18.33 16.29
N SER A 613 -12.07 18.32 16.78
CA SER A 613 -10.90 18.85 16.07
C SER A 613 -10.52 18.04 14.81
N ALA A 614 -11.18 16.91 14.56
CA ALA A 614 -10.97 16.02 13.42
C ALA A 614 -12.32 15.59 12.82
N SER A 615 -12.32 15.15 11.56
CA SER A 615 -13.51 14.61 10.89
C SER A 615 -13.94 13.27 11.50
N MET A 616 -15.20 12.89 11.31
CA MET A 616 -15.73 11.65 11.87
C MET A 616 -15.05 10.40 11.27
N ASP A 617 -14.67 10.45 9.99
CA ASP A 617 -13.96 9.35 9.32
C ASP A 617 -12.55 9.15 9.91
N GLN A 618 -11.83 10.26 10.16
CA GLN A 618 -10.53 10.23 10.85
C GLN A 618 -10.62 9.63 12.26
N ILE A 619 -11.63 10.01 13.04
CA ILE A 619 -11.83 9.44 14.38
C ILE A 619 -12.20 7.95 14.28
N THR A 620 -13.00 7.57 13.29
CA THR A 620 -13.38 6.18 13.04
C THR A 620 -12.18 5.30 12.68
N ALA A 621 -11.20 5.82 11.95
CA ALA A 621 -9.94 5.13 11.67
C ALA A 621 -9.14 4.82 12.96
N ILE A 622 -9.17 5.73 13.95
CA ILE A 622 -8.55 5.50 15.26
C ILE A 622 -9.36 4.51 16.10
N THR A 623 -10.70 4.66 16.16
CA THR A 623 -11.51 3.77 17.01
C THR A 623 -11.56 2.33 16.51
N SER A 624 -11.49 2.13 15.19
CA SER A 624 -11.47 0.79 14.58
C SER A 624 -10.16 0.05 14.83
N SER A 625 -9.02 0.73 14.66
CA SER A 625 -7.68 0.17 14.89
C SER A 625 -7.34 -0.03 16.36
N ALA A 626 -7.95 0.72 17.27
CA ALA A 626 -7.72 0.58 18.70
C ALA A 626 -8.23 -0.74 19.29
N GLU A 627 -7.54 -1.21 20.33
CA GLU A 627 -7.95 -2.36 21.12
C GLU A 627 -9.13 -2.01 22.04
N TYR A 628 -9.08 -0.83 22.65
CA TYR A 628 -10.09 -0.34 23.57
C TYR A 628 -10.29 1.16 23.40
N CYS A 629 -11.54 1.64 23.47
CA CYS A 629 -11.85 3.06 23.48
C CYS A 629 -12.85 3.38 24.57
N GLU A 630 -12.72 4.56 25.15
CA GLU A 630 -13.63 5.09 26.15
C GLU A 630 -13.95 6.56 25.93
N GLN A 631 -15.14 6.96 26.36
CA GLN A 631 -15.55 8.35 26.43
C GLN A 631 -16.37 8.62 27.68
N PHE A 632 -16.03 9.69 28.38
CA PHE A 632 -16.71 10.07 29.62
C PHE A 632 -18.01 10.81 29.32
N VAL A 633 -19.09 10.47 30.03
CA VAL A 633 -20.37 11.19 29.97
C VAL A 633 -20.94 11.40 31.37
N SER A 634 -21.51 12.59 31.59
CA SER A 634 -22.18 12.96 32.82
C SER A 634 -23.40 13.84 32.55
N TYR A 635 -24.54 13.44 33.10
CA TYR A 635 -25.78 14.21 33.11
C TYR A 635 -26.05 14.69 34.52
N SER A 636 -26.08 16.00 34.74
CA SER A 636 -26.52 16.60 36.00
C SER A 636 -27.89 17.22 35.81
N CYS A 637 -28.81 16.95 36.71
CA CYS A 637 -30.22 17.26 36.55
C CYS A 637 -30.81 17.86 37.82
N LYS A 638 -31.85 18.67 37.62
CA LYS A 638 -32.73 19.20 38.66
C LYS A 638 -34.13 19.24 38.06
N MET A 639 -35.05 18.43 38.59
CA MET A 639 -36.39 18.22 38.02
C MET A 639 -36.37 17.88 36.52
N SER A 640 -35.35 17.14 36.08
CA SER A 640 -35.14 16.76 34.68
C SER A 640 -34.76 15.27 34.62
N ARG A 641 -35.56 14.47 33.91
CA ARG A 641 -35.39 13.03 33.79
C ARG A 641 -34.50 12.67 32.61
N LEU A 642 -33.79 11.55 32.72
CA LEU A 642 -32.84 11.08 31.71
C LEU A 642 -33.45 9.97 30.86
N LEU A 643 -33.62 8.77 31.42
CA LEU A 643 -34.15 7.59 30.72
C LEU A 643 -35.62 7.33 31.05
N ASN A 644 -36.21 8.06 32.01
CA ASN A 644 -37.59 7.94 32.50
C ASN A 644 -37.80 6.72 33.45
N THR A 645 -39.04 6.28 33.62
CA THR A 645 -39.39 5.07 34.40
C THR A 645 -39.00 3.78 33.67
N PRO A 646 -38.84 2.64 34.36
CA PRO A 646 -38.53 1.34 33.74
C PRO A 646 -39.38 0.95 32.52
N ASP A 647 -40.65 1.38 32.49
CA ASP A 647 -41.61 1.10 31.40
C ASP A 647 -41.87 2.31 30.48
N GLY A 648 -41.18 3.43 30.69
CA GLY A 648 -41.40 4.70 29.99
C GLY A 648 -40.39 4.95 28.87
N SER A 649 -40.79 5.71 27.84
CA SER A 649 -39.86 6.11 26.78
C SER A 649 -38.77 7.06 27.32
N PRO A 650 -37.50 6.89 26.91
CA PRO A 650 -36.39 7.76 27.30
C PRO A 650 -36.57 9.22 26.85
N TYR A 651 -36.19 10.16 27.71
CA TYR A 651 -36.20 11.59 27.39
C TYR A 651 -34.90 12.08 26.77
N THR A 652 -33.78 11.46 27.13
CA THR A 652 -32.43 11.84 26.69
C THR A 652 -31.72 10.63 26.10
N TRP A 653 -31.03 10.84 24.98
CA TRP A 653 -30.18 9.84 24.34
C TRP A 653 -28.96 10.50 23.69
N TRP A 654 -27.94 9.71 23.40
CA TRP A 654 -26.79 10.18 22.64
C TRP A 654 -26.74 9.50 21.27
N VAL A 655 -26.06 10.15 20.33
CA VAL A 655 -25.91 9.69 18.95
C VAL A 655 -24.46 9.32 18.69
N GLY A 656 -24.25 8.14 18.12
CA GLY A 656 -22.93 7.59 17.82
C GLY A 656 -22.37 8.02 16.46
N LYS A 657 -21.31 7.32 16.03
CA LYS A 657 -20.57 7.63 14.79
C LYS A 657 -21.32 7.33 13.49
N ALA A 658 -22.27 6.40 13.51
CA ALA A 658 -23.11 6.01 12.37
C ALA A 658 -24.51 6.66 12.42
N ASN A 659 -24.64 7.76 13.17
CA ASN A 659 -25.88 8.51 13.38
C ASN A 659 -27.00 7.68 14.06
N GLU A 660 -26.62 6.68 14.83
CA GLU A 660 -27.49 5.77 15.54
C GLU A 660 -27.77 6.23 16.99
N LYS A 661 -28.99 6.01 17.48
CA LYS A 661 -29.45 6.49 18.80
C LYS A 661 -29.18 5.45 19.89
N HIS A 662 -28.60 5.90 21.00
CA HIS A 662 -28.23 5.04 22.13
C HIS A 662 -28.89 5.48 23.44
N TYR A 663 -29.57 4.53 24.09
CA TYR A 663 -30.34 4.75 25.32
C TYR A 663 -29.68 4.20 26.59
N TYR A 664 -28.47 3.66 26.46
CA TYR A 664 -27.66 3.31 27.63
C TYR A 664 -26.81 4.53 28.02
N TRP A 665 -26.60 4.71 29.32
CA TRP A 665 -25.82 5.82 29.85
C TRP A 665 -24.59 5.32 30.59
N GLY A 666 -23.57 6.17 30.72
CA GLY A 666 -22.23 5.82 31.24
C GLY A 666 -22.23 4.78 32.36
N GLY A 667 -21.39 3.75 32.20
CA GLY A 667 -21.31 2.57 33.06
C GLY A 667 -22.30 1.44 32.75
N SER A 668 -23.25 1.64 31.83
CA SER A 668 -24.13 0.61 31.28
C SER A 668 -23.67 0.14 29.89
N GLY A 669 -24.07 -1.07 29.49
CA GLY A 669 -23.75 -1.66 28.19
C GLY A 669 -24.82 -1.42 27.11
N PRO A 670 -24.49 -1.65 25.82
CA PRO A 670 -25.45 -1.55 24.71
C PRO A 670 -26.74 -2.34 24.95
N GLY A 671 -27.87 -1.76 24.57
CA GLY A 671 -29.20 -2.37 24.74
C GLY A 671 -29.76 -2.31 26.17
N ILE A 672 -29.00 -1.83 27.15
CA ILE A 672 -29.43 -1.75 28.55
C ILE A 672 -29.80 -0.31 28.91
N GLN A 673 -31.11 -0.02 29.00
CA GLN A 673 -31.67 1.29 29.38
C GLN A 673 -31.53 1.58 30.88
N LYS A 674 -30.29 1.57 31.38
CA LYS A 674 -29.95 1.87 32.77
C LYS A 674 -28.72 2.76 32.84
N CYS A 675 -28.52 3.41 33.98
CA CYS A 675 -27.26 4.06 34.33
C CYS A 675 -26.41 3.14 35.21
N ALA A 676 -25.13 3.49 35.45
CA ALA A 676 -24.23 2.75 36.33
C ALA A 676 -24.88 2.34 37.66
N CYS A 677 -25.57 3.27 38.34
CA CYS A 677 -26.19 2.97 39.63
C CYS A 677 -27.32 1.93 39.54
N GLY A 678 -27.99 1.84 38.39
CA GLY A 678 -29.07 0.90 38.14
C GLY A 678 -28.54 -0.51 37.85
N ILE A 679 -27.33 -0.62 37.33
CA ILE A 679 -26.59 -1.89 37.18
C ILE A 679 -26.08 -2.37 38.54
N GLU A 680 -25.45 -1.47 39.30
CA GLU A 680 -24.87 -1.74 40.62
C GLU A 680 -25.93 -1.86 41.74
N ARG A 681 -27.19 -1.53 41.45
CA ARG A 681 -28.32 -1.49 42.40
C ARG A 681 -28.08 -0.59 43.61
N ASN A 682 -27.41 0.54 43.40
CA ASN A 682 -27.06 1.52 44.43
C ASN A 682 -27.58 2.94 44.11
N CYS A 683 -28.57 3.08 43.19
CA CYS A 683 -29.21 4.38 42.95
C CYS A 683 -29.85 4.93 44.23
N THR A 684 -29.88 6.27 44.34
CA THR A 684 -30.40 6.98 45.52
C THR A 684 -31.85 6.60 45.84
N ASP A 685 -32.67 6.37 44.82
CA ASP A 685 -33.99 5.77 44.93
C ASP A 685 -33.99 4.45 44.15
N SER A 686 -34.18 3.34 44.86
CA SER A 686 -34.15 1.98 44.31
C SER A 686 -35.26 1.68 43.28
N ARG A 687 -36.26 2.55 43.14
CA ARG A 687 -37.37 2.39 42.17
C ARG A 687 -36.99 2.82 40.75
N TYR A 688 -35.90 3.56 40.58
CA TYR A 688 -35.47 4.10 39.29
C TYR A 688 -34.12 3.52 38.86
N TYR A 689 -33.86 3.52 37.56
CA TYR A 689 -32.61 2.99 36.99
C TYR A 689 -31.50 4.03 36.80
N CYS A 690 -31.82 5.31 37.02
CA CYS A 690 -30.89 6.43 37.08
C CYS A 690 -31.31 7.41 38.19
N ASN A 691 -30.35 8.13 38.77
CA ASN A 691 -30.63 9.09 39.84
C ASN A 691 -31.46 10.30 39.35
N CYS A 692 -31.30 10.69 38.09
CA CYS A 692 -32.05 11.80 37.49
C CYS A 692 -33.52 11.47 37.21
N ASP A 693 -33.86 10.20 37.08
CA ASP A 693 -35.24 9.78 36.82
C ASP A 693 -36.16 9.94 38.04
N ALA A 694 -35.58 10.13 39.24
CA ALA A 694 -36.34 10.42 40.46
C ALA A 694 -36.97 11.84 40.48
N ASP A 695 -36.64 12.71 39.53
CA ASP A 695 -37.26 14.04 39.32
C ASP A 695 -37.16 14.99 40.54
N HIS A 696 -36.03 14.95 41.26
CA HIS A 696 -35.84 15.73 42.48
C HIS A 696 -35.54 17.23 42.23
N LYS A 697 -35.96 18.09 43.17
CA LYS A 697 -35.63 19.53 43.22
C LYS A 697 -34.17 19.83 43.56
N GLN A 698 -33.45 18.84 44.09
CA GLN A 698 -32.02 18.92 44.36
C GLN A 698 -31.25 18.44 43.14
N TRP A 699 -30.05 18.98 42.95
CA TRP A 699 -29.15 18.45 41.92
C TRP A 699 -28.85 16.97 42.17
N ARG A 700 -29.05 16.17 41.13
CA ARG A 700 -28.62 14.78 41.01
C ARG A 700 -27.74 14.64 39.78
N LYS A 701 -27.00 13.54 39.71
CA LYS A 701 -26.12 13.26 38.57
C LYS A 701 -26.04 11.78 38.29
N ASP A 702 -25.94 11.45 37.01
CA ASP A 702 -25.62 10.13 36.50
C ASP A 702 -24.37 10.23 35.62
N VAL A 703 -23.38 9.41 35.92
CA VAL A 703 -22.02 9.51 35.39
C VAL A 703 -21.47 8.14 35.06
N GLY A 704 -20.67 8.06 33.99
CA GLY A 704 -19.82 6.89 33.74
C GLY A 704 -19.09 6.98 32.41
N LEU A 705 -18.44 5.86 32.05
CA LEU A 705 -17.73 5.70 30.78
C LEU A 705 -18.61 4.96 29.78
N LEU A 706 -18.60 5.43 28.53
CA LEU A 706 -19.04 4.70 27.36
C LEU A 706 -17.81 3.97 26.81
N SER A 707 -17.84 2.64 26.76
CA SER A 707 -16.66 1.82 26.40
C SER A 707 -16.88 0.92 25.18
N TYR A 708 -18.08 0.94 24.59
CA TYR A 708 -18.36 0.17 23.38
C TYR A 708 -17.86 0.92 22.14
N LYS A 709 -16.67 0.54 21.67
CA LYS A 709 -15.92 1.27 20.64
C LYS A 709 -16.66 1.47 19.32
N ASP A 710 -17.53 0.54 18.94
CA ASP A 710 -18.21 0.60 17.64
C ASP A 710 -19.29 1.69 17.59
N HIS A 711 -19.72 2.22 18.73
CA HIS A 711 -20.64 3.36 18.81
C HIS A 711 -19.95 4.70 19.00
N LEU A 712 -18.68 4.70 19.45
CA LEU A 712 -17.92 5.91 19.73
C LEU A 712 -17.33 6.51 18.44
N PRO A 713 -17.17 7.84 18.36
CA PRO A 713 -17.41 8.83 19.42
C PRO A 713 -18.87 9.31 19.52
N VAL A 714 -19.21 9.96 20.63
CA VAL A 714 -20.48 10.70 20.78
C VAL A 714 -20.47 11.91 19.84
N SER A 715 -21.37 11.94 18.87
CA SER A 715 -21.50 13.04 17.89
C SER A 715 -22.51 14.11 18.35
N GLN A 716 -23.58 13.67 19.01
CA GLN A 716 -24.64 14.53 19.55
C GLN A 716 -25.19 13.96 20.85
N VAL A 717 -25.75 14.84 21.69
CA VAL A 717 -26.62 14.44 22.80
C VAL A 717 -27.93 15.20 22.69
N VAL A 718 -29.03 14.47 22.63
CA VAL A 718 -30.38 15.03 22.58
C VAL A 718 -30.96 14.95 23.98
N VAL A 719 -31.31 16.11 24.54
CA VAL A 719 -31.82 16.24 25.91
C VAL A 719 -33.27 16.68 25.88
N GLY A 720 -34.13 15.88 26.51
CA GLY A 720 -35.55 16.16 26.70
C GLY A 720 -35.88 16.56 28.13
N ASP A 721 -37.17 16.81 28.40
CA ASP A 721 -37.71 17.09 29.75
C ASP A 721 -37.13 18.36 30.42
N ILE A 722 -36.79 19.38 29.62
CA ILE A 722 -36.22 20.67 30.04
C ILE A 722 -37.16 21.87 29.77
N ASP A 723 -38.38 21.59 29.28
CA ASP A 723 -39.43 22.57 29.00
C ASP A 723 -40.33 22.84 30.21
N ARG A 724 -40.28 21.98 31.24
CA ARG A 724 -41.06 22.12 32.47
C ARG A 724 -40.49 23.22 33.39
N PRO A 725 -41.33 24.06 34.03
CA PRO A 725 -40.87 25.06 34.98
C PRO A 725 -40.04 24.46 36.12
N GLY A 726 -38.79 24.93 36.26
CA GLY A 726 -37.84 24.45 37.28
C GLY A 726 -37.00 23.25 36.86
N SER A 727 -37.21 22.71 35.65
CA SER A 727 -36.33 21.71 35.04
C SER A 727 -35.04 22.35 34.53
N GLU A 728 -33.91 21.84 35.00
CA GLU A 728 -32.58 22.27 34.59
C GLU A 728 -31.68 21.05 34.36
N ALA A 729 -30.90 21.08 33.28
CA ALA A 729 -29.93 20.04 32.96
C ALA A 729 -28.57 20.65 32.62
N LYS A 730 -27.50 19.96 33.02
CA LYS A 730 -26.12 20.25 32.63
C LYS A 730 -25.46 18.99 32.09
N LEU A 731 -24.88 19.10 30.91
CA LEU A 731 -24.19 18.00 30.24
C LEU A 731 -22.68 18.15 30.38
N THR A 732 -21.98 17.03 30.50
CA THR A 732 -20.53 16.97 30.31
C THR A 732 -20.21 15.75 29.49
N VAL A 733 -19.56 15.96 28.35
CA VAL A 733 -18.96 14.91 27.54
C VAL A 733 -17.45 15.14 27.55
N GLY A 734 -16.67 14.09 27.77
CA GLY A 734 -15.22 14.12 27.72
C GLY A 734 -14.68 13.80 26.33
N PRO A 735 -13.38 13.99 26.09
CA PRO A 735 -12.76 13.59 24.83
C PRO A 735 -12.85 12.07 24.64
N VAL A 736 -12.83 11.63 23.38
CA VAL A 736 -12.70 10.21 23.06
C VAL A 736 -11.24 9.80 23.25
N ARG A 737 -11.03 8.68 23.96
CA ARG A 737 -9.71 8.16 24.32
C ARG A 737 -9.63 6.71 23.86
N CYS A 738 -8.64 6.39 23.04
CA CYS A 738 -8.42 5.04 22.54
C CYS A 738 -7.03 4.54 22.91
N GLN A 739 -6.92 3.27 23.24
CA GLN A 739 -5.71 2.59 23.69
C GLN A 739 -5.34 1.45 22.74
N GLY A 740 -4.04 1.32 22.44
CA GLY A 740 -3.48 0.26 21.60
C GLY A 740 -3.66 0.50 20.11
N ASP A 741 -3.00 -0.33 19.31
CA ASP A 741 -3.04 -0.29 17.84
C ASP A 741 -2.94 -1.72 17.27
N ARG A 742 -4.09 -2.28 16.91
CA ARG A 742 -4.17 -3.63 16.34
C ARG A 742 -3.44 -3.72 15.00
N ASN A 743 -3.41 -2.65 14.22
CA ASN A 743 -2.74 -2.65 12.91
C ASN A 743 -1.22 -2.73 13.06
N TYR A 744 -0.66 -2.04 14.05
CA TYR A 744 0.76 -2.10 14.36
C TYR A 744 1.20 -3.47 14.90
N TRP A 745 0.37 -4.11 15.73
CA TRP A 745 0.69 -5.41 16.34
C TRP A 745 0.33 -6.64 15.49
N ASN A 746 -0.52 -6.46 14.48
CA ASN A 746 -0.94 -7.50 13.53
C ASN A 746 0.26 -8.23 12.89
N ALA A 747 0.50 -9.47 13.32
CA ALA A 747 1.65 -10.27 12.90
C ALA A 747 1.30 -11.72 12.56
N ALA A 748 2.12 -12.32 11.70
CA ALA A 748 2.08 -13.76 11.40
C ALA A 748 3.49 -14.36 11.37
N SER A 749 3.60 -15.60 11.85
CA SER A 749 4.81 -16.41 11.88
C SER A 749 4.77 -17.54 10.86
N PHE A 750 5.81 -17.65 10.03
CA PHE A 750 5.97 -18.65 8.97
C PHE A 750 7.05 -19.66 9.40
N PHE A 751 6.65 -20.91 9.66
CA PHE A 751 7.55 -21.94 10.20
C PHE A 751 8.05 -22.95 9.17
N THR A 752 7.47 -22.97 7.97
CA THR A 752 7.90 -23.87 6.90
C THR A 752 8.16 -23.09 5.61
N PRO A 753 9.15 -23.47 4.78
CA PRO A 753 9.40 -22.81 3.50
C PRO A 753 8.25 -22.96 2.49
N SER A 754 7.29 -23.83 2.77
CA SER A 754 6.06 -24.02 2.00
C SER A 754 4.88 -23.21 2.53
N SER A 755 5.02 -22.52 3.65
CA SER A 755 3.94 -21.75 4.28
C SER A 755 3.78 -20.39 3.63
N TYR A 756 2.55 -20.01 3.31
CA TYR A 756 2.23 -18.69 2.77
C TYR A 756 0.81 -18.29 3.16
N LEU A 757 0.56 -16.99 3.20
CA LEU A 757 -0.78 -16.42 3.24
C LEU A 757 -1.15 -15.96 1.82
N TYR A 758 -2.43 -15.99 1.48
CA TYR A 758 -2.94 -15.41 0.24
C TYR A 758 -4.06 -14.41 0.52
N PHE A 759 -4.05 -13.33 -0.27
CA PHE A 759 -5.04 -12.26 -0.26
C PHE A 759 -5.59 -12.04 -1.68
N SER A 760 -6.62 -11.19 -1.80
CA SER A 760 -7.11 -10.72 -3.11
C SER A 760 -5.98 -10.04 -3.90
N THR A 761 -6.08 -10.08 -5.22
CA THR A 761 -5.14 -9.41 -6.13
C THR A 761 -4.94 -7.95 -5.74
N PHE A 762 -3.67 -7.56 -5.60
CA PHE A 762 -3.30 -6.21 -5.23
C PHE A 762 -3.76 -5.20 -6.29
N GLN A 763 -4.48 -4.17 -5.85
CA GLN A 763 -4.98 -3.08 -6.70
C GLN A 763 -4.01 -1.89 -6.60
N GLY A 764 -2.95 -1.91 -7.41
CA GLY A 764 -1.87 -0.91 -7.40
C GLY A 764 -1.43 -0.48 -8.79
N GLU A 765 -2.40 -0.12 -9.63
CA GLU A 765 -2.21 0.15 -11.06
C GLU A 765 -1.16 1.25 -11.32
N THR A 766 -1.38 2.47 -10.82
CA THR A 766 -0.52 3.64 -11.05
C THR A 766 0.44 3.95 -9.89
N SER A 767 0.12 3.46 -8.69
CA SER A 767 0.94 3.59 -7.49
C SER A 767 0.84 2.34 -6.61
N ALA A 768 1.95 2.00 -5.97
CA ALA A 768 2.09 0.92 -5.02
C ALA A 768 2.99 1.37 -3.87
N ASP A 769 2.42 1.58 -2.69
CA ASP A 769 3.15 1.73 -1.42
C ASP A 769 2.97 0.46 -0.59
N ILE A 770 4.08 -0.12 -0.19
CA ILE A 770 4.15 -1.36 0.58
C ILE A 770 5.07 -1.12 1.77
N SER A 771 4.55 -1.34 2.98
CA SER A 771 5.35 -1.27 4.20
C SER A 771 5.04 -2.42 5.14
N PHE A 772 6.08 -2.94 5.79
CA PHE A 772 5.95 -4.00 6.80
C PHE A 772 7.21 -4.07 7.66
N TYR A 773 7.11 -4.82 8.76
CA TYR A 773 8.26 -5.26 9.54
C TYR A 773 8.49 -6.75 9.32
N PHE A 774 9.74 -7.17 9.29
CA PHE A 774 10.11 -8.58 9.31
C PHE A 774 11.12 -8.89 10.41
N LYS A 775 11.12 -10.14 10.86
CA LYS A 775 12.10 -10.68 11.80
C LYS A 775 12.44 -12.11 11.37
N THR A 776 13.72 -12.42 11.20
CA THR A 776 14.15 -13.74 10.72
C THR A 776 15.56 -14.09 11.18
N SER A 777 15.87 -15.40 11.15
CA SER A 777 17.23 -15.95 11.23
C SER A 777 17.68 -16.59 9.92
N ALA A 778 16.79 -16.71 8.92
CA ALA A 778 17.11 -17.22 7.59
C ALA A 778 17.87 -16.18 6.76
N ALA A 779 18.81 -16.64 5.93
CA ALA A 779 19.61 -15.77 5.09
C ALA A 779 18.85 -15.25 3.85
N ASP A 780 17.76 -15.89 3.43
CA ASP A 780 16.98 -15.53 2.27
C ASP A 780 15.50 -15.91 2.43
N GLY A 781 14.62 -15.29 1.62
CA GLY A 781 13.19 -15.59 1.62
C GLY A 781 12.34 -14.54 0.92
N VAL A 782 11.22 -14.95 0.32
CA VAL A 782 10.29 -14.05 -0.38
C VAL A 782 9.21 -13.53 0.57
N PHE A 783 9.17 -12.21 0.76
CA PHE A 783 8.17 -11.56 1.61
C PHE A 783 6.80 -11.55 0.97
N LEU A 784 6.72 -11.16 -0.30
CA LEU A 784 5.46 -11.16 -1.06
C LEU A 784 5.70 -11.18 -2.57
N GLU A 785 4.70 -11.68 -3.29
CA GLU A 785 4.66 -11.78 -4.75
C GLU A 785 3.23 -11.68 -5.28
N ASN A 786 3.04 -10.89 -6.33
CA ASN A 786 1.81 -10.89 -7.12
C ASN A 786 2.18 -10.89 -8.61
N LEU A 787 1.54 -11.76 -9.40
CA LEU A 787 1.83 -11.98 -10.82
C LEU A 787 0.69 -11.48 -11.73
N GLY A 788 1.07 -10.99 -12.90
CA GLY A 788 0.25 -10.68 -14.07
C GLY A 788 0.63 -11.56 -15.26
N ASN A 789 0.37 -11.09 -16.49
CA ASN A 789 0.77 -11.81 -17.71
C ASN A 789 2.29 -11.69 -17.96
N THR A 790 2.75 -10.45 -18.14
CA THR A 790 4.16 -10.04 -18.17
C THR A 790 4.55 -9.31 -16.89
N ASP A 791 3.56 -8.70 -16.25
CA ASP A 791 3.71 -7.83 -15.11
C ASP A 791 3.89 -8.64 -13.83
N PHE A 792 4.64 -8.10 -12.88
CA PHE A 792 4.74 -8.67 -11.54
C PHE A 792 5.21 -7.61 -10.54
N ILE A 793 5.02 -7.92 -9.26
CA ILE A 793 5.62 -7.18 -8.15
C ILE A 793 6.09 -8.17 -7.08
N LYS A 794 7.33 -8.00 -6.61
CA LYS A 794 7.98 -8.95 -5.69
C LYS A 794 8.95 -8.23 -4.74
N LEU A 795 8.88 -8.59 -3.45
CA LEU A 795 9.82 -8.18 -2.41
C LEU A 795 10.45 -9.42 -1.77
N GLU A 796 11.78 -9.44 -1.65
CA GLU A 796 12.50 -10.57 -1.06
C GLU A 796 13.78 -10.16 -0.33
N LEU A 797 14.18 -10.98 0.65
CA LEU A 797 15.51 -11.03 1.21
C LEU A 797 16.35 -11.94 0.31
N LYS A 798 17.28 -11.37 -0.47
CA LYS A 798 18.13 -12.15 -1.40
C LYS A 798 19.32 -12.80 -0.70
N SER A 799 19.81 -12.15 0.34
CA SER A 799 20.89 -12.64 1.20
C SER A 799 20.76 -11.98 2.56
N ALA A 800 21.55 -12.45 3.54
CA ALA A 800 21.53 -11.95 4.91
C ALA A 800 21.72 -10.42 5.00
N THR A 801 22.22 -9.75 3.97
CA THR A 801 22.47 -8.30 3.96
C THR A 801 21.72 -7.55 2.85
N GLU A 802 20.93 -8.22 2.01
CA GLU A 802 20.33 -7.61 0.81
C GLU A 802 18.82 -7.82 0.73
N VAL A 803 18.08 -6.71 0.70
CA VAL A 803 16.64 -6.70 0.39
C VAL A 803 16.45 -6.16 -1.02
N SER A 804 15.60 -6.83 -1.80
CA SER A 804 15.31 -6.49 -3.19
C SER A 804 13.82 -6.22 -3.41
N PHE A 805 13.55 -5.18 -4.20
CA PHE A 805 12.25 -4.83 -4.73
C PHE A 805 12.30 -4.93 -6.25
N SER A 806 11.47 -5.80 -6.83
CA SER A 806 11.43 -6.04 -8.27
C SER A 806 10.02 -6.01 -8.83
N PHE A 807 9.87 -5.49 -10.05
CA PHE A 807 8.59 -5.41 -10.74
C PHE A 807 8.77 -5.31 -12.25
N ASP A 808 7.72 -5.66 -13.00
CA ASP A 808 7.57 -5.37 -14.43
C ASP A 808 6.17 -4.84 -14.69
N VAL A 809 6.07 -3.85 -15.57
CA VAL A 809 4.83 -3.14 -15.93
C VAL A 809 4.63 -3.14 -17.45
N GLY A 810 5.36 -3.99 -18.18
CA GLY A 810 5.38 -4.07 -19.64
C GLY A 810 6.57 -3.37 -20.30
N ASN A 811 7.41 -2.66 -19.54
CA ASN A 811 8.66 -2.07 -20.06
C ASN A 811 9.89 -2.99 -19.88
N GLY A 812 9.71 -4.18 -19.29
CA GLY A 812 10.78 -5.08 -18.87
C GLY A 812 11.07 -4.99 -17.37
N PRO A 813 11.74 -6.01 -16.79
CA PRO A 813 11.90 -6.13 -15.36
C PRO A 813 12.85 -5.06 -14.78
N VAL A 814 12.42 -4.49 -13.67
CA VAL A 814 13.15 -3.49 -12.88
C VAL A 814 13.45 -4.08 -11.51
N GLU A 815 14.69 -3.92 -11.03
CA GLU A 815 15.12 -4.34 -9.69
C GLU A 815 15.80 -3.16 -8.96
N ILE A 816 15.51 -3.01 -7.67
CA ILE A 816 16.12 -2.06 -6.71
C ILE A 816 16.59 -2.87 -5.50
N VAL A 817 17.86 -2.73 -5.11
CA VAL A 817 18.46 -3.48 -4.01
C VAL A 817 19.02 -2.52 -2.96
N VAL A 818 18.69 -2.76 -1.69
CA VAL A 818 19.31 -2.08 -0.54
C VAL A 818 20.27 -3.05 0.15
N ARG A 819 21.51 -2.62 0.36
CA ARG A 819 22.56 -3.39 1.03
C ARG A 819 22.80 -2.86 2.44
N SER A 820 22.58 -3.71 3.44
CA SER A 820 22.85 -3.41 4.84
C SER A 820 24.33 -3.73 5.19
N PRO A 821 25.00 -2.88 5.99
CA PRO A 821 26.37 -3.16 6.46
C PRO A 821 26.42 -4.31 7.48
N SER A 822 25.32 -4.60 8.18
CA SER A 822 25.18 -5.72 9.11
C SER A 822 24.13 -6.73 8.62
N PRO A 823 24.25 -8.02 8.97
CA PRO A 823 23.22 -9.00 8.65
C PRO A 823 21.85 -8.61 9.23
N LEU A 824 20.80 -8.76 8.44
CA LEU A 824 19.39 -8.50 8.74
C LEU A 824 18.63 -9.76 9.21
N ASN A 825 19.35 -10.88 9.32
CA ASN A 825 18.86 -12.14 9.85
C ASN A 825 19.33 -12.34 11.31
N ASP A 826 19.32 -11.27 12.09
CA ASP A 826 19.81 -11.19 13.47
C ASP A 826 18.71 -11.47 14.52
N ASP A 827 17.55 -11.97 14.07
CA ASP A 827 16.36 -12.18 14.88
C ASP A 827 15.81 -10.90 15.54
N GLN A 828 16.10 -9.72 14.99
CA GLN A 828 15.46 -8.45 15.35
C GLN A 828 14.43 -8.00 14.32
N TRP A 829 13.61 -7.01 14.68
CA TRP A 829 12.62 -6.43 13.78
C TRP A 829 13.27 -5.38 12.88
N HIS A 830 13.17 -5.59 11.58
CA HIS A 830 13.58 -4.65 10.53
C HIS A 830 12.35 -4.12 9.78
N ARG A 831 12.38 -2.84 9.38
CA ARG A 831 11.32 -2.17 8.62
C ARG A 831 11.66 -2.13 7.14
N VAL A 832 10.72 -2.49 6.27
CA VAL A 832 10.83 -2.35 4.82
C VAL A 832 9.76 -1.38 4.33
N ILE A 833 10.15 -0.43 3.49
CA ILE A 833 9.25 0.50 2.80
C ILE A 833 9.62 0.47 1.32
N ALA A 834 8.67 0.08 0.48
CA ALA A 834 8.83 0.02 -0.97
C ALA A 834 7.72 0.84 -1.62
N GLU A 835 8.10 1.76 -2.50
CA GLU A 835 7.17 2.63 -3.20
C GLU A 835 7.40 2.51 -4.71
N ARG A 836 6.32 2.47 -5.49
CA ARG A 836 6.34 2.65 -6.93
C ARG A 836 5.24 3.64 -7.28
N ASN A 837 5.56 4.65 -8.07
CA ASN A 837 4.59 5.56 -8.66
C ASN A 837 4.95 5.81 -10.14
N VAL A 838 4.15 6.63 -10.82
CA VAL A 838 4.35 6.96 -12.24
C VAL A 838 5.65 7.73 -12.54
N LYS A 839 6.38 8.21 -11.52
CA LYS A 839 7.64 8.97 -11.65
C LYS A 839 8.87 8.18 -11.27
N GLN A 840 8.77 7.33 -10.26
CA GLN A 840 9.90 6.61 -9.71
C GLN A 840 9.45 5.40 -8.89
N ALA A 841 10.37 4.48 -8.66
CA ALA A 841 10.26 3.46 -7.65
C ALA A 841 11.40 3.59 -6.63
N SER A 842 11.15 3.18 -5.39
CA SER A 842 12.10 3.29 -4.30
C SER A 842 12.00 2.15 -3.30
N LEU A 843 13.11 1.90 -2.61
CA LEU A 843 13.21 0.92 -1.53
C LEU A 843 14.02 1.52 -0.38
N GLN A 844 13.51 1.37 0.84
CA GLN A 844 14.19 1.71 2.08
C GLN A 844 14.08 0.56 3.08
N VAL A 845 15.19 0.28 3.76
CA VAL A 845 15.26 -0.71 4.84
C VAL A 845 15.79 -0.01 6.08
N ASP A 846 15.06 -0.11 7.18
CA ASP A 846 15.33 0.60 8.44
C ASP A 846 15.59 2.10 8.22
N GLN A 847 16.71 2.61 8.73
CA GLN A 847 17.15 4.00 8.56
C GLN A 847 18.23 4.14 7.48
N LEU A 848 18.42 3.12 6.64
CA LEU A 848 19.38 3.18 5.54
C LEU A 848 18.93 4.18 4.46
N PRO A 849 19.87 4.73 3.67
CA PRO A 849 19.53 5.64 2.58
C PRO A 849 18.60 4.99 1.55
N GLN A 850 17.48 5.66 1.28
CA GLN A 850 16.50 5.24 0.27
C GLN A 850 17.15 5.15 -1.11
N GLN A 851 16.96 4.02 -1.79
CA GLN A 851 17.39 3.82 -3.16
C GLN A 851 16.23 4.16 -4.11
N VAL A 852 16.49 4.96 -5.15
CA VAL A 852 15.44 5.47 -6.06
C VAL A 852 15.82 5.19 -7.51
N ARG A 853 14.85 4.74 -8.30
CA ARG A 853 14.96 4.52 -9.74
C ARG A 853 13.85 5.28 -10.47
N LYS A 854 14.23 6.19 -11.37
CA LYS A 854 13.26 6.99 -12.15
C LYS A 854 12.51 6.11 -13.15
N ALA A 855 11.23 6.41 -13.35
CA ALA A 855 10.42 5.82 -14.39
C ALA A 855 10.80 6.40 -15.77
N PRO A 856 10.69 5.63 -16.86
CA PRO A 856 10.81 6.14 -18.23
C PRO A 856 9.80 7.26 -18.52
N THR A 857 10.17 8.24 -19.35
CA THR A 857 9.28 9.34 -19.77
C THR A 857 8.16 8.86 -20.70
N GLU A 858 8.40 7.78 -21.44
CA GLU A 858 7.45 7.12 -22.33
C GLU A 858 7.46 5.61 -22.05
N GLY A 859 6.30 4.97 -22.11
CA GLY A 859 6.13 3.53 -21.86
C GLY A 859 4.90 3.22 -21.02
N HIS A 860 4.78 1.97 -20.60
CA HIS A 860 3.71 1.53 -19.73
C HIS A 860 3.90 2.05 -18.31
N THR A 861 2.80 2.50 -17.69
CA THR A 861 2.79 3.01 -16.31
C THR A 861 1.82 2.23 -15.42
N ARG A 862 0.98 1.37 -16.00
CA ARG A 862 -0.01 0.58 -15.28
C ARG A 862 0.55 -0.79 -14.93
N LEU A 863 0.38 -1.21 -13.69
CA LEU A 863 0.71 -2.57 -13.24
C LEU A 863 -0.55 -3.42 -13.30
N GLU A 864 -0.63 -4.37 -14.23
CA GLU A 864 -1.80 -5.24 -14.43
C GLU A 864 -1.56 -6.63 -13.83
N LEU A 865 -2.09 -6.84 -12.63
CA LEU A 865 -1.98 -8.10 -11.89
C LEU A 865 -3.29 -8.89 -11.97
N TYR A 866 -3.19 -10.22 -12.07
CA TYR A 866 -4.36 -11.11 -12.12
C TYR A 866 -4.30 -12.25 -11.11
N SER A 867 -3.12 -12.59 -10.57
CA SER A 867 -2.98 -13.62 -9.54
C SER A 867 -3.45 -13.10 -8.19
N GLN A 868 -3.69 -14.02 -7.25
CA GLN A 868 -3.76 -13.67 -5.83
C GLN A 868 -2.40 -13.11 -5.35
N LEU A 869 -2.44 -12.28 -4.31
CA LEU A 869 -1.25 -11.81 -3.63
C LEU A 869 -0.77 -12.90 -2.66
N TYR A 870 0.45 -13.38 -2.85
CA TYR A 870 1.11 -14.31 -1.94
C TYR A 870 1.99 -13.55 -0.96
N VAL A 871 1.90 -13.89 0.32
CA VAL A 871 2.74 -13.33 1.39
C VAL A 871 3.46 -14.49 2.08
N GLY A 872 4.77 -14.40 2.19
CA GLY A 872 5.64 -15.42 2.75
C GLY A 872 6.07 -16.52 1.78
N ALA A 873 5.74 -16.43 0.48
CA ALA A 873 6.32 -17.30 -0.55
C ALA A 873 6.20 -16.72 -1.97
N ALA A 874 7.01 -17.25 -2.88
CA ALA A 874 6.85 -17.11 -4.33
C ALA A 874 6.34 -18.41 -4.96
N GLY A 875 5.21 -18.35 -5.67
CA GLY A 875 4.67 -19.41 -6.55
C GLY A 875 4.77 -20.87 -6.10
N GLY A 876 4.91 -21.15 -4.79
CA GLY A 876 5.07 -22.50 -4.21
C GLY A 876 6.49 -23.10 -4.14
N GLN A 877 7.60 -22.35 -4.36
CA GLN A 877 8.95 -22.95 -4.34
C GLN A 877 9.96 -22.39 -3.32
N ARG A 878 9.84 -21.12 -2.89
CA ARG A 878 10.75 -20.52 -1.88
C ARG A 878 9.99 -19.59 -0.95
N GLY A 879 9.72 -20.05 0.27
CA GLY A 879 9.02 -19.31 1.31
C GLY A 879 9.94 -18.55 2.25
N PHE A 880 9.43 -17.45 2.80
CA PHE A 880 10.02 -16.75 3.92
C PHE A 880 9.83 -17.53 5.21
N LEU A 881 10.88 -17.57 6.03
CA LEU A 881 10.86 -18.13 7.38
C LEU A 881 11.05 -17.00 8.37
N GLY A 882 10.20 -16.93 9.40
CA GLY A 882 10.24 -15.86 10.40
C GLY A 882 8.90 -15.18 10.58
N CYS A 883 8.89 -13.93 11.00
CA CYS A 883 7.68 -13.16 11.26
C CYS A 883 7.54 -11.97 10.30
N ILE A 884 6.31 -11.71 9.87
CA ILE A 884 5.93 -10.45 9.20
C ILE A 884 4.89 -9.76 10.07
N ARG A 885 5.01 -8.44 10.25
CA ARG A 885 4.11 -7.62 11.06
C ARG A 885 3.75 -6.33 10.36
N SER A 886 2.53 -5.83 10.63
CA SER A 886 2.03 -4.53 10.15
C SER A 886 2.15 -4.40 8.63
N LEU A 887 1.81 -5.47 7.89
CA LEU A 887 1.83 -5.45 6.42
C LEU A 887 0.72 -4.55 5.89
N ARG A 888 1.14 -3.50 5.19
CA ARG A 888 0.28 -2.49 4.61
C ARG A 888 0.57 -2.33 3.13
N MET A 889 -0.49 -2.18 2.34
CA MET A 889 -0.40 -1.94 0.90
C MET A 889 -1.43 -0.88 0.48
N ASN A 890 -0.98 0.23 -0.13
CA ASN A 890 -1.81 1.37 -0.57
C ASN A 890 -2.80 1.85 0.51
N GLY A 891 -2.30 2.13 1.72
CA GLY A 891 -3.13 2.57 2.85
C GLY A 891 -4.00 1.47 3.49
N VAL A 892 -4.10 0.27 2.92
CA VAL A 892 -4.88 -0.85 3.47
C VAL A 892 -3.99 -1.78 4.31
N THR A 893 -4.36 -2.01 5.56
CA THR A 893 -3.70 -3.02 6.42
C THR A 893 -4.26 -4.40 6.11
N LEU A 894 -3.41 -5.36 5.76
CA LEU A 894 -3.82 -6.75 5.53
C LEU A 894 -3.84 -7.50 6.86
N ASP A 895 -4.98 -8.04 7.26
CA ASP A 895 -5.13 -8.78 8.52
C ASP A 895 -4.39 -10.13 8.46
N LEU A 896 -3.16 -10.15 8.96
CA LEU A 896 -2.29 -11.33 8.95
C LEU A 896 -2.72 -12.31 10.03
N GLU A 897 -3.17 -11.83 11.19
CA GLU A 897 -3.57 -12.67 12.32
C GLU A 897 -4.80 -13.51 12.01
N GLU A 898 -5.89 -12.90 11.52
CA GLU A 898 -7.10 -13.63 11.18
C GLU A 898 -6.84 -14.63 10.03
N ARG A 899 -5.99 -14.24 9.08
CA ARG A 899 -5.60 -15.13 7.98
C ARG A 899 -4.73 -16.30 8.45
N ALA A 900 -3.83 -16.06 9.39
CA ALA A 900 -2.96 -17.08 9.97
C ALA A 900 -3.74 -18.12 10.78
N LYS A 901 -4.79 -17.73 11.50
CA LYS A 901 -5.64 -18.67 12.29
C LYS A 901 -6.22 -19.81 11.45
N VAL A 902 -6.47 -19.57 10.16
CA VAL A 902 -7.10 -20.53 9.25
C VAL A 902 -6.11 -21.19 8.27
N THR A 903 -4.81 -20.87 8.34
CA THR A 903 -3.81 -21.33 7.37
C THR A 903 -2.80 -22.28 8.02
N LEU A 904 -2.64 -23.48 7.46
CA LEU A 904 -1.69 -24.48 7.97
C LEU A 904 -0.23 -24.02 7.79
N GLY A 905 0.58 -24.19 8.84
CA GLY A 905 2.01 -23.83 8.84
C GLY A 905 2.30 -22.34 9.11
N VAL A 906 1.27 -21.52 9.27
CA VAL A 906 1.37 -20.12 9.72
C VAL A 906 0.68 -20.01 11.08
N LYS A 907 1.21 -19.22 12.02
CA LYS A 907 0.53 -18.91 13.29
C LYS A 907 0.35 -17.40 13.48
N PRO A 908 -0.75 -16.97 14.12
CA PRO A 908 -0.93 -15.56 14.47
C PRO A 908 0.10 -15.12 15.53
N GLY A 909 0.52 -13.86 15.45
CA GLY A 909 1.53 -13.27 16.31
C GLY A 909 2.96 -13.66 15.94
N CYS A 910 3.92 -13.24 16.77
CA CYS A 910 5.34 -13.58 16.66
C CYS A 910 5.88 -13.95 18.05
N SER A 911 5.65 -15.20 18.47
CA SER A 911 6.19 -15.76 19.73
C SER A 911 7.23 -16.82 19.41
N GLY A 912 8.42 -16.70 20.02
CA GLY A 912 9.51 -17.67 19.83
C GLY A 912 9.22 -18.99 20.55
N HIS A 913 9.73 -20.11 20.04
CA HIS A 913 9.53 -21.41 20.65
C HIS A 913 10.06 -21.47 22.08
N CYS A 914 11.12 -20.73 22.45
CA CYS A 914 11.60 -20.72 23.83
C CYS A 914 10.59 -20.14 24.83
N THR A 915 9.68 -19.25 24.41
CA THR A 915 8.63 -18.75 25.33
C THR A 915 7.55 -19.78 25.62
N SER A 916 7.26 -20.68 24.68
CA SER A 916 6.24 -21.73 24.85
C SER A 916 6.80 -23.10 25.25
N TYR A 917 8.04 -23.40 24.84
CA TYR A 917 8.69 -24.71 24.95
C TYR A 917 10.01 -24.65 25.73
N GLY A 918 10.46 -23.47 26.16
CA GLY A 918 11.69 -23.36 26.97
C GLY A 918 11.62 -24.12 28.29
N MET A 919 10.40 -24.38 28.80
CA MET A 919 10.18 -25.21 29.98
C MET A 919 10.65 -26.66 29.82
N TYR A 920 10.82 -27.16 28.59
CA TYR A 920 11.34 -28.52 28.35
C TYR A 920 12.87 -28.60 28.49
N CYS A 921 13.58 -27.48 28.67
CA CYS A 921 14.99 -27.48 29.04
C CYS A 921 15.12 -27.68 30.54
N GLU A 922 15.30 -28.92 30.97
CA GLU A 922 15.31 -29.32 32.37
C GLU A 922 16.70 -29.18 33.02
N ASN A 923 16.78 -29.39 34.33
CA ASN A 923 18.04 -29.45 35.10
C ASN A 923 18.98 -28.24 34.92
N GLY A 924 18.40 -27.05 34.74
CA GLY A 924 19.15 -25.80 34.56
C GLY A 924 19.71 -25.56 33.16
N GLY A 925 19.25 -26.32 32.16
CA GLY A 925 19.58 -26.08 30.74
C GLY A 925 19.01 -24.77 30.23
N LYS A 926 19.76 -24.05 29.37
CA LYS A 926 19.31 -22.77 28.79
C LYS A 926 18.63 -22.99 27.43
N CYS A 927 17.39 -22.54 27.27
CA CYS A 927 16.72 -22.58 25.96
C CYS A 927 17.36 -21.59 24.98
N VAL A 928 17.62 -22.06 23.76
CA VAL A 928 18.16 -21.29 22.64
C VAL A 928 17.22 -21.44 21.45
N GLU A 929 16.74 -20.32 20.94
CA GLU A 929 15.83 -20.24 19.79
C GLU A 929 16.54 -20.63 18.50
N LYS A 930 15.84 -21.33 17.60
CA LYS A 930 16.32 -21.71 16.26
C LYS A 930 15.23 -21.49 15.20
N TYR A 931 15.63 -21.36 13.94
CA TYR A 931 14.68 -21.14 12.82
C TYR A 931 13.64 -22.27 12.67
N ASN A 932 13.97 -23.49 13.08
CA ASN A 932 13.12 -24.69 13.00
C ASN A 932 12.69 -25.22 14.37
N GLY A 933 12.80 -24.43 15.44
CA GLY A 933 12.38 -24.84 16.78
C GLY A 933 13.24 -24.22 17.88
N TYR A 934 13.59 -25.02 18.88
CA TYR A 934 14.46 -24.60 19.98
C TYR A 934 15.45 -25.72 20.32
N SER A 935 16.50 -25.38 21.06
CA SER A 935 17.45 -26.35 21.61
C SER A 935 17.82 -25.99 23.04
N CYS A 936 18.17 -26.98 23.85
CA CYS A 936 18.63 -26.76 25.22
C CYS A 936 20.16 -26.84 25.29
N ASP A 937 20.79 -25.77 25.78
CA ASP A 937 22.21 -25.74 26.09
C ASP A 937 22.46 -26.35 27.47
N CYS A 938 23.03 -27.55 27.48
CA CYS A 938 23.36 -28.32 28.68
C CYS A 938 24.85 -28.21 29.09
N SER A 939 25.63 -27.30 28.49
CA SER A 939 27.09 -27.25 28.68
C SER A 939 27.52 -27.06 30.13
N LYS A 940 26.73 -26.33 30.93
CA LYS A 940 27.02 -25.99 32.34
C LYS A 940 26.31 -26.86 33.37
N THR A 941 25.75 -28.00 32.97
CA THR A 941 24.99 -28.91 33.84
C THR A 941 25.64 -30.28 33.89
N ALA A 942 25.33 -31.10 34.91
CA ALA A 942 25.78 -32.50 34.98
C ALA A 942 24.98 -33.47 34.07
N TYR A 943 24.23 -32.94 33.10
CA TYR A 943 23.31 -33.70 32.24
C TYR A 943 23.58 -33.43 30.75
N ASP A 944 23.25 -34.39 29.88
CA ASP A 944 23.34 -34.35 28.43
C ASP A 944 21.95 -34.52 27.78
N GLY A 945 21.93 -34.58 26.44
CA GLY A 945 20.72 -34.83 25.66
C GLY A 945 19.97 -33.57 25.25
N PRO A 946 18.98 -33.68 24.35
CA PRO A 946 18.31 -32.53 23.71
C PRO A 946 17.52 -31.65 24.70
N PHE A 947 17.19 -32.19 25.87
CA PHE A 947 16.41 -31.54 26.92
C PHE A 947 17.17 -31.46 28.26
N CYS A 948 18.47 -31.76 28.26
CA CYS A 948 19.31 -31.79 29.47
C CYS A 948 18.82 -32.77 30.57
N ILE A 949 18.29 -33.93 30.18
CA ILE A 949 17.75 -34.96 31.08
C ILE A 949 18.59 -36.25 31.14
N LYS A 950 19.63 -36.39 30.30
CA LYS A 950 20.47 -37.60 30.28
C LYS A 950 21.57 -37.48 31.32
N ASP A 951 21.57 -38.34 32.33
CA ASP A 951 22.60 -38.31 33.37
C ASP A 951 24.00 -38.56 32.81
N VAL A 952 24.97 -37.80 33.29
CA VAL A 952 26.39 -38.11 33.10
C VAL A 952 26.89 -38.83 34.36
N GLY A 953 27.34 -40.08 34.18
CA GLY A 953 27.82 -40.93 35.26
C GLY A 953 28.97 -41.82 34.84
N ALA A 954 29.70 -42.34 35.83
CA ALA A 954 30.84 -43.22 35.63
C ALA A 954 30.94 -44.29 36.72
N PHE A 955 31.49 -45.43 36.34
CA PHE A 955 31.81 -46.52 37.26
C PHE A 955 33.24 -46.40 37.80
N PHE A 956 33.40 -46.63 39.10
CA PHE A 956 34.68 -46.57 39.82
C PHE A 956 35.03 -47.97 40.35
N GLU A 957 36.20 -48.48 39.98
CA GLU A 957 36.80 -49.70 40.53
C GLU A 957 37.64 -49.41 41.79
N GLU A 958 38.01 -50.46 42.51
CA GLU A 958 38.85 -50.34 43.71
C GLU A 958 40.17 -49.60 43.41
N GLY A 959 40.46 -48.53 44.16
CA GLY A 959 41.67 -47.73 44.01
C GLY A 959 41.59 -46.58 42.99
N MET A 960 40.51 -46.47 42.20
CA MET A 960 40.33 -45.38 41.23
C MET A 960 40.04 -44.05 41.90
N TRP A 961 40.47 -42.96 41.27
CA TRP A 961 40.09 -41.62 41.69
C TRP A 961 40.02 -40.64 40.54
N LEU A 962 39.15 -39.65 40.70
CA LEU A 962 39.06 -38.46 39.85
C LEU A 962 39.28 -37.23 40.73
N ARG A 963 40.16 -36.34 40.29
CA ARG A 963 40.45 -35.06 40.92
C ARG A 963 40.10 -33.94 39.96
N TYR A 964 39.25 -33.02 40.40
CA TYR A 964 38.99 -31.74 39.75
C TYR A 964 39.72 -30.63 40.48
N ASN A 965 40.57 -29.88 39.79
CA ASN A 965 41.25 -28.71 40.34
C ASN A 965 40.43 -27.45 40.07
N PHE A 966 40.07 -26.71 41.12
CA PHE A 966 39.33 -25.44 40.96
C PHE A 966 40.19 -24.32 40.35
N GLN A 967 41.52 -24.47 40.37
CA GLN A 967 42.47 -23.57 39.73
C GLN A 967 43.25 -24.32 38.65
N ALA A 968 43.41 -23.70 37.46
CA ALA A 968 44.31 -24.21 36.44
C ALA A 968 45.78 -24.02 36.88
N PRO A 969 46.69 -24.99 36.66
CA PRO A 969 48.10 -24.79 36.94
C PRO A 969 48.64 -23.65 36.06
N GLY A 970 49.01 -22.52 36.68
CA GLY A 970 49.42 -21.32 35.98
C GLY A 970 50.67 -21.53 35.12
N THR A 971 50.55 -21.28 33.81
CA THR A 971 51.67 -21.03 32.91
C THR A 971 52.35 -19.73 33.32
N LYS A 972 53.39 -19.82 34.14
CA LYS A 972 54.40 -18.77 34.23
C LYS A 972 55.23 -18.84 32.96
N ASP A 973 54.89 -18.04 31.95
CA ASP A 973 55.80 -17.49 30.92
C ASP A 973 55.01 -16.80 29.78
N ALA A 974 54.79 -15.47 29.90
CA ALA A 974 54.74 -14.53 28.76
C ALA A 974 54.58 -13.07 29.27
N PRO A 975 55.30 -12.07 28.68
CA PRO A 975 55.36 -10.71 29.21
C PRO A 975 54.31 -9.74 28.61
N ASN A 976 53.92 -8.76 29.44
CA ASN A 976 53.39 -7.42 29.11
C ASN A 976 52.59 -7.21 27.82
N ARG A 977 51.25 -7.04 27.96
CA ARG A 977 50.51 -5.99 27.24
C ARG A 977 49.49 -5.33 28.15
N SER A 978 49.66 -4.02 28.30
CA SER A 978 48.83 -3.07 29.03
C SER A 978 47.43 -2.95 28.42
N GLY A 979 46.40 -3.20 29.22
CA GLY A 979 45.01 -2.89 28.94
C GLY A 979 44.20 -2.96 30.23
N SER A 980 43.72 -1.81 30.68
CA SER A 980 42.96 -1.62 31.91
C SER A 980 41.67 -2.44 31.92
N SER A 981 41.68 -3.51 32.70
CA SER A 981 40.52 -4.20 33.26
C SER A 981 40.89 -4.59 34.70
N PRO A 982 39.98 -4.56 35.69
CA PRO A 982 40.30 -5.04 37.02
C PRO A 982 40.51 -6.55 36.95
N ASP A 983 41.78 -6.96 36.79
CA ASP A 983 42.25 -8.32 37.01
C ASP A 983 41.87 -8.75 38.43
N THR A 984 40.82 -9.56 38.51
CA THR A 984 40.50 -10.30 39.73
C THR A 984 41.53 -11.42 39.83
N GLN A 985 42.36 -11.34 40.87
CA GLN A 985 43.26 -12.41 41.27
C GLN A 985 42.51 -13.75 41.27
N ASN A 986 43.09 -14.70 40.56
CA ASN A 986 42.57 -16.04 40.31
C ASN A 986 42.63 -16.93 41.57
N SER A 987 41.85 -16.59 42.60
CA SER A 987 41.51 -17.46 43.74
C SER A 987 40.01 -17.68 43.72
N MET A 988 39.54 -18.95 43.78
CA MET A 988 38.12 -19.20 44.06
C MET A 988 37.74 -18.45 45.35
N PRO A 989 36.68 -17.62 45.32
CA PRO A 989 36.27 -16.85 46.49
C PRO A 989 35.85 -17.78 47.63
N ASP A 990 36.06 -17.34 48.87
CA ASP A 990 35.59 -18.04 50.06
C ASP A 990 34.06 -18.21 49.98
N LEU A 991 33.58 -19.45 50.16
CA LEU A 991 32.19 -19.78 49.90
C LEU A 991 31.37 -19.60 51.18
N ALA A 992 30.47 -18.61 51.20
CA ALA A 992 29.41 -18.53 52.21
C ALA A 992 28.26 -19.51 51.90
N LYS A 993 28.11 -19.92 50.64
CA LYS A 993 27.09 -20.86 50.17
C LYS A 993 27.70 -21.85 49.17
N GLU A 994 27.34 -23.13 49.31
CA GLU A 994 27.63 -24.14 48.30
C GLU A 994 26.46 -25.10 48.11
N GLU A 995 26.34 -25.62 46.89
CA GLU A 995 25.37 -26.60 46.48
C GLU A 995 26.08 -27.81 45.89
N LEU A 996 25.82 -28.98 46.46
CA LEU A 996 26.37 -30.25 46.03
C LEU A 996 25.23 -31.22 45.77
N SER A 997 25.11 -31.65 44.52
CA SER A 997 24.20 -32.73 44.14
C SER A 997 24.98 -33.87 43.47
N PHE A 998 24.62 -35.09 43.77
CA PHE A 998 25.14 -36.29 43.12
C PHE A 998 24.25 -37.49 43.40
N SER A 999 24.41 -38.55 42.61
CA SER A 999 23.83 -39.86 42.89
C SER A 999 24.92 -40.92 42.94
N PHE A 1000 24.74 -41.92 43.80
CA PHE A 1000 25.67 -43.02 43.96
C PHE A 1000 24.96 -44.36 44.10
N SER A 1001 25.60 -45.43 43.66
CA SER A 1001 25.21 -46.81 43.95
C SER A 1001 26.46 -47.61 44.33
N THR A 1002 26.40 -48.30 45.47
CA THR A 1002 27.49 -49.18 45.92
C THR A 1002 26.96 -50.34 46.76
N THR A 1003 27.75 -51.40 46.85
CA THR A 1003 27.56 -52.54 47.77
C THR A 1003 28.72 -52.67 48.76
N LYS A 1004 29.68 -51.72 48.74
CA LYS A 1004 30.92 -51.76 49.51
C LYS A 1004 30.88 -50.72 50.62
N VAL A 1005 31.27 -51.12 51.83
CA VAL A 1005 31.40 -50.24 53.01
C VAL A 1005 32.62 -50.64 53.83
N PRO A 1006 33.25 -49.70 54.56
CA PRO A 1006 33.08 -48.25 54.46
C PRO A 1006 33.76 -47.66 53.21
N CYS A 1007 33.29 -46.53 52.70
CA CYS A 1007 33.90 -45.85 51.55
C CYS A 1007 33.65 -44.33 51.55
N ILE A 1008 34.52 -43.57 50.88
CA ILE A 1008 34.35 -42.12 50.66
C ILE A 1008 33.78 -41.88 49.27
N LEU A 1009 32.66 -41.18 49.18
CA LEU A 1009 32.01 -40.88 47.90
C LEU A 1009 32.61 -39.63 47.26
N LEU A 1010 32.73 -38.56 48.06
CA LEU A 1010 33.17 -37.25 47.61
C LEU A 1010 33.95 -36.55 48.71
N TYR A 1011 35.03 -35.88 48.34
CA TYR A 1011 35.85 -35.07 49.25
C TYR A 1011 36.26 -33.76 48.58
N VAL A 1012 35.89 -32.63 49.17
CA VAL A 1012 36.33 -31.29 48.76
C VAL A 1012 37.36 -30.79 49.76
N SER A 1013 38.57 -30.57 49.26
CA SER A 1013 39.71 -30.04 50.00
C SER A 1013 39.81 -28.53 49.88
N SER A 1014 40.46 -27.89 50.86
CA SER A 1014 40.86 -26.48 50.82
C SER A 1014 42.39 -26.34 50.80
N GLN A 1015 42.87 -25.13 50.52
CA GLN A 1015 44.24 -24.70 50.83
C GLN A 1015 44.46 -24.48 52.34
N THR A 1016 43.40 -24.30 53.12
CA THR A 1016 43.38 -24.29 54.59
C THR A 1016 43.16 -25.71 55.13
N THR A 1017 42.69 -25.84 56.37
CA THR A 1017 42.25 -27.13 56.95
C THR A 1017 40.78 -27.44 56.68
N ASP A 1018 40.07 -26.58 55.94
CA ASP A 1018 38.64 -26.72 55.72
C ASP A 1018 38.35 -27.86 54.74
N PHE A 1019 37.28 -28.62 54.98
CA PHE A 1019 36.85 -29.65 54.06
C PHE A 1019 35.36 -29.96 54.18
N LEU A 1020 34.82 -30.51 53.08
CA LEU A 1020 33.54 -31.18 53.01
C LEU A 1020 33.78 -32.62 52.57
N ALA A 1021 33.30 -33.59 53.34
CA ALA A 1021 33.39 -35.00 52.98
C ALA A 1021 32.01 -35.68 53.06
N VAL A 1022 31.73 -36.54 52.10
CA VAL A 1022 30.56 -37.43 52.12
C VAL A 1022 31.03 -38.87 52.03
N LEU A 1023 30.68 -39.68 53.02
CA LEU A 1023 31.16 -41.05 53.16
C LEU A 1023 30.06 -41.98 53.67
N VAL A 1024 30.24 -43.29 53.44
CA VAL A 1024 29.39 -44.34 53.97
C VAL A 1024 30.14 -45.06 55.08
N LYS A 1025 29.54 -45.09 56.28
CA LYS A 1025 30.12 -45.73 57.47
C LYS A 1025 30.15 -47.27 57.35
N PRO A 1026 30.91 -47.98 58.20
CA PRO A 1026 30.88 -49.45 58.23
C PRO A 1026 29.48 -50.04 58.49
N SER A 1027 28.60 -49.28 59.13
CA SER A 1027 27.21 -49.68 59.37
C SER A 1027 26.30 -49.53 58.13
N GLY A 1028 26.81 -48.95 57.04
CA GLY A 1028 26.03 -48.65 55.83
C GLY A 1028 25.37 -47.28 55.79
N ASN A 1029 25.43 -46.50 56.88
CA ASN A 1029 24.75 -45.21 56.96
C ASN A 1029 25.59 -44.12 56.27
N LEU A 1030 24.92 -43.18 55.60
CA LEU A 1030 25.55 -42.03 54.98
C LEU A 1030 25.93 -41.00 56.05
N GLN A 1031 27.14 -40.46 55.97
CA GLN A 1031 27.63 -39.42 56.87
C GLN A 1031 28.21 -38.27 56.05
N ILE A 1032 27.80 -37.05 56.38
CA ILE A 1032 28.34 -35.81 55.83
C ILE A 1032 29.18 -35.15 56.92
N ARG A 1033 30.38 -34.71 56.58
CA ARG A 1033 31.32 -34.10 57.52
C ARG A 1033 31.77 -32.75 57.01
N TYR A 1034 31.64 -31.75 57.87
CA TYR A 1034 32.09 -30.40 57.62
C TYR A 1034 33.17 -30.00 58.62
N ASN A 1035 34.26 -29.43 58.12
CA ASN A 1035 35.22 -28.69 58.92
C ASN A 1035 35.44 -27.34 58.24
N LEU A 1036 34.96 -26.25 58.84
CA LEU A 1036 35.08 -24.90 58.27
C LEU A 1036 35.96 -23.98 59.12
N GLY A 1037 36.56 -24.50 60.21
CA GLY A 1037 37.23 -23.69 61.23
C GLY A 1037 36.35 -23.39 62.45
N GLY A 1038 36.97 -22.97 63.56
CA GLY A 1038 36.30 -22.60 64.81
C GLY A 1038 36.00 -23.74 65.80
N THR A 1039 35.86 -25.00 65.36
CA THR A 1039 35.67 -26.18 66.23
C THR A 1039 36.92 -27.04 66.37
N ARG A 1040 37.05 -27.78 67.48
CA ARG A 1040 38.18 -28.72 67.72
C ARG A 1040 38.07 -30.00 66.89
N GLU A 1041 36.85 -30.43 66.59
CA GLU A 1041 36.54 -31.61 65.78
C GLU A 1041 35.57 -31.23 64.65
N PRO A 1042 35.59 -31.95 63.50
CA PRO A 1042 34.63 -31.76 62.42
C PRO A 1042 33.18 -32.03 62.87
N TYR A 1043 32.23 -31.27 62.30
CA TYR A 1043 30.82 -31.50 62.51
C TYR A 1043 30.31 -32.64 61.62
N ASN A 1044 29.72 -33.66 62.23
CA ASN A 1044 29.25 -34.86 61.55
C ASN A 1044 27.72 -34.89 61.54
N ILE A 1045 27.14 -35.01 60.35
CA ILE A 1045 25.72 -35.25 60.14
C ILE A 1045 25.56 -36.72 59.76
N ASP A 1046 25.02 -37.50 60.68
CA ASP A 1046 24.66 -38.89 60.43
C ASP A 1046 23.26 -38.95 59.81
N VAL A 1047 23.22 -39.28 58.52
CA VAL A 1047 22.02 -39.22 57.70
C VAL A 1047 21.40 -40.60 57.63
N ASP A 1048 20.24 -40.74 58.27
CA ASP A 1048 19.43 -41.96 58.25
C ASP A 1048 20.14 -43.18 58.90
N HIS A 1049 19.40 -44.06 59.54
CA HIS A 1049 19.96 -45.30 60.12
C HIS A 1049 19.88 -46.49 59.16
N ARG A 1050 19.50 -46.24 57.90
CA ARG A 1050 19.39 -47.26 56.84
C ARG A 1050 20.74 -47.52 56.17
N ASN A 1051 20.93 -48.78 55.75
CA ASN A 1051 22.09 -49.19 54.97
C ASN A 1051 21.93 -48.73 53.51
N MET A 1052 22.75 -47.77 53.10
CA MET A 1052 22.78 -47.14 51.78
C MET A 1052 23.70 -47.87 50.79
N ALA A 1053 24.42 -48.90 51.22
CA ALA A 1053 25.24 -49.75 50.36
C ALA A 1053 24.47 -51.01 49.92
N ASN A 1054 23.28 -50.80 49.36
CA ASN A 1054 22.36 -51.85 48.94
C ASN A 1054 22.40 -52.13 47.42
N GLY A 1055 23.29 -51.46 46.67
CA GLY A 1055 23.40 -51.56 45.21
C GLY A 1055 22.34 -50.79 44.42
N GLN A 1056 21.40 -50.10 45.07
CA GLN A 1056 20.44 -49.21 44.41
C GLN A 1056 21.01 -47.79 44.28
N PRO A 1057 20.60 -47.02 43.26
CA PRO A 1057 21.00 -45.62 43.13
C PRO A 1057 20.30 -44.76 44.19
N HIS A 1058 21.09 -44.02 44.95
CA HIS A 1058 20.63 -43.02 45.92
C HIS A 1058 21.01 -41.63 45.44
N SER A 1059 20.13 -40.64 45.59
CA SER A 1059 20.35 -39.24 45.21
C SER A 1059 20.57 -38.40 46.45
N VAL A 1060 21.63 -37.59 46.46
CA VAL A 1060 21.99 -36.73 47.60
C VAL A 1060 22.08 -35.30 47.10
N ASN A 1061 21.34 -34.39 47.72
CA ASN A 1061 21.45 -32.96 47.50
C ASN A 1061 21.74 -32.24 48.82
N ILE A 1062 22.82 -31.47 48.85
CA ILE A 1062 23.32 -30.76 50.02
C ILE A 1062 23.44 -29.28 49.64
N THR A 1063 22.72 -28.42 50.35
CA THR A 1063 22.86 -26.98 50.19
C THR A 1063 23.25 -26.39 51.53
N ARG A 1064 24.43 -25.79 51.62
CA ARG A 1064 24.82 -24.99 52.81
C ARG A 1064 24.69 -23.52 52.49
N ASN A 1065 24.04 -22.77 53.36
CA ASN A 1065 24.03 -21.31 53.36
C ASN A 1065 24.46 -20.83 54.75
N GLU A 1066 25.65 -20.26 54.85
CA GLU A 1066 26.32 -19.92 56.10
C GLU A 1066 26.35 -21.10 57.08
N LYS A 1067 25.59 -21.07 58.18
CA LYS A 1067 25.53 -22.15 59.16
C LYS A 1067 24.46 -23.19 58.86
N ASP A 1068 23.50 -22.87 58.00
CA ASP A 1068 22.35 -23.73 57.73
C ASP A 1068 22.66 -24.70 56.59
N ILE A 1069 22.45 -25.99 56.84
CA ILE A 1069 22.69 -27.08 55.90
C ILE A 1069 21.35 -27.76 55.63
N ILE A 1070 20.87 -27.67 54.40
CA ILE A 1070 19.68 -28.38 53.92
C ILE A 1070 20.15 -29.63 53.20
N LEU A 1071 19.68 -30.78 53.66
CA LEU A 1071 20.00 -32.07 53.07
C LEU A 1071 18.73 -32.76 52.57
N GLN A 1072 18.74 -33.16 51.31
CA GLN A 1072 17.72 -34.01 50.72
C GLN A 1072 18.33 -35.33 50.27
N LEU A 1073 17.77 -36.43 50.77
CA LEU A 1073 18.15 -37.78 50.39
C LEU A 1073 16.98 -38.43 49.63
N ASP A 1074 17.26 -38.94 48.43
CA ASP A 1074 16.28 -39.51 47.51
C ASP A 1074 15.06 -38.58 47.32
N HIS A 1075 13.85 -39.14 47.34
CA HIS A 1075 12.58 -38.39 47.26
C HIS A 1075 12.03 -38.00 48.65
N TYR A 1076 12.83 -38.14 49.72
CA TYR A 1076 12.40 -37.73 51.06
C TYR A 1076 12.42 -36.21 51.19
N SER A 1077 11.61 -35.68 52.11
CA SER A 1077 11.56 -34.24 52.39
C SER A 1077 12.92 -33.73 52.87
N PRO A 1078 13.37 -32.54 52.42
CA PRO A 1078 14.62 -31.96 52.87
C PRO A 1078 14.64 -31.76 54.39
N VAL A 1079 15.77 -32.07 55.02
CA VAL A 1079 16.02 -31.93 56.46
C VAL A 1079 17.07 -30.86 56.67
N SER A 1080 16.78 -29.92 57.57
CA SER A 1080 17.71 -28.84 57.93
C SER A 1080 18.54 -29.21 59.16
N TYR A 1081 19.84 -28.99 59.05
CA TYR A 1081 20.83 -29.05 60.13
C TYR A 1081 21.47 -27.67 60.26
N SER A 1082 22.03 -27.35 61.42
CA SER A 1082 22.79 -26.11 61.61
C SER A 1082 24.16 -26.44 62.20
N LEU A 1083 25.19 -25.80 61.67
CA LEU A 1083 26.56 -25.92 62.20
C LEU A 1083 26.63 -25.37 63.63
N PRO A 1084 27.52 -25.91 64.49
CA PRO A 1084 27.69 -25.41 65.85
C PRO A 1084 27.93 -23.90 65.89
N SER A 1085 27.49 -23.23 66.95
CA SER A 1085 27.64 -21.77 67.08
C SER A 1085 29.12 -21.32 67.03
N SER A 1086 30.05 -22.18 67.45
CA SER A 1086 31.50 -21.98 67.39
C SER A 1086 32.14 -22.28 66.03
N SER A 1087 31.41 -22.81 65.05
CA SER A 1087 31.89 -23.02 63.68
C SER A 1087 31.91 -21.71 62.91
N ASP A 1088 32.92 -21.54 62.05
CA ASP A 1088 32.99 -20.45 61.08
C ASP A 1088 31.91 -20.61 59.99
N THR A 1089 31.64 -19.53 59.25
CA THR A 1089 30.57 -19.46 58.23
C THR A 1089 31.08 -19.57 56.79
N LEU A 1090 32.38 -19.44 56.57
CA LEU A 1090 33.00 -19.45 55.24
C LEU A 1090 33.74 -20.77 55.02
N PHE A 1091 33.56 -21.39 53.86
CA PHE A 1091 34.44 -22.46 53.38
C PHE A 1091 35.57 -21.80 52.61
N ASN A 1092 36.72 -21.64 53.28
CA ASN A 1092 37.78 -20.80 52.78
C ASN A 1092 38.55 -21.53 51.68
N SER A 1093 38.86 -20.82 50.58
CA SER A 1093 39.79 -21.24 49.51
C SER A 1093 39.73 -22.73 49.06
N PRO A 1094 38.59 -23.23 48.52
CA PRO A 1094 38.50 -24.59 47.99
C PRO A 1094 39.57 -24.88 46.92
N LYS A 1095 40.26 -26.01 47.07
CA LYS A 1095 41.44 -26.38 46.27
C LYS A 1095 41.12 -27.43 45.21
N ALA A 1096 40.57 -28.57 45.62
CA ALA A 1096 40.27 -29.68 44.73
C ALA A 1096 39.10 -30.52 45.22
N LEU A 1097 38.34 -31.09 44.28
CA LEU A 1097 37.26 -32.04 44.52
C LEU A 1097 37.71 -33.43 44.06
N PHE A 1098 37.55 -34.42 44.93
CA PHE A 1098 37.89 -35.82 44.70
C PHE A 1098 36.64 -36.69 44.68
N LEU A 1099 36.58 -37.60 43.70
CA LEU A 1099 35.61 -38.68 43.60
C LEU A 1099 36.36 -40.01 43.62
N GLY A 1100 35.82 -41.01 44.33
CA GLY A 1100 36.51 -42.28 44.50
C GLY A 1100 37.51 -42.23 45.66
N LYS A 1101 38.76 -42.63 45.40
CA LYS A 1101 39.86 -42.57 46.38
C LYS A 1101 40.39 -41.13 46.54
N VAL A 1102 40.68 -40.73 47.77
CA VAL A 1102 41.25 -39.42 48.09
C VAL A 1102 42.78 -39.52 48.12
N ILE A 1103 43.49 -38.71 47.34
CA ILE A 1103 44.97 -38.70 47.30
C ILE A 1103 45.55 -37.31 47.63
N GLU A 1104 44.89 -36.58 48.52
CA GLU A 1104 45.31 -35.24 48.92
C GLU A 1104 46.65 -35.27 49.67
N THR A 1105 47.49 -34.24 49.46
CA THR A 1105 48.79 -34.09 50.10
C THR A 1105 48.65 -33.12 51.28
N GLY A 1106 48.66 -33.62 52.53
CA GLY A 1106 48.52 -32.79 53.73
C GLY A 1106 47.97 -33.55 54.94
N LYS A 1107 47.58 -32.81 56.00
CA LYS A 1107 46.93 -33.39 57.19
C LYS A 1107 45.48 -33.73 56.87
N ILE A 1108 45.24 -34.97 56.46
CA ILE A 1108 43.88 -35.51 56.25
C ILE A 1108 43.30 -35.94 57.60
N ASP A 1109 41.98 -35.71 57.78
CA ASP A 1109 41.25 -36.19 58.94
C ASP A 1109 41.38 -37.72 59.12
N GLN A 1110 41.52 -38.17 60.36
CA GLN A 1110 41.84 -39.57 60.67
C GLN A 1110 40.73 -40.54 60.22
N GLU A 1111 39.46 -40.12 60.25
CA GLU A 1111 38.35 -40.96 59.76
C GLU A 1111 38.29 -41.01 58.23
N ILE A 1112 38.62 -39.91 57.54
CA ILE A 1112 38.80 -39.90 56.08
C ILE A 1112 39.92 -40.87 55.71
N HIS A 1113 41.09 -40.77 56.33
CA HIS A 1113 42.19 -41.71 56.08
C HIS A 1113 41.78 -43.18 56.32
N LYS A 1114 40.99 -43.45 57.37
CA LYS A 1114 40.49 -44.79 57.72
C LYS A 1114 39.56 -45.39 56.66
N TYR A 1115 38.68 -44.60 56.05
CA TYR A 1115 37.70 -45.06 55.06
C TYR A 1115 38.16 -44.92 53.60
N ASN A 1116 39.39 -44.45 53.40
CA ASN A 1116 39.99 -44.18 52.09
C ASN A 1116 40.71 -45.39 51.46
N THR A 1117 40.75 -46.55 52.13
CA THR A 1117 41.36 -47.78 51.61
C THR A 1117 40.36 -48.93 51.72
N PRO A 1118 39.88 -49.51 50.60
CA PRO A 1118 40.36 -49.35 49.22
C PRO A 1118 39.84 -48.11 48.45
N GLY A 1119 38.92 -47.32 49.04
CA GLY A 1119 38.25 -46.18 48.37
C GLY A 1119 36.81 -46.54 47.99
N PHE A 1120 36.14 -45.71 47.19
CA PHE A 1120 34.81 -46.02 46.67
C PHE A 1120 34.86 -46.94 45.44
N THR A 1121 33.96 -47.91 45.45
CA THR A 1121 33.71 -48.82 44.33
C THR A 1121 32.23 -48.90 44.10
N GLY A 1122 31.80 -48.62 42.87
CA GLY A 1122 30.40 -48.42 42.54
C GLY A 1122 30.23 -47.37 41.46
N CYS A 1123 29.03 -46.84 41.31
CA CYS A 1123 28.71 -45.86 40.27
C CYS A 1123 28.41 -44.49 40.88
N LEU A 1124 28.98 -43.43 40.29
CA LEU A 1124 28.64 -42.03 40.61
C LEU A 1124 28.05 -41.35 39.37
N SER A 1125 26.92 -40.66 39.53
CA SER A 1125 26.29 -39.86 38.47
C SER A 1125 25.83 -38.50 38.99
N ARG A 1126 25.51 -37.59 38.05
CA ARG A 1126 24.96 -36.25 38.35
C ARG A 1126 25.81 -35.42 39.32
N VAL A 1127 27.12 -35.68 39.37
CA VAL A 1127 28.00 -34.97 40.31
C VAL A 1127 28.13 -33.53 39.86
N GLN A 1128 27.52 -32.63 40.63
CA GLN A 1128 27.54 -31.20 40.41
C GLN A 1128 27.84 -30.48 41.72
N PHE A 1129 28.93 -29.71 41.72
CA PHE A 1129 29.30 -28.81 42.81
C PHE A 1129 29.20 -27.38 42.28
N ASN A 1130 28.20 -26.62 42.74
CA ASN A 1130 27.81 -25.34 42.19
C ASN A 1130 27.53 -25.44 40.67
N GLN A 1131 28.30 -24.73 39.82
CA GLN A 1131 28.19 -24.83 38.35
C GLN A 1131 29.25 -25.74 37.71
N ILE A 1132 29.93 -26.57 38.51
CA ILE A 1132 30.99 -27.46 38.06
C ILE A 1132 30.48 -28.89 38.04
N ALA A 1133 30.64 -29.57 36.89
CA ALA A 1133 30.28 -30.98 36.70
C ALA A 1133 31.54 -31.83 36.41
N PRO A 1134 32.26 -32.30 37.45
CA PRO A 1134 33.56 -32.96 37.30
C PRO A 1134 33.55 -34.20 36.41
N LEU A 1135 32.54 -35.06 36.55
CA LEU A 1135 32.39 -36.27 35.73
C LEU A 1135 32.19 -35.92 34.25
N LYS A 1136 31.41 -34.87 33.96
CA LYS A 1136 31.16 -34.42 32.59
C LYS A 1136 32.40 -33.81 31.95
N ALA A 1137 33.14 -33.00 32.70
CA ALA A 1137 34.42 -32.45 32.24
C ALA A 1137 35.48 -33.54 31.94
N ALA A 1138 35.39 -34.69 32.63
CA ALA A 1138 36.22 -35.86 32.41
C ALA A 1138 35.83 -36.65 31.14
N LEU A 1139 34.52 -36.84 30.92
CA LEU A 1139 33.97 -37.70 29.86
C LEU A 1139 33.69 -36.98 28.54
N ARG A 1140 33.68 -35.64 28.52
CA ARG A 1140 33.45 -34.81 27.32
C ARG A 1140 34.64 -33.84 27.12
N PRO A 1141 35.44 -34.00 26.06
CA PRO A 1141 36.62 -33.16 25.84
C PRO A 1141 36.21 -31.69 25.60
N THR A 1142 36.54 -30.83 26.55
CA THR A 1142 36.29 -29.37 26.53
C THR A 1142 37.51 -28.64 27.11
N ASN A 1143 37.53 -27.30 27.07
CA ASN A 1143 38.61 -26.53 27.70
C ASN A 1143 38.78 -26.83 29.22
N ALA A 1144 37.72 -27.31 29.88
CA ALA A 1144 37.73 -27.72 31.29
C ALA A 1144 38.45 -29.06 31.54
N SER A 1145 38.74 -29.87 30.51
CA SER A 1145 39.41 -31.16 30.67
C SER A 1145 40.85 -31.02 31.18
N SER A 1146 41.48 -29.85 31.01
CA SER A 1146 42.80 -29.52 31.57
C SER A 1146 42.84 -29.44 33.10
N GLN A 1147 41.68 -29.33 33.75
CA GLN A 1147 41.53 -29.24 35.21
C GLN A 1147 41.24 -30.59 35.87
N VAL A 1148 41.01 -31.65 35.08
CA VAL A 1148 40.63 -32.98 35.56
C VAL A 1148 41.82 -33.94 35.47
N HIS A 1149 42.11 -34.64 36.57
CA HIS A 1149 43.11 -35.70 36.62
C HIS A 1149 42.46 -37.00 37.08
N ILE A 1150 42.77 -38.11 36.39
CA ILE A 1150 42.14 -39.41 36.61
C ILE A 1150 43.23 -40.45 36.78
N GLN A 1151 43.05 -41.37 37.73
CA GLN A 1151 43.86 -42.58 37.86
C GLN A 1151 42.97 -43.81 37.69
N GLY A 1152 43.33 -44.66 36.74
CA GLY A 1152 42.50 -45.77 36.24
C GLY A 1152 41.73 -45.39 34.98
N GLU A 1153 41.06 -46.35 34.35
CA GLU A 1153 40.21 -46.14 33.18
C GLU A 1153 38.75 -45.83 33.59
N LEU A 1154 38.33 -44.57 33.44
CA LEU A 1154 36.97 -44.13 33.79
C LEU A 1154 35.97 -44.55 32.72
N VAL A 1155 35.07 -45.48 33.02
CA VAL A 1155 34.05 -45.97 32.09
C VAL A 1155 32.73 -45.25 32.33
N GLU A 1156 32.16 -44.65 31.28
CA GLU A 1156 30.83 -44.02 31.32
C GLU A 1156 29.77 -45.08 31.66
N SER A 1157 28.91 -44.77 32.63
CA SER A 1157 27.87 -45.67 33.12
C SER A 1157 26.60 -44.89 33.41
N ASN A 1158 25.45 -45.52 33.13
CA ASN A 1158 24.14 -44.94 33.42
C ASN A 1158 23.76 -45.04 34.91
N CYS A 1159 24.59 -45.67 35.74
CA CYS A 1159 24.40 -45.82 37.19
C CYS A 1159 23.00 -46.30 37.63
N GLY A 1160 22.30 -47.07 36.79
CA GLY A 1160 20.95 -47.54 37.08
C GLY A 1160 19.84 -46.48 36.94
N ALA A 1161 20.12 -45.31 36.35
CA ALA A 1161 19.12 -44.29 36.08
C ALA A 1161 18.15 -44.73 34.97
N SER A 1162 16.84 -44.67 35.24
CA SER A 1162 15.80 -44.92 34.25
C SER A 1162 15.54 -43.64 33.46
N PRO A 1163 15.68 -43.63 32.12
CA PRO A 1163 15.35 -42.44 31.34
C PRO A 1163 13.84 -42.17 31.42
N LEU A 1164 13.45 -40.91 31.66
CA LEU A 1164 12.09 -40.46 31.40
C LEU A 1164 11.87 -40.47 29.89
N THR A 1165 11.03 -41.39 29.40
CA THR A 1165 10.61 -41.44 28.00
C THR A 1165 9.62 -40.30 27.73
N ILE A 1166 10.14 -39.12 27.39
CA ILE A 1166 9.37 -38.11 26.67
C ILE A 1166 9.49 -38.47 25.18
N PRO A 1167 8.37 -38.61 24.45
CA PRO A 1167 8.43 -38.97 23.03
C PRO A 1167 9.24 -37.90 22.27
N PRO A 1168 10.23 -38.28 21.44
CA PRO A 1168 10.92 -37.31 20.61
C PRO A 1168 9.92 -36.69 19.65
N MET A 1169 9.94 -35.35 19.52
CA MET A 1169 9.38 -34.74 18.31
C MET A 1169 10.15 -35.30 17.12
N SER A 1170 9.42 -35.72 16.09
CA SER A 1170 9.98 -36.09 14.80
C SER A 1170 10.85 -34.94 14.29
N ALA A 1171 12.17 -35.10 14.33
CA ALA A 1171 13.05 -34.27 13.53
C ALA A 1171 12.64 -34.47 12.08
N ALA A 1172 12.07 -33.45 11.45
CA ALA A 1172 11.94 -33.44 10.01
C ALA A 1172 13.38 -33.47 9.47
N THR A 1173 13.78 -34.60 8.91
CA THR A 1173 15.02 -34.75 8.16
C THR A 1173 15.05 -33.66 7.09
N ASP A 1174 16.05 -32.80 7.17
CA ASP A 1174 16.42 -31.89 6.10
C ASP A 1174 16.70 -32.71 4.83
N PRO A 1175 15.96 -32.51 3.73
CA PRO A 1175 16.21 -33.23 2.48
C PRO A 1175 17.57 -32.87 1.82
N TRP A 1176 18.31 -31.89 2.35
CA TRP A 1176 19.49 -31.30 1.68
C TRP A 1176 20.82 -31.41 2.41
N HIS A 1177 20.87 -31.97 3.62
CA HIS A 1177 22.14 -32.28 4.30
C HIS A 1177 22.48 -33.78 4.16
N LEU A 1178 23.22 -34.11 3.10
CA LEU A 1178 23.95 -35.39 3.00
C LEU A 1178 25.23 -35.29 3.83
N ASP A 1179 25.28 -36.02 4.94
CA ASP A 1179 26.52 -36.24 5.68
C ASP A 1179 27.54 -36.97 4.81
N SER A 1180 28.77 -36.49 4.89
CA SER A 1180 29.94 -36.97 4.16
C SER A 1180 30.26 -38.44 4.44
N ALA A 1181 29.92 -39.33 3.52
CA ALA A 1181 30.58 -40.63 3.38
C ALA A 1181 30.60 -41.05 1.89
N SER A 1182 31.79 -40.88 1.30
CA SER A 1182 32.30 -41.46 0.05
C SER A 1182 31.33 -42.26 -0.84
N ALA A 1183 30.88 -41.62 -1.93
CA ALA A 1183 30.67 -42.30 -3.21
C ALA A 1183 30.83 -41.27 -4.34
N ASP A 1184 31.98 -41.33 -5.03
CA ASP A 1184 32.24 -40.56 -6.24
C ASP A 1184 31.27 -40.97 -7.35
N PHE A 1185 30.45 -40.03 -7.84
CA PHE A 1185 29.94 -40.06 -9.20
C PHE A 1185 29.96 -38.65 -9.81
N PRO A 1186 30.35 -38.51 -11.09
CA PRO A 1186 30.85 -37.24 -11.61
C PRO A 1186 29.71 -36.30 -12.01
N TYR A 1187 29.76 -35.08 -11.48
CA TYR A 1187 28.94 -33.95 -11.89
C TYR A 1187 29.55 -33.30 -13.14
N ASN A 1188 28.84 -33.34 -14.26
CA ASN A 1188 29.06 -32.39 -15.35
C ASN A 1188 27.99 -31.30 -15.27
N ALA A 1189 28.44 -30.07 -15.05
CA ALA A 1189 27.62 -28.87 -15.09
C ALA A 1189 27.35 -28.43 -16.54
N GLY A 1190 26.13 -27.97 -16.78
CA GLY A 1190 25.79 -27.08 -17.90
C GLY A 1190 24.94 -27.70 -19.01
N GLN A 1191 23.63 -27.41 -19.01
CA GLN A 1191 22.93 -26.76 -20.12
C GLN A 1191 21.42 -26.75 -19.87
N ALA A 1192 20.87 -25.54 -19.86
CA ALA A 1192 19.45 -25.29 -20.03
C ALA A 1192 19.00 -25.75 -21.42
N ILE A 1193 17.96 -26.59 -21.52
CA ILE A 1193 17.17 -26.77 -22.74
C ILE A 1193 15.68 -26.93 -22.40
N ARG A 1194 14.89 -26.14 -23.12
CA ARG A 1194 13.42 -26.13 -23.29
C ARG A 1194 12.84 -27.46 -23.76
N ASP A 1195 11.56 -27.63 -23.47
CA ASP A 1195 10.59 -28.53 -24.13
C ASP A 1195 10.82 -30.05 -24.05
N GLY A 1196 9.88 -30.71 -23.36
CA GLY A 1196 9.74 -32.17 -23.41
C GLY A 1196 8.70 -32.69 -22.42
N VAL A 1197 7.41 -32.62 -22.77
CA VAL A 1197 6.35 -33.29 -22.01
C VAL A 1197 6.59 -34.81 -22.06
N ASN A 1198 6.85 -35.39 -20.88
CA ASN A 1198 7.20 -36.80 -20.71
C ASN A 1198 5.97 -37.69 -20.99
N ARG A 1199 6.09 -38.62 -21.93
CA ARG A 1199 5.01 -39.46 -22.50
C ARG A 1199 4.34 -40.44 -21.50
N ASN A 1200 4.81 -40.47 -20.26
CA ASN A 1200 4.29 -41.31 -19.18
C ASN A 1200 3.25 -40.60 -18.28
N SER A 1201 3.10 -39.27 -18.34
CA SER A 1201 2.07 -38.53 -17.59
C SER A 1201 0.69 -38.59 -18.24
N ALA A 1202 0.63 -38.70 -19.57
CA ALA A 1202 -0.62 -38.81 -20.32
C ALA A 1202 -1.38 -40.12 -20.04
N ILE A 1203 -0.66 -41.21 -19.76
CA ILE A 1203 -1.26 -42.51 -19.44
C ILE A 1203 -1.89 -42.47 -18.04
N ILE A 1204 -1.20 -41.87 -17.06
CA ILE A 1204 -1.71 -41.72 -15.69
C ILE A 1204 -2.91 -40.76 -15.66
N GLY A 1205 -2.85 -39.64 -16.40
CA GLY A 1205 -3.99 -38.72 -16.56
C GLY A 1205 -5.20 -39.38 -17.24
N GLY A 1206 -4.96 -40.23 -18.25
CA GLY A 1206 -6.01 -41.00 -18.91
C GLY A 1206 -6.72 -41.98 -17.97
N VAL A 1207 -5.98 -42.70 -17.13
CA VAL A 1207 -6.58 -43.62 -16.13
C VAL A 1207 -7.42 -42.87 -15.11
N ILE A 1208 -6.94 -41.72 -14.61
CA ILE A 1208 -7.68 -40.89 -13.66
C ILE A 1208 -8.96 -40.33 -14.30
N ALA A 1209 -8.88 -39.87 -15.55
CA ALA A 1209 -10.05 -39.37 -16.29
C ALA A 1209 -11.12 -40.45 -16.49
N VAL A 1210 -10.72 -41.69 -16.79
CA VAL A 1210 -11.65 -42.84 -16.93
C VAL A 1210 -12.33 -43.14 -15.58
N VAL A 1211 -11.58 -43.14 -14.48
CA VAL A 1211 -12.15 -43.36 -13.14
C VAL A 1211 -13.18 -42.28 -12.79
N ILE A 1212 -12.84 -41.00 -12.99
CA ILE A 1212 -13.77 -39.89 -12.74
C ILE A 1212 -15.02 -40.00 -13.63
N PHE A 1213 -14.85 -40.35 -14.91
CA PHE A 1213 -15.95 -40.52 -15.84
C PHE A 1213 -16.88 -41.67 -15.43
N THR A 1214 -16.33 -42.79 -14.94
CA THR A 1214 -17.14 -43.91 -14.42
C THR A 1214 -17.92 -43.52 -13.17
N ILE A 1215 -17.31 -42.77 -12.24
CA ILE A 1215 -17.99 -42.25 -11.05
C ILE A 1215 -19.14 -41.33 -11.46
N LEU A 1216 -18.91 -40.36 -12.35
CA LEU A 1216 -19.96 -39.48 -12.86
C LEU A 1216 -21.09 -40.26 -13.56
N CYS A 1217 -20.76 -41.27 -14.37
CA CYS A 1217 -21.76 -42.12 -15.01
C CYS A 1217 -22.61 -42.89 -13.99
N THR A 1218 -22.00 -43.45 -12.93
CA THR A 1218 -22.75 -44.12 -11.86
C THR A 1218 -23.62 -43.15 -11.08
N LEU A 1219 -23.17 -41.92 -10.87
CA LEU A 1219 -23.92 -40.85 -10.19
C LEU A 1219 -25.12 -40.42 -11.03
N VAL A 1220 -24.95 -40.26 -12.34
CA VAL A 1220 -26.07 -39.99 -13.27
C VAL A 1220 -27.05 -41.16 -13.31
N PHE A 1221 -26.58 -42.41 -13.24
CA PHE A 1221 -27.46 -43.58 -13.20
C PHE A 1221 -28.23 -43.67 -11.88
N LEU A 1222 -27.59 -43.37 -10.75
CA LEU A 1222 -28.23 -43.28 -9.42
C LEU A 1222 -29.24 -42.14 -9.37
N ILE A 1223 -28.90 -40.98 -9.92
CA ILE A 1223 -29.81 -39.84 -10.06
C ILE A 1223 -31.01 -40.24 -10.93
N ARG A 1224 -30.81 -40.86 -12.10
CA ARG A 1224 -31.90 -41.36 -12.94
C ARG A 1224 -32.72 -42.44 -12.27
N TYR A 1225 -32.10 -43.32 -11.47
CA TYR A 1225 -32.80 -44.36 -10.72
C TYR A 1225 -33.67 -43.75 -9.60
N MET A 1226 -33.14 -42.77 -8.87
CA MET A 1226 -33.89 -42.02 -7.85
C MET A 1226 -35.05 -41.22 -8.45
N PHE A 1227 -34.87 -40.65 -9.65
CA PHE A 1227 -35.93 -39.90 -10.34
C PHE A 1227 -36.97 -40.78 -11.05
N ARG A 1228 -36.76 -42.10 -11.18
CA ARG A 1228 -37.71 -43.01 -11.86
C ARG A 1228 -38.86 -43.49 -10.95
N HIS A 1229 -38.83 -43.19 -9.65
CA HIS A 1229 -39.80 -43.70 -8.68
C HIS A 1229 -40.53 -42.65 -7.81
N LYS A 1230 -40.60 -41.38 -8.22
CA LYS A 1230 -41.55 -40.43 -7.61
C LYS A 1230 -42.42 -39.76 -8.67
N GLY A 1231 -43.71 -40.07 -8.59
CA GLY A 1231 -44.76 -39.49 -9.42
C GLY A 1231 -44.99 -38.00 -9.11
N THR A 1232 -45.07 -37.25 -10.20
CA THR A 1232 -45.95 -36.10 -10.49
C THR A 1232 -46.43 -35.23 -9.32
N TYR A 1233 -45.92 -33.99 -9.25
CA TYR A 1233 -46.73 -32.81 -8.98
C TYR A 1233 -46.32 -31.64 -9.88
N HIS A 1234 -47.34 -30.99 -10.44
CA HIS A 1234 -47.27 -29.80 -11.28
C HIS A 1234 -46.73 -28.58 -10.52
N THR A 1235 -45.80 -27.83 -11.12
CA THR A 1235 -45.46 -26.46 -10.71
C THR A 1235 -46.24 -25.48 -11.59
N ASN A 1236 -47.16 -24.73 -10.99
CA ASN A 1236 -47.59 -23.44 -11.52
C ASN A 1236 -46.53 -22.41 -11.11
N GLU A 1237 -45.76 -21.91 -12.07
CA GLU A 1237 -44.96 -20.70 -11.87
C GLU A 1237 -45.89 -19.50 -11.72
N ALA A 1238 -45.91 -18.89 -10.53
CA ALA A 1238 -46.45 -17.55 -10.35
C ALA A 1238 -45.35 -16.52 -10.63
N LYS A 1239 -45.55 -15.74 -11.68
CA LYS A 1239 -44.87 -14.47 -11.96
C LYS A 1239 -45.06 -13.51 -10.78
N GLY A 1240 -43.98 -12.91 -10.29
CA GLY A 1240 -44.07 -11.80 -9.35
C GLY A 1240 -42.79 -11.55 -8.57
N ALA A 1241 -41.71 -11.16 -9.25
CA ALA A 1241 -40.49 -10.68 -8.59
C ALA A 1241 -39.79 -9.64 -9.47
N GLU A 1242 -40.48 -8.55 -9.80
CA GLU A 1242 -39.85 -7.35 -10.39
C GLU A 1242 -40.21 -6.06 -9.61
N SER A 1243 -40.71 -6.16 -8.37
CA SER A 1243 -41.06 -4.97 -7.58
C SER A 1243 -40.98 -5.19 -6.07
N ALA A 1244 -39.79 -5.50 -5.55
CA ALA A 1244 -39.50 -5.46 -4.12
C ALA A 1244 -38.11 -4.83 -3.88
N GLU A 1245 -38.06 -3.76 -3.06
CA GLU A 1245 -36.88 -2.89 -2.88
C GLU A 1245 -35.85 -3.39 -1.85
N SER A 1246 -36.06 -4.50 -1.14
CA SER A 1246 -35.03 -5.13 -0.28
C SER A 1246 -35.35 -6.58 0.10
N ALA A 1247 -34.35 -7.30 0.61
CA ALA A 1247 -34.49 -8.68 1.10
C ALA A 1247 -35.46 -8.81 2.28
N ASP A 1248 -35.61 -7.76 3.10
CA ASP A 1248 -36.53 -7.74 4.24
C ASP A 1248 -37.99 -7.47 3.80
N ALA A 1249 -38.19 -6.78 2.67
CA ALA A 1249 -39.50 -6.58 2.06
C ALA A 1249 -40.03 -7.85 1.33
N ALA A 1250 -39.14 -8.76 0.93
CA ALA A 1250 -39.53 -10.06 0.40
C ALA A 1250 -40.01 -11.02 1.51
N ILE A 1251 -39.50 -10.85 2.75
CA ILE A 1251 -39.84 -11.69 3.90
C ILE A 1251 -41.18 -11.25 4.53
N MET A 1252 -41.48 -9.94 4.57
CA MET A 1252 -42.76 -9.43 5.08
C MET A 1252 -43.98 -9.73 4.18
N ASN A 1253 -43.77 -10.18 2.93
CA ASN A 1253 -44.84 -10.49 1.98
C ASN A 1253 -45.20 -11.98 1.90
N HIS A 1254 -44.67 -12.83 2.79
CA HIS A 1254 -44.82 -14.29 2.65
C HIS A 1254 -45.35 -15.04 3.88
N ASP A 1255 -46.24 -14.44 4.69
CA ASP A 1255 -47.23 -15.25 5.44
C ASP A 1255 -48.50 -14.43 5.79
N PRO A 1256 -49.72 -14.91 5.42
CA PRO A 1256 -50.97 -14.18 5.59
C PRO A 1256 -51.67 -14.66 6.86
N ASN A 1257 -51.31 -14.12 8.02
CA ASN A 1257 -52.18 -14.12 9.20
C ASN A 1257 -51.50 -13.34 10.32
N PHE A 1258 -51.68 -12.02 10.36
CA PHE A 1258 -51.78 -11.30 11.63
C PHE A 1258 -52.26 -9.86 11.43
N THR A 1259 -53.57 -9.69 11.25
CA THR A 1259 -54.26 -8.50 11.76
C THR A 1259 -55.64 -8.89 12.32
N GLU A 1260 -55.78 -8.58 13.60
CA GLU A 1260 -57.02 -8.40 14.38
C GLU A 1260 -57.85 -9.64 14.74
N THR A 1261 -57.78 -10.06 16.01
CA THR A 1261 -58.94 -9.98 16.92
C THR A 1261 -58.52 -10.09 18.38
N ILE A 1262 -59.34 -9.44 19.19
CA ILE A 1262 -59.24 -9.12 20.61
C ILE A 1262 -59.58 -10.35 21.49
N ASP A 1263 -59.04 -10.32 22.70
CA ASP A 1263 -59.56 -10.88 23.95
C ASP A 1263 -59.04 -12.22 24.52
N GLU A 1264 -58.81 -12.11 25.84
CA GLU A 1264 -58.94 -13.13 26.87
C GLU A 1264 -58.00 -14.36 26.91
N SER A 1265 -57.04 -14.22 27.81
CA SER A 1265 -56.95 -15.05 29.03
C SER A 1265 -56.00 -16.26 29.04
N LYS A 1266 -55.18 -16.23 30.11
CA LYS A 1266 -54.77 -17.33 30.99
C LYS A 1266 -53.70 -18.33 30.53
N LYS A 1267 -52.63 -18.32 31.35
CA LYS A 1267 -51.93 -19.47 31.97
C LYS A 1267 -51.04 -20.30 31.03
N GLU A 1268 -49.88 -20.84 31.41
CA GLU A 1268 -49.11 -20.95 32.64
C GLU A 1268 -47.71 -21.52 32.26
N TRP A 1269 -46.67 -21.01 32.94
CA TRP A 1269 -45.37 -21.60 33.38
C TRP A 1269 -44.49 -22.56 32.53
N LEU A 1270 -43.20 -22.17 32.52
CA LEU A 1270 -41.94 -22.92 32.78
C LEU A 1270 -41.63 -24.22 32.01
N ILE A 1271 -40.46 -24.26 31.35
CA ILE A 1271 -39.17 -24.74 31.91
C ILE A 1271 -38.05 -23.82 31.39
#